data_AF-A0A1G3HBI7-F1
#
_entry.id   AF-A0A1G3HBI7-F1
#
_cell.length_a   1.000
_cell.length_b   1.000
_cell.length_c   1.000
_cell.angle_alpha   90.00
_cell.angle_beta   90.00
_cell.angle_gamma   90.00
#
_symmetry.space_group_name_H-M   'P 1'
#
loop_
_entity.id
_entity.type
_entity.pdbx_description
1 polymer ?
#
loop_
_entity_poly.entity_id
_entity_poly.type
_entity_poly.pdbx_seq_one_letter_code
_entity_poly.pdbx_strand_id
1 'polypeptide(L)'
;MPEKRKERMLQEAANGGGAGRVDAPDLWYKDAVIYELHVKAFCDSNGDGIGDFPGLMRKLDYLQDLGVTALWLLPFYPSPLKDDGYDIADYRNIHPHYGTRADFRQFVREAHRRGLKVISELVINHTSDQHPWFQAARRAPPGSSKRDFYVWSARNDRYAGTRIIFSDSESSNWAWDGVANAYYWHRFFSHQPDLNFDNPTVLKAIVRVMRFWLDLGVDGLRLDAIPYLCEREGTRNENLPETHAVVRQIRAVIDAHYRGRVLLAEANQWPEDVRDYFGGGDECHMAYHFPLMPRMYMAIAQEDRHPIVEIMQQTPDIPDICQWAIFLRNHDELTLEMVTSRERDYMYRMYAADPLARLNLGIRRRLAPLLDNDSERIKLMNALLLSLPGAPIIYYGDEIGMGDNIYLGDRNGVRTPMQWSPDRNAGFSTADPQRLYLPPIMDPIYGYAAVNVEAQARDASSLLNWMRRILAVRRGHQAFGRGALTFLRPVNRKILAFVREYGDEFILCVANLAHTAQPVELDLARFKGRVPVELTGRTIFPAVGELPYLLTLHGHGFYWLQLAAAGDLPARLDAPLAHEEAPLLVFFDGWHSLFRERVVPWRIAMAEKLRAQLESEALPRFVAAQAWLAAPAEPLRRLALADHAAWSDDGGSWLLALWRNEGGSTDATTVFLPLSLVWENGDDETLRALLPATVARVRQQERVGVLGDACADAAFCRGLVTAIVAGRELRCAQGSIRFAPTSAAPVGEPLAALPVRMTGVRSGATTVEFGQRLFLKVYRQLRAGTNPELEFGRFLTEVARFPHIAPVYGAAEYCGDDDQLMPLALVQGFVENQGDGWDYTLDYLQRFLAQLGPAATAAATASHGGYLALMETLGRRTAEMHRALAMSSGNAAFDPGPFGAPEVAAWTAALHAQAAATLDLLAQSRESLPGAALADAEALLALRPALLGAIGAWLAPRPLGVRIRCHGDYRLRQVLLAQNDFVIINFGGTAAPAATAHKRSPLCDVASMLRSFAAAARVALARKAAASDDAAAAVHAWQAASADAFLAAWREAAAGLYGEDWAAARRLLDLLDQSRESLPGAALADAEALLALRPALLGAIGAWLAPRPLGVRIRCHGDYRLRQVLLAQNDFVIINFGGTAAPAATAHKRSPLCDVASMLRSFAAAARVALARKAAASDDAAAAVHAWQAASADAFLAAWREAAAGLYGEDWAAARRLLDLLDLAQAFDELAHGLAHPQHREQAAAALRTLLALHAAIAGGTAAPLTRSNIEENSDGNAG
;
A
#
# COMPACT_ATOMS: atom_id res chain seq x y z
N MET A 1 44.44 67.30 22.07
CA MET A 1 44.95 65.97 22.47
C MET A 1 44.05 64.83 21.94
N PRO A 2 44.07 64.48 20.63
CA PRO A 2 43.32 63.32 20.11
C PRO A 2 44.20 62.23 19.45
N GLU A 3 45.54 62.35 19.45
CA GLU A 3 46.40 61.37 18.75
C GLU A 3 46.68 60.10 19.57
N LYS A 4 46.83 60.19 20.90
CA LYS A 4 47.15 59.02 21.74
C LYS A 4 46.03 57.97 21.85
N ARG A 5 44.79 58.28 21.43
CA ARG A 5 43.68 57.32 21.42
C ARG A 5 43.61 56.52 20.11
N LYS A 6 44.17 57.05 19.02
CA LYS A 6 44.19 56.41 17.71
C LYS A 6 45.28 55.34 17.62
N GLU A 7 46.45 55.60 18.21
CA GLU A 7 47.54 54.61 18.29
C GLU A 7 47.18 53.40 19.15
N ARG A 8 46.44 53.59 20.25
CA ARG A 8 46.04 52.48 21.13
C ARG A 8 45.03 51.53 20.47
N MET A 9 44.12 52.07 19.63
CA MET A 9 43.17 51.25 18.86
C MET A 9 43.82 50.52 17.69
N LEU A 10 44.88 51.09 17.09
CA LEU A 10 45.63 50.45 16.00
C LEU A 10 46.55 49.33 16.50
N GLN A 11 47.07 49.43 17.73
CA GLN A 11 47.88 48.37 18.34
C GLN A 11 47.06 47.18 18.85
N GLU A 12 45.80 47.38 19.26
CA GLU A 12 44.90 46.28 19.65
C GLU A 12 44.38 45.49 18.42
N ALA A 13 44.24 46.15 17.26
CA ALA A 13 43.85 45.49 16.01
C ALA A 13 44.96 44.61 15.40
N ALA A 14 46.24 44.85 15.73
CA ALA A 14 47.37 44.12 15.14
C ALA A 14 47.75 42.82 15.89
N ASN A 15 47.25 42.61 17.12
CA ASN A 15 47.58 41.43 17.95
C ASN A 15 46.46 40.40 18.07
N GLY A 16 45.34 40.56 17.35
CA GLY A 16 44.26 39.58 17.27
C GLY A 16 44.49 38.53 16.19
N GLY A 17 45.50 37.68 16.36
CA GLY A 17 45.73 36.51 15.52
C GLY A 17 44.66 35.44 15.75
N GLY A 18 43.52 35.59 15.06
CA GLY A 18 42.48 34.57 14.95
C GLY A 18 41.65 34.88 13.72
N ALA A 19 41.71 34.01 12.71
CA ALA A 19 40.92 34.12 11.50
C ALA A 19 39.41 34.01 11.84
N GLY A 20 38.80 35.14 12.21
CA GLY A 20 37.36 35.30 12.33
C GLY A 20 36.76 35.38 10.93
N ARG A 21 35.93 34.40 10.58
CA ARG A 21 35.00 34.47 9.45
C ARG A 21 34.31 35.85 9.46
N VAL A 22 34.21 36.47 8.29
CA VAL A 22 33.30 37.60 8.07
C VAL A 22 31.89 37.12 8.43
N ASP A 23 31.34 37.61 9.55
CA ASP A 23 30.07 37.13 10.12
C ASP A 23 28.91 37.30 9.13
N ALA A 24 28.22 36.19 8.84
CA ALA A 24 27.00 36.15 8.03
C ALA A 24 25.86 37.00 8.66
N PRO A 25 24.91 37.51 7.86
CA PRO A 25 23.73 38.21 8.38
C PRO A 25 22.91 37.33 9.35
N ASP A 26 22.45 37.91 10.47
CA ASP A 26 21.65 37.24 11.51
C ASP A 26 20.20 37.05 11.03
N LEU A 27 19.96 35.98 10.27
CA LEU A 27 18.68 35.62 9.66
C LEU A 27 17.82 34.71 10.56
N TRP A 28 17.75 34.99 11.86
CA TRP A 28 17.09 34.13 12.86
C TRP A 28 15.63 33.79 12.53
N TYR A 29 14.92 34.71 11.87
CA TYR A 29 13.51 34.55 11.50
C TYR A 29 13.26 33.44 10.49
N LYS A 30 14.29 33.00 9.74
CA LYS A 30 14.16 31.86 8.83
C LYS A 30 14.00 30.52 9.55
N ASP A 31 14.56 30.41 10.75
CA ASP A 31 14.52 29.19 11.57
C ASP A 31 13.44 29.27 12.66
N ALA A 32 12.81 30.44 12.82
CA ALA A 32 11.89 30.70 13.90
C ALA A 32 10.62 29.84 13.81
N VAL A 33 10.13 29.44 14.99
CA VAL A 33 8.75 29.00 15.21
C VAL A 33 8.08 30.12 16.01
N ILE A 34 7.13 30.79 15.38
CA ILE A 34 6.44 31.95 15.92
C ILE A 34 5.17 31.47 16.62
N TYR A 35 4.86 32.04 17.77
CA TYR A 35 3.63 31.77 18.51
C TYR A 35 2.82 33.05 18.65
N GLU A 36 1.66 33.07 18.00
CA GLU A 36 0.72 34.19 18.03
C GLU A 36 -0.15 34.11 19.27
N LEU A 37 -0.14 35.16 20.10
CA LEU A 37 -0.98 35.23 21.29
C LEU A 37 -1.49 36.64 21.57
N HIS A 38 -2.63 36.70 22.28
CA HIS A 38 -3.12 37.93 22.88
C HIS A 38 -2.78 37.98 24.37
N VAL A 39 -2.17 39.08 24.83
CA VAL A 39 -1.86 39.28 26.26
C VAL A 39 -3.12 39.12 27.12
N LYS A 40 -4.23 39.74 26.72
CA LYS A 40 -5.55 39.66 27.39
C LYS A 40 -6.09 38.24 27.56
N ALA A 41 -5.71 37.31 26.68
CA ALA A 41 -6.30 35.97 26.60
C ALA A 41 -5.43 34.89 27.23
N PHE A 42 -4.18 35.20 27.55
CA PHE A 42 -3.20 34.16 27.88
C PHE A 42 -3.17 33.81 29.36
N CYS A 43 -2.99 34.77 30.28
CA CYS A 43 -3.04 34.51 31.72
C CYS A 43 -3.27 35.81 32.49
N ASP A 44 -4.26 35.81 33.39
CA ASP A 44 -4.52 36.91 34.34
C ASP A 44 -3.72 36.67 35.62
N SER A 45 -2.94 37.68 36.04
CA SER A 45 -2.08 37.57 37.23
C SER A 45 -2.63 38.23 38.48
N ASN A 46 -3.62 39.12 38.32
CA ASN A 46 -4.11 40.05 39.33
C ASN A 46 -5.58 39.77 39.73
N GLY A 47 -6.28 38.89 39.01
CA GLY A 47 -7.64 38.44 39.28
C GLY A 47 -8.73 39.43 38.86
N ASP A 48 -8.46 40.32 37.91
CA ASP A 48 -9.43 41.29 37.39
C ASP A 48 -10.32 40.74 36.26
N GLY A 49 -9.95 39.59 35.67
CA GLY A 49 -10.64 38.90 34.59
C GLY A 49 -9.99 39.08 33.22
N ILE A 50 -8.86 39.78 33.12
CA ILE A 50 -8.15 40.12 31.88
C ILE A 50 -6.68 39.70 31.99
N GLY A 51 -6.14 39.09 30.94
CA GLY A 51 -4.74 38.70 30.91
C GLY A 51 -3.78 39.90 30.83
N ASP A 52 -2.61 39.77 31.44
CA ASP A 52 -1.65 40.86 31.62
C ASP A 52 -0.18 40.42 31.40
N PHE A 53 0.74 41.37 31.26
CA PHE A 53 2.17 41.05 31.04
C PHE A 53 2.80 40.25 32.20
N PRO A 54 2.55 40.58 33.49
CA PRO A 54 2.98 39.72 34.60
C PRO A 54 2.48 38.27 34.51
N GLY A 55 1.25 38.05 34.05
CA GLY A 55 0.66 36.73 33.83
C GLY A 55 1.33 36.00 32.68
N LEU A 56 1.52 36.68 31.56
CA LEU A 56 2.28 36.15 30.42
C LEU A 56 3.71 35.75 30.82
N MET A 57 4.38 36.56 31.65
CA MET A 57 5.72 36.23 32.18
C MET A 57 5.74 34.92 32.97
N ARG A 58 4.69 34.62 33.75
CA ARG A 58 4.58 33.34 34.49
C ARG A 58 4.44 32.12 33.58
N LYS A 59 4.09 32.32 32.30
CA LYS A 59 3.86 31.25 31.32
C LYS A 59 4.97 31.15 30.26
N LEU A 60 6.05 31.92 30.37
CA LEU A 60 7.18 31.84 29.45
C LEU A 60 7.88 30.47 29.48
N ASP A 61 7.90 29.79 30.62
CA ASP A 61 8.48 28.44 30.73
C ASP A 61 7.67 27.43 29.89
N TYR A 62 6.33 27.54 29.89
CA TYR A 62 5.48 26.72 29.02
C TYR A 62 5.79 26.93 27.54
N LEU A 63 5.96 28.18 27.10
CA LEU A 63 6.27 28.52 25.71
C LEU A 63 7.67 28.02 25.33
N GLN A 64 8.65 28.16 26.23
CA GLN A 64 10.00 27.62 26.02
C GLN A 64 9.96 26.09 25.88
N ASP A 65 9.24 25.40 26.77
CA ASP A 65 9.08 23.94 26.77
C ASP A 65 8.30 23.44 25.54
N LEU A 66 7.37 24.23 25.02
CA LEU A 66 6.66 23.93 23.76
C LEU A 66 7.64 23.86 22.58
N GLY A 67 8.74 24.61 22.63
CA GLY A 67 9.74 24.65 21.57
C GLY A 67 9.57 25.81 20.59
N VAL A 68 8.78 26.83 20.93
CA VAL A 68 8.69 28.06 20.13
C VAL A 68 9.94 28.92 20.35
N THR A 69 10.23 29.82 19.41
CA THR A 69 11.44 30.67 19.46
C THR A 69 11.13 32.16 19.33
N ALA A 70 9.91 32.52 18.94
CA ALA A 70 9.45 33.89 18.84
C ALA A 70 7.99 34.01 19.28
N LEU A 71 7.66 35.08 19.97
CA LEU A 71 6.31 35.41 20.41
C LEU A 71 5.83 36.60 19.59
N TRP A 72 4.73 36.42 18.87
CA TRP A 72 4.02 37.52 18.22
C TRP A 72 2.86 37.94 19.12
N LEU A 73 2.92 39.17 19.60
CA LEU A 73 1.91 39.76 20.46
C LEU A 73 0.94 40.60 19.63
N LEU A 74 -0.35 40.25 19.75
CA LEU A 74 -1.47 41.07 19.28
C LEU A 74 -1.48 42.46 19.97
N PRO A 75 -2.26 43.44 19.48
CA PRO A 75 -2.13 44.81 19.92
C PRO A 75 -2.35 44.94 21.44
N PHE A 76 -1.38 45.55 22.12
CA PHE A 76 -1.39 45.75 23.58
C PHE A 76 -1.41 47.24 23.96
N TYR A 77 -1.69 48.11 22.99
CA TYR A 77 -1.70 49.55 23.13
C TYR A 77 -3.01 50.05 23.77
N PRO A 78 -3.03 51.23 24.42
CA PRO A 78 -4.28 51.90 24.75
C PRO A 78 -5.17 52.04 23.52
N SER A 79 -6.40 51.57 23.66
CA SER A 79 -7.42 51.48 22.61
C SER A 79 -8.79 51.44 23.31
N PRO A 80 -9.88 51.92 22.67
CA PRO A 80 -11.22 51.70 23.17
C PRO A 80 -11.74 50.26 22.92
N LEU A 81 -10.92 49.40 22.30
CA LEU A 81 -11.14 47.99 22.03
C LEU A 81 -12.37 47.71 21.16
N LYS A 82 -12.72 48.63 20.26
CA LYS A 82 -13.85 48.43 19.34
C LYS A 82 -13.50 47.49 18.19
N ASP A 83 -12.22 47.43 17.83
CA ASP A 83 -11.64 46.39 16.99
C ASP A 83 -10.51 45.68 17.74
N ASP A 84 -10.78 45.38 19.00
CA ASP A 84 -9.93 44.57 19.86
C ASP A 84 -8.45 45.01 19.98
N GLY A 85 -8.20 46.32 19.92
CA GLY A 85 -6.85 46.87 20.06
C GLY A 85 -6.21 47.33 18.75
N TYR A 86 -6.77 46.95 17.59
CA TYR A 86 -6.32 47.44 16.29
C TYR A 86 -6.65 48.93 16.08
N ASP A 87 -7.69 49.42 16.76
CA ASP A 87 -8.02 50.84 16.90
C ASP A 87 -7.14 51.52 17.96
N ILE A 88 -5.88 51.80 17.64
CA ILE A 88 -4.89 52.34 18.59
C ILE A 88 -5.16 53.82 18.92
N ALA A 89 -5.26 54.15 20.21
CA ALA A 89 -5.42 55.51 20.74
C ALA A 89 -4.11 56.13 21.28
N ASP A 90 -3.11 55.31 21.65
CA ASP A 90 -1.75 55.76 21.97
C ASP A 90 -0.70 54.70 21.64
N TYR A 91 0.10 54.94 20.60
CA TYR A 91 1.15 54.01 20.15
C TYR A 91 2.31 53.77 21.13
N ARG A 92 2.53 54.64 22.13
CA ARG A 92 3.77 54.64 22.95
C ARG A 92 3.55 54.22 24.39
N ASN A 93 2.42 53.59 24.65
CA ASN A 93 2.05 53.17 25.98
C ASN A 93 1.41 51.77 25.95
N ILE A 94 1.16 51.21 27.13
CA ILE A 94 0.52 49.90 27.30
C ILE A 94 -0.92 50.12 27.75
N HIS A 95 -1.86 49.32 27.24
CA HIS A 95 -3.25 49.36 27.68
C HIS A 95 -3.30 49.15 29.21
N PRO A 96 -4.05 49.95 29.98
CA PRO A 96 -4.05 49.87 31.44
C PRO A 96 -4.36 48.48 32.01
N HIS A 97 -5.24 47.72 31.34
CA HIS A 97 -5.55 46.33 31.73
C HIS A 97 -4.39 45.34 31.54
N TYR A 98 -3.42 45.62 30.67
CA TYR A 98 -2.31 44.68 30.39
C TYR A 98 -1.08 44.96 31.25
N GLY A 99 -1.08 46.06 32.00
CA GLY A 99 0.00 46.48 32.88
C GLY A 99 0.68 47.76 32.40
N THR A 100 1.98 47.89 32.69
CA THR A 100 2.75 49.11 32.46
C THR A 100 3.90 48.90 31.47
N ARG A 101 4.51 50.00 31.01
CA ARG A 101 5.77 49.96 30.25
C ARG A 101 6.94 49.33 31.01
N ALA A 102 6.88 49.27 32.34
CA ALA A 102 7.90 48.59 33.14
C ALA A 102 7.71 47.06 33.05
N ASP A 103 6.47 46.60 33.14
CA ASP A 103 6.11 45.19 33.00
C ASP A 103 6.47 44.67 31.60
N PHE A 104 6.19 45.45 30.56
CA PHE A 104 6.61 45.11 29.19
C PHE A 104 8.14 44.95 29.06
N ARG A 105 8.92 45.90 29.59
CA ARG A 105 10.39 45.81 29.58
C ARG A 105 10.91 44.62 30.39
N GLN A 106 10.21 44.23 31.45
CA GLN A 106 10.55 43.03 32.19
C GLN A 106 10.22 41.77 31.38
N PHE A 107 9.06 41.73 30.73
CA PHE A 107 8.65 40.64 29.85
C PHE A 107 9.66 40.42 28.72
N VAL A 108 10.07 41.47 28.00
CA VAL A 108 11.07 41.36 26.92
C VAL A 108 12.39 40.79 27.45
N ARG A 109 12.87 41.26 28.60
CA ARG A 109 14.09 40.72 29.22
C ARG A 109 13.96 39.24 29.59
N GLU A 110 12.83 38.83 30.18
CA GLU A 110 12.59 37.43 30.56
C GLU A 110 12.38 36.51 29.36
N ALA A 111 11.78 37.01 28.28
CA ALA A 111 11.67 36.29 27.01
C ALA A 111 13.07 36.09 26.39
N HIS A 112 13.87 37.16 26.28
CA HIS A 112 15.24 37.09 25.78
C HIS A 112 16.14 36.18 26.60
N ARG A 113 16.00 36.17 27.94
CA ARG A 113 16.74 35.26 28.83
C ARG A 113 16.48 33.78 28.51
N ARG A 114 15.31 33.47 27.94
CA ARG A 114 14.91 32.11 27.51
C ARG A 114 15.19 31.85 26.02
N GLY A 115 15.81 32.79 25.31
CA GLY A 115 16.05 32.71 23.87
C GLY A 115 14.80 32.95 23.03
N LEU A 116 13.73 33.50 23.60
CA LEU A 116 12.50 33.83 22.89
C LEU A 116 12.59 35.26 22.34
N LYS A 117 12.41 35.42 21.03
CA LYS A 117 12.28 36.73 20.36
C LYS A 117 10.87 37.29 20.56
N VAL A 118 10.72 38.60 20.48
CA VAL A 118 9.42 39.28 20.61
C VAL A 118 9.11 40.08 19.36
N ILE A 119 7.99 39.77 18.72
CA ILE A 119 7.40 40.51 17.60
C ILE A 119 6.16 41.22 18.12
N SER A 120 6.03 42.52 17.90
CA SER A 120 4.82 43.26 18.23
C SER A 120 4.01 43.57 16.97
N GLU A 121 2.69 43.56 17.11
CA GLU A 121 1.78 44.21 16.16
C GLU A 121 2.10 45.68 15.98
N LEU A 122 2.00 46.20 14.76
CA LEU A 122 2.04 47.63 14.51
C LEU A 122 1.08 48.00 13.39
N VAL A 123 -0.05 48.60 13.80
CA VAL A 123 -1.04 49.18 12.90
C VAL A 123 -0.54 50.50 12.36
N ILE A 124 -0.13 50.50 11.09
CA ILE A 124 0.43 51.69 10.43
C ILE A 124 -0.57 52.38 9.50
N ASN A 125 -1.62 51.69 9.07
CA ASN A 125 -2.61 52.24 8.13
C ASN A 125 -3.52 53.30 8.77
N HIS A 126 -4.01 53.03 9.98
CA HIS A 126 -5.06 53.81 10.63
C HIS A 126 -4.81 53.95 12.13
N THR A 127 -5.58 54.83 12.78
CA THR A 127 -5.61 54.95 14.25
C THR A 127 -7.06 54.86 14.74
N SER A 128 -7.29 54.78 16.05
CA SER A 128 -8.62 55.08 16.60
C SER A 128 -9.05 56.52 16.30
N ASP A 129 -10.35 56.75 16.13
CA ASP A 129 -10.96 58.07 16.13
C ASP A 129 -10.74 58.83 17.46
N GLN A 130 -10.41 58.13 18.54
CA GLN A 130 -10.04 58.72 19.83
C GLN A 130 -8.56 59.12 19.91
N HIS A 131 -7.74 58.75 18.93
CA HIS A 131 -6.32 59.09 18.92
C HIS A 131 -6.15 60.62 18.96
N PRO A 132 -5.21 61.17 19.76
CA PRO A 132 -4.99 62.62 19.84
C PRO A 132 -4.72 63.29 18.48
N TRP A 133 -4.14 62.55 17.53
CA TRP A 133 -3.97 63.02 16.15
C TRP A 133 -5.32 63.27 15.46
N PHE A 134 -6.28 62.34 15.50
CA PHE A 134 -7.59 62.52 14.87
C PHE A 134 -8.41 63.62 15.56
N GLN A 135 -8.39 63.64 16.89
CA GLN A 135 -9.05 64.68 17.68
C GLN A 135 -8.51 66.08 17.36
N ALA A 136 -7.21 66.20 17.09
CA ALA A 136 -6.61 67.44 16.61
C ALA A 136 -6.99 67.74 15.15
N ALA A 137 -6.97 66.73 14.27
CA ALA A 137 -7.26 66.85 12.84
C ALA A 137 -8.70 67.31 12.57
N ARG A 138 -9.69 66.70 13.23
CA ARG A 138 -11.11 67.03 13.04
C ARG A 138 -11.47 68.46 13.46
N ARG A 139 -10.71 69.04 14.40
CA ARG A 139 -10.86 70.43 14.88
C ARG A 139 -9.99 71.44 14.14
N ALA A 140 -9.04 70.97 13.32
CA ALA A 140 -8.11 71.83 12.60
C ALA A 140 -8.75 72.35 11.29
N PRO A 141 -8.39 73.56 10.84
CA PRO A 141 -8.87 74.10 9.57
C PRO A 141 -8.48 73.21 8.37
N PRO A 142 -9.31 73.15 7.30
CA PRO A 142 -8.95 72.49 6.04
C PRO A 142 -7.59 72.97 5.49
N GLY A 143 -6.76 72.03 5.01
CA GLY A 143 -5.43 72.31 4.43
C GLY A 143 -4.32 72.63 5.46
N SER A 144 -4.57 72.40 6.75
CA SER A 144 -3.54 72.54 7.78
C SER A 144 -2.78 71.23 8.02
N SER A 145 -1.52 71.31 8.44
CA SER A 145 -0.69 70.13 8.69
C SER A 145 -1.26 69.14 9.71
N LYS A 146 -2.09 69.62 10.66
CA LYS A 146 -2.82 68.79 11.61
C LYS A 146 -4.03 68.11 10.98
N ARG A 147 -4.75 68.81 10.07
CA ARG A 147 -5.87 68.25 9.33
C ARG A 147 -5.41 67.13 8.41
N ASP A 148 -4.32 67.38 7.70
CA ASP A 148 -3.76 66.52 6.64
C ASP A 148 -3.03 65.28 7.21
N PHE A 149 -3.16 65.01 8.51
CA PHE A 149 -2.72 63.74 9.11
C PHE A 149 -3.63 62.56 8.73
N TYR A 150 -4.86 62.86 8.31
CA TYR A 150 -5.87 61.90 7.84
C TYR A 150 -6.38 62.33 6.46
N VAL A 151 -7.06 61.41 5.78
CA VAL A 151 -7.60 61.63 4.44
C VAL A 151 -9.01 62.20 4.52
N TRP A 152 -9.23 63.41 3.99
CA TRP A 152 -10.51 64.14 4.04
C TRP A 152 -11.09 64.42 2.66
N SER A 153 -12.42 64.49 2.58
CA SER A 153 -13.13 64.88 1.36
C SER A 153 -14.43 65.62 1.67
N ALA A 154 -14.85 66.53 0.79
CA ALA A 154 -16.17 67.16 0.87
C ALA A 154 -17.29 66.24 0.35
N ARG A 155 -16.95 65.20 -0.43
CA ARG A 155 -17.87 64.24 -1.04
C ARG A 155 -17.44 62.81 -0.69
N ASN A 156 -18.38 61.88 -0.68
CA ASN A 156 -18.14 60.46 -0.39
C ASN A 156 -17.99 59.58 -1.65
N ASP A 157 -17.85 60.17 -2.84
CA ASP A 157 -17.76 59.46 -4.12
C ASP A 157 -16.33 59.42 -4.70
N ARG A 158 -15.35 59.94 -3.96
CA ARG A 158 -13.92 59.79 -4.28
C ARG A 158 -13.49 58.34 -4.08
N TYR A 159 -12.49 57.91 -4.86
CA TYR A 159 -11.97 56.54 -4.82
C TYR A 159 -13.02 55.47 -5.17
N ALA A 160 -13.94 55.83 -6.07
CA ALA A 160 -14.98 54.93 -6.57
C ALA A 160 -14.36 53.65 -7.19
N GLY A 161 -14.92 52.49 -6.84
CA GLY A 161 -14.41 51.18 -7.28
C GLY A 161 -13.54 50.45 -6.26
N THR A 162 -13.21 51.09 -5.12
CA THR A 162 -12.58 50.42 -3.98
C THR A 162 -13.57 49.51 -3.29
N ARG A 163 -13.15 48.28 -2.94
CA ARG A 163 -13.99 47.35 -2.16
C ARG A 163 -14.12 47.81 -0.69
N ILE A 164 -15.20 47.37 -0.05
CA ILE A 164 -15.39 47.50 1.41
C ILE A 164 -14.95 46.16 2.03
N ILE A 165 -14.03 46.20 2.98
CA ILE A 165 -13.47 44.99 3.62
C ILE A 165 -14.50 44.39 4.59
N PHE A 166 -15.00 45.20 5.53
CA PHE A 166 -16.02 44.78 6.50
C PHE A 166 -17.43 45.06 5.97
N SER A 167 -17.79 44.42 4.86
CA SER A 167 -19.07 44.62 4.17
C SER A 167 -20.32 44.32 5.01
N ASP A 168 -20.18 43.50 6.06
CA ASP A 168 -21.28 43.17 6.97
C ASP A 168 -21.59 44.31 7.96
N SER A 169 -20.65 45.25 8.16
CA SER A 169 -20.75 46.33 9.16
C SER A 169 -20.71 47.74 8.56
N GLU A 170 -19.93 47.94 7.50
CA GLU A 170 -19.72 49.26 6.89
C GLU A 170 -20.41 49.34 5.50
N SER A 171 -21.09 50.46 5.25
CA SER A 171 -21.79 50.71 3.98
C SER A 171 -20.96 51.54 2.99
N SER A 172 -19.87 52.14 3.46
CA SER A 172 -18.96 52.98 2.68
C SER A 172 -17.59 53.02 3.36
N ASN A 173 -16.54 53.33 2.59
CA ASN A 173 -15.20 53.64 3.11
C ASN A 173 -15.06 55.14 3.50
N TRP A 174 -16.17 55.91 3.41
CA TRP A 174 -16.23 57.32 3.81
C TRP A 174 -17.28 57.52 4.91
N ALA A 175 -16.85 58.06 6.06
CA ALA A 175 -17.74 58.42 7.16
C ALA A 175 -17.79 59.95 7.35
N TRP A 176 -18.97 60.48 7.64
CA TRP A 176 -19.17 61.91 7.90
C TRP A 176 -18.76 62.27 9.33
N ASP A 177 -17.89 63.28 9.48
CA ASP A 177 -17.56 63.84 10.80
C ASP A 177 -18.25 65.20 11.00
N GLY A 178 -19.15 65.26 11.98
CA GLY A 178 -19.94 66.47 12.27
C GLY A 178 -19.18 67.64 12.91
N VAL A 179 -17.95 67.43 13.38
CA VAL A 179 -17.10 68.53 13.90
C VAL A 179 -16.30 69.15 12.76
N ALA A 180 -15.78 68.30 11.89
CA ALA A 180 -14.99 68.62 10.73
C ALA A 180 -15.82 69.10 9.53
N ASN A 181 -17.13 68.83 9.54
CA ASN A 181 -18.06 69.03 8.43
C ASN A 181 -17.52 68.51 7.09
N ALA A 182 -16.93 67.31 7.13
CA ALA A 182 -16.33 66.65 5.98
C ALA A 182 -16.36 65.13 6.18
N TYR A 183 -16.23 64.39 5.08
CA TYR A 183 -15.99 62.96 5.11
C TYR A 183 -14.52 62.67 5.39
N TYR A 184 -14.24 61.60 6.14
CA TYR A 184 -12.90 61.03 6.28
C TYR A 184 -12.90 59.58 5.79
N TRP A 185 -11.73 59.15 5.30
CA TRP A 185 -11.53 57.81 4.76
C TRP A 185 -11.25 56.80 5.87
N HIS A 186 -11.78 55.59 5.71
CA HIS A 186 -11.46 54.43 6.52
C HIS A 186 -11.60 53.16 5.67
N ARG A 187 -10.60 52.27 5.73
CA ARG A 187 -10.68 50.96 5.05
C ARG A 187 -11.36 49.87 5.87
N PHE A 188 -11.33 50.06 7.19
CA PHE A 188 -11.90 49.18 8.19
C PHE A 188 -13.15 49.84 8.79
N PHE A 189 -13.35 49.79 10.11
CA PHE A 189 -14.49 50.45 10.73
C PHE A 189 -14.37 51.97 10.66
N SER A 190 -15.52 52.65 10.70
CA SER A 190 -15.58 54.12 10.75
C SER A 190 -14.80 54.71 11.94
N HIS A 191 -14.70 54.02 13.08
CA HIS A 191 -13.85 54.47 14.19
C HIS A 191 -12.34 54.20 14.01
N GLN A 192 -11.92 53.77 12.82
CA GLN A 192 -10.52 53.56 12.41
C GLN A 192 -10.15 54.47 11.23
N PRO A 193 -10.09 55.80 11.41
CA PRO A 193 -9.70 56.73 10.36
C PRO A 193 -8.28 56.48 9.83
N ASP A 194 -8.15 56.43 8.51
CA ASP A 194 -6.90 56.13 7.80
C ASP A 194 -5.93 57.32 7.83
N LEU A 195 -4.66 57.01 8.08
CA LEU A 195 -3.55 57.96 8.08
C LEU A 195 -3.17 58.34 6.66
N ASN A 196 -2.89 59.62 6.43
CA ASN A 196 -2.54 60.12 5.12
C ASN A 196 -1.04 59.99 4.82
N PHE A 197 -0.62 58.95 4.10
CA PHE A 197 0.80 58.75 3.75
C PHE A 197 1.35 59.67 2.66
N ASP A 198 0.50 60.43 1.95
CA ASP A 198 0.98 61.53 1.09
C ASP A 198 1.59 62.68 1.93
N ASN A 199 1.27 62.74 3.23
CA ASN A 199 1.88 63.66 4.16
C ASN A 199 3.18 63.06 4.76
N PRO A 200 4.38 63.58 4.43
CA PRO A 200 5.65 63.03 4.92
C PRO A 200 5.82 63.12 6.44
N THR A 201 4.99 63.93 7.13
CA THR A 201 4.98 64.01 8.60
C THR A 201 4.38 62.74 9.22
N VAL A 202 3.43 62.10 8.56
CA VAL A 202 2.81 60.84 9.00
C VAL A 202 3.85 59.73 9.01
N LEU A 203 4.57 59.53 7.90
CA LEU A 203 5.66 58.55 7.82
C LEU A 203 6.71 58.79 8.91
N LYS A 204 7.13 60.04 9.13
CA LYS A 204 8.07 60.38 10.22
C LYS A 204 7.51 60.06 11.60
N ALA A 205 6.21 60.22 11.82
CA ALA A 205 5.58 59.88 13.10
C ALA A 205 5.54 58.37 13.33
N ILE A 206 5.17 57.59 12.31
CA ILE A 206 5.16 56.12 12.35
C ILE A 206 6.56 55.55 12.55
N VAL A 207 7.57 56.04 11.81
CA VAL A 207 8.97 55.64 12.02
C VAL A 207 9.44 55.90 13.46
N ARG A 208 9.01 57.01 14.08
CA ARG A 208 9.34 57.27 15.49
C ARG A 208 8.65 56.30 16.44
N VAL A 209 7.45 55.82 16.12
CA VAL A 209 6.76 54.76 16.88
C VAL A 209 7.52 53.44 16.75
N MET A 210 7.93 53.07 15.54
CA MET A 210 8.73 51.85 15.31
C MET A 210 10.02 51.87 16.13
N ARG A 211 10.77 52.97 16.06
CA ARG A 211 12.00 53.17 16.83
C ARG A 211 11.78 53.03 18.34
N PHE A 212 10.69 53.60 18.85
CA PHE A 212 10.36 53.52 20.27
C PHE A 212 10.28 52.06 20.77
N TRP A 213 9.61 51.17 20.03
CA TRP A 213 9.48 49.76 20.43
C TRP A 213 10.77 48.96 20.19
N LEU A 214 11.47 49.22 19.09
CA LEU A 214 12.76 48.58 18.81
C LEU A 214 13.83 48.97 19.85
N ASP A 215 13.84 50.22 20.31
CA ASP A 215 14.70 50.72 21.40
C ASP A 215 14.37 50.05 22.75
N LEU A 216 13.12 49.61 22.96
CA LEU A 216 12.69 48.85 24.12
C LEU A 216 13.05 47.35 24.06
N GLY A 217 13.61 46.90 22.93
CA GLY A 217 14.12 45.53 22.75
C GLY A 217 13.23 44.62 21.92
N VAL A 218 12.16 45.13 21.30
CA VAL A 218 11.36 44.35 20.34
C VAL A 218 12.25 43.88 19.17
N ASP A 219 12.11 42.61 18.79
CA ASP A 219 12.92 41.98 17.74
C ASP A 219 12.28 42.07 16.36
N GLY A 220 10.97 42.29 16.28
CA GLY A 220 10.28 42.47 15.01
C GLY A 220 8.96 43.20 15.11
N LEU A 221 8.50 43.70 13.97
CA LEU A 221 7.22 44.37 13.83
C LEU A 221 6.39 43.66 12.77
N ARG A 222 5.20 43.17 13.13
CA ARG A 222 4.21 42.80 12.12
C ARG A 222 3.50 44.08 11.70
N LEU A 223 3.64 44.44 10.43
CA LEU A 223 3.01 45.60 9.84
C LEU A 223 1.61 45.17 9.38
N ASP A 224 0.61 45.72 10.04
CA ASP A 224 -0.80 45.44 9.79
C ASP A 224 -1.34 46.34 8.67
N ALA A 225 -2.25 45.80 7.85
CA ALA A 225 -2.99 46.51 6.82
C ALA A 225 -2.11 47.22 5.76
N ILE A 226 -0.91 46.69 5.50
CA ILE A 226 0.07 47.36 4.63
C ILE A 226 -0.38 47.59 3.18
N PRO A 227 -1.29 46.80 2.57
CA PRO A 227 -1.70 47.07 1.20
C PRO A 227 -2.44 48.38 0.99
N TYR A 228 -2.89 49.01 2.07
CA TYR A 228 -3.90 50.05 2.00
C TYR A 228 -3.37 51.47 2.30
N LEU A 229 -2.05 51.63 2.50
CA LEU A 229 -1.46 52.89 3.00
C LEU A 229 -1.68 54.12 2.10
N CYS A 230 -1.86 53.94 0.79
CA CYS A 230 -1.96 55.03 -0.17
C CYS A 230 -3.16 54.83 -1.08
N GLU A 231 -3.86 55.93 -1.40
CA GLU A 231 -5.03 55.94 -2.27
C GLU A 231 -4.87 56.86 -3.49
N ARG A 232 -5.35 56.41 -4.65
CA ARG A 232 -5.35 57.11 -5.93
C ARG A 232 -6.68 56.90 -6.66
N GLU A 233 -7.19 57.97 -7.25
CA GLU A 233 -8.38 57.93 -8.10
C GLU A 233 -8.20 56.96 -9.28
N GLY A 234 -9.26 56.22 -9.62
CA GLY A 234 -9.25 55.28 -10.74
C GLY A 234 -8.48 53.97 -10.48
N THR A 235 -8.03 53.73 -9.25
CA THR A 235 -7.36 52.49 -8.84
C THR A 235 -8.23 51.70 -7.85
N ARG A 236 -7.77 50.49 -7.49
CA ARG A 236 -8.38 49.69 -6.42
C ARG A 236 -7.93 50.12 -5.01
N ASN A 237 -6.95 51.02 -4.88
CA ASN A 237 -6.35 51.45 -3.61
C ASN A 237 -5.77 50.31 -2.79
N GLU A 238 -5.15 49.34 -3.47
CA GLU A 238 -4.43 48.23 -2.87
C GLU A 238 -3.12 48.04 -3.65
N ASN A 239 -2.02 47.73 -2.95
CA ASN A 239 -0.71 47.43 -3.55
C ASN A 239 -0.15 48.53 -4.46
N LEU A 240 -0.44 49.81 -4.17
CA LEU A 240 0.02 50.90 -5.02
C LEU A 240 1.56 51.04 -4.98
N PRO A 241 2.22 51.45 -6.07
CA PRO A 241 3.67 51.65 -6.09
C PRO A 241 4.17 52.61 -5.00
N GLU A 242 3.37 53.60 -4.62
CA GLU A 242 3.64 54.55 -3.54
C GLU A 242 3.62 53.88 -2.16
N THR A 243 2.71 52.93 -1.94
CA THR A 243 2.70 52.07 -0.74
C THR A 243 4.03 51.33 -0.60
N HIS A 244 4.48 50.68 -1.67
CA HIS A 244 5.80 49.99 -1.68
C HIS A 244 6.96 50.97 -1.46
N ALA A 245 6.88 52.18 -2.02
CA ALA A 245 7.90 53.21 -1.78
C ALA A 245 7.96 53.65 -0.31
N VAL A 246 6.83 53.71 0.39
CA VAL A 246 6.75 53.95 1.84
C VAL A 246 7.38 52.79 2.61
N VAL A 247 7.07 51.54 2.24
CA VAL A 247 7.64 50.35 2.89
C VAL A 247 9.16 50.28 2.72
N ARG A 248 9.70 50.57 1.53
CA ARG A 248 11.16 50.67 1.28
C ARG A 248 11.82 51.73 2.17
N GLN A 249 11.17 52.88 2.35
CA GLN A 249 11.68 53.92 3.25
C GLN A 249 11.70 53.45 4.71
N ILE A 250 10.66 52.76 5.16
CA ILE A 250 10.62 52.17 6.50
C ILE A 250 11.78 51.18 6.67
N ARG A 251 11.91 50.22 5.74
CA ARG A 251 12.96 49.21 5.78
C ARG A 251 14.36 49.81 5.81
N ALA A 252 14.63 50.79 4.95
CA ALA A 252 15.93 51.47 4.90
C ALA A 252 16.29 52.13 6.25
N VAL A 253 15.32 52.71 6.95
CA VAL A 253 15.55 53.30 8.28
C VAL A 253 15.81 52.23 9.34
N ILE A 254 15.12 51.09 9.28
CA ILE A 254 15.34 49.97 10.20
C ILE A 254 16.74 49.39 9.99
N ASP A 255 17.11 49.05 8.77
CA ASP A 255 18.41 48.45 8.44
C ASP A 255 19.59 49.36 8.81
N ALA A 256 19.42 50.69 8.67
CA ALA A 256 20.45 51.68 9.02
C ALA A 256 20.73 51.79 10.53
N HIS A 257 19.79 51.38 11.39
CA HIS A 257 19.87 51.64 12.84
C HIS A 257 19.75 50.39 13.71
N TYR A 258 19.15 49.32 13.21
CA TYR A 258 18.84 48.12 13.99
C TYR A 258 19.21 46.85 13.23
N ARG A 259 20.30 46.20 13.64
CA ARG A 259 20.72 44.91 13.09
C ARG A 259 19.86 43.77 13.64
N GLY A 260 19.48 42.82 12.79
CA GLY A 260 18.78 41.58 13.19
C GLY A 260 17.31 41.79 13.58
N ARG A 261 16.69 42.91 13.19
CA ARG A 261 15.25 43.16 13.39
C ARG A 261 14.46 42.77 12.16
N VAL A 262 13.24 42.28 12.36
CA VAL A 262 12.41 41.76 11.27
C VAL A 262 11.15 42.60 11.06
N LEU A 263 10.74 42.75 9.80
CA LEU A 263 9.45 43.32 9.40
C LEU A 263 8.63 42.21 8.76
N LEU A 264 7.44 41.94 9.30
CA LEU A 264 6.51 40.93 8.82
C LEU A 264 5.28 41.61 8.21
N ALA A 265 5.07 41.43 6.92
CA ALA A 265 3.96 42.00 6.17
C ALA A 265 2.67 41.19 6.34
N GLU A 266 1.60 41.83 6.78
CA GLU A 266 0.24 41.35 6.52
C GLU A 266 -0.28 41.88 5.19
N ALA A 267 -0.11 41.09 4.14
CA ALA A 267 -0.69 41.33 2.84
C ALA A 267 -1.53 40.11 2.41
N ASN A 268 -2.83 40.15 2.69
CA ASN A 268 -3.77 39.12 2.21
C ASN A 268 -4.13 39.37 0.74
N GLN A 269 -3.22 39.00 -0.17
CA GLN A 269 -3.32 39.22 -1.62
C GLN A 269 -2.95 37.93 -2.38
N TRP A 270 -3.05 37.93 -3.71
CA TRP A 270 -2.59 36.81 -4.55
C TRP A 270 -1.05 36.65 -4.48
N PRO A 271 -0.50 35.44 -4.70
CA PRO A 271 0.94 35.18 -4.50
C PRO A 271 1.87 36.17 -5.21
N GLU A 272 1.54 36.55 -6.44
CA GLU A 272 2.28 37.51 -7.25
C GLU A 272 2.31 38.92 -6.65
N ASP A 273 1.22 39.37 -6.03
CA ASP A 273 1.11 40.68 -5.40
C ASP A 273 1.80 40.67 -4.03
N VAL A 274 1.71 39.56 -3.28
CA VAL A 274 2.40 39.45 -1.97
C VAL A 274 3.91 39.45 -2.15
N ARG A 275 4.42 38.87 -3.25
CA ARG A 275 5.86 38.84 -3.54
C ARG A 275 6.47 40.24 -3.60
N ASP A 276 5.73 41.24 -4.08
CA ASP A 276 6.26 42.59 -4.24
C ASP A 276 6.56 43.27 -2.90
N TYR A 277 5.93 42.83 -1.79
CA TYR A 277 6.27 43.30 -0.44
C TYR A 277 7.61 42.81 0.09
N PHE A 278 8.31 41.92 -0.63
CA PHE A 278 9.72 41.62 -0.37
C PHE A 278 10.66 42.59 -1.10
N GLY A 279 10.17 43.30 -2.13
CA GLY A 279 10.98 44.16 -3.00
C GLY A 279 12.14 43.38 -3.66
N GLY A 280 13.29 44.04 -3.76
CA GLY A 280 14.58 43.40 -4.09
C GLY A 280 15.30 42.83 -2.87
N GLY A 281 14.57 42.58 -1.76
CA GLY A 281 15.12 42.32 -0.42
C GLY A 281 15.15 43.59 0.45
N ASP A 282 14.59 44.70 -0.03
CA ASP A 282 14.64 46.04 0.55
C ASP A 282 13.28 46.55 1.06
N GLU A 283 12.27 45.67 1.17
CA GLU A 283 10.98 45.94 1.81
C GLU A 283 10.80 45.10 3.08
N CYS A 284 9.83 44.20 3.15
CA CYS A 284 9.63 43.34 4.31
C CYS A 284 10.56 42.13 4.27
N HIS A 285 10.98 41.69 5.46
CA HIS A 285 11.80 40.49 5.61
C HIS A 285 10.92 39.24 5.50
N MET A 286 9.69 39.35 6.00
CA MET A 286 8.72 38.27 5.98
C MET A 286 7.37 38.76 5.45
N ALA A 287 6.58 37.86 4.87
CA ALA A 287 5.18 38.09 4.54
C ALA A 287 4.37 36.82 4.80
N TYR A 288 3.10 36.95 5.18
CA TYR A 288 2.22 35.79 5.33
C TYR A 288 1.96 35.10 4.00
N HIS A 289 2.01 33.77 3.99
CA HIS A 289 1.63 32.99 2.82
C HIS A 289 0.11 32.72 2.83
N PHE A 290 -0.71 33.77 2.81
CA PHE A 290 -2.18 33.67 2.77
C PHE A 290 -2.72 32.73 1.68
N PRO A 291 -2.18 32.70 0.45
CA PRO A 291 -2.73 31.84 -0.61
C PRO A 291 -2.64 30.33 -0.31
N LEU A 292 -1.61 29.89 0.42
CA LEU A 292 -1.38 28.48 0.72
C LEU A 292 -2.37 27.93 1.75
N MET A 293 -2.69 28.74 2.78
CA MET A 293 -3.49 28.31 3.92
C MET A 293 -4.85 27.71 3.51
N PRO A 294 -5.72 28.36 2.70
CA PRO A 294 -7.00 27.77 2.29
C PRO A 294 -6.84 26.50 1.45
N ARG A 295 -5.77 26.42 0.64
CA ARG A 295 -5.52 25.26 -0.23
C ARG A 295 -5.10 24.04 0.56
N MET A 296 -4.49 24.20 1.73
CA MET A 296 -4.22 23.07 2.64
C MET A 296 -5.52 22.42 3.13
N TYR A 297 -6.50 23.24 3.54
CA TYR A 297 -7.82 22.73 3.92
C TYR A 297 -8.53 22.07 2.74
N MET A 298 -8.53 22.72 1.56
CA MET A 298 -9.12 22.13 0.35
C MET A 298 -8.49 20.79 -0.03
N ALA A 299 -7.16 20.66 0.07
CA ALA A 299 -6.45 19.44 -0.30
C ALA A 299 -6.83 18.24 0.58
N ILE A 300 -7.03 18.46 1.89
CA ILE A 300 -7.53 17.42 2.79
C ILE A 300 -8.99 17.09 2.49
N ALA A 301 -9.85 18.10 2.33
CA ALA A 301 -11.27 17.87 2.05
C ALA A 301 -11.52 17.16 0.70
N GLN A 302 -10.69 17.44 -0.31
CA GLN A 302 -10.78 16.83 -1.63
C GLN A 302 -10.00 15.50 -1.73
N GLU A 303 -9.20 15.16 -0.72
CA GLU A 303 -8.21 14.09 -0.78
C GLU A 303 -7.29 14.18 -2.02
N ASP A 304 -6.93 15.39 -2.42
CA ASP A 304 -6.12 15.63 -3.62
C ASP A 304 -5.02 16.65 -3.30
N ARG A 305 -3.78 16.33 -3.66
CA ARG A 305 -2.61 17.21 -3.49
C ARG A 305 -2.61 18.42 -4.41
N HIS A 306 -3.43 18.41 -5.46
CA HIS A 306 -3.40 19.41 -6.52
C HIS A 306 -3.53 20.86 -6.03
N PRO A 307 -4.44 21.24 -5.11
CA PRO A 307 -4.55 22.62 -4.64
C PRO A 307 -3.26 23.16 -4.01
N ILE A 308 -2.54 22.33 -3.24
CA ILE A 308 -1.26 22.72 -2.63
C ILE A 308 -0.16 22.82 -3.70
N VAL A 309 -0.06 21.84 -4.60
CA VAL A 309 0.98 21.83 -5.63
C VAL A 309 0.81 22.98 -6.60
N GLU A 310 -0.42 23.27 -7.01
CA GLU A 310 -0.75 24.35 -7.93
C GLU A 310 -0.41 25.72 -7.34
N ILE A 311 -0.88 26.02 -6.12
CA ILE A 311 -0.61 27.33 -5.52
C ILE A 311 0.88 27.55 -5.26
N MET A 312 1.60 26.50 -4.84
CA MET A 312 3.05 26.57 -4.62
C MET A 312 3.84 26.73 -5.93
N GLN A 313 3.31 26.29 -7.08
CA GLN A 313 3.91 26.53 -8.40
C GLN A 313 3.64 27.95 -8.91
N GLN A 314 2.56 28.58 -8.47
CA GLN A 314 2.22 29.96 -8.79
C GLN A 314 2.93 30.96 -7.87
N THR A 315 3.30 30.56 -6.65
CA THR A 315 4.09 31.39 -5.73
C THR A 315 5.47 31.70 -6.34
N PRO A 316 5.80 32.97 -6.62
CA PRO A 316 7.09 33.32 -7.20
C PRO A 316 8.24 33.18 -6.20
N ASP A 317 9.46 33.06 -6.73
CA ASP A 317 10.67 33.09 -5.90
C ASP A 317 10.82 34.43 -5.16
N ILE A 318 11.35 34.36 -3.94
CA ILE A 318 11.58 35.51 -3.07
C ILE A 318 13.09 35.75 -2.88
N PRO A 319 13.52 36.96 -2.51
CA PRO A 319 14.93 37.24 -2.24
C PRO A 319 15.51 36.33 -1.14
N ASP A 320 16.80 35.97 -1.25
CA ASP A 320 17.46 35.01 -0.33
C ASP A 320 17.44 35.40 1.15
N ILE A 321 17.32 36.70 1.44
CA ILE A 321 17.23 37.22 2.82
C ILE A 321 15.78 37.25 3.33
N CYS A 322 14.79 37.04 2.47
CA CYS A 322 13.36 37.08 2.81
C CYS A 322 12.80 35.69 3.13
N GLN A 323 11.63 35.63 3.78
CA GLN A 323 11.01 34.38 4.21
C GLN A 323 9.48 34.45 4.23
N TRP A 324 8.82 33.39 3.78
CA TRP A 324 7.39 33.22 4.00
C TRP A 324 7.06 32.91 5.47
N ALA A 325 6.00 33.51 6.00
CA ALA A 325 5.38 33.12 7.27
C ALA A 325 4.15 32.24 6.96
N ILE A 326 4.23 30.97 7.35
CA ILE A 326 3.18 29.97 7.09
C ILE A 326 2.36 29.76 8.35
N PHE A 327 1.04 29.61 8.21
CA PHE A 327 0.12 29.49 9.34
C PHE A 327 -1.13 28.69 8.91
N LEU A 328 -1.83 28.12 9.88
CA LEU A 328 -3.10 27.40 9.64
C LEU A 328 -4.29 28.27 10.00
N ARG A 329 -4.24 28.88 11.19
CA ARG A 329 -5.23 29.81 11.74
C ARG A 329 -4.52 30.94 12.47
N ASN A 330 -5.29 31.97 12.79
CA ASN A 330 -4.89 33.18 13.48
C ASN A 330 -6.08 33.71 14.29
N HIS A 331 -5.92 34.89 14.89
CA HIS A 331 -6.97 35.59 15.64
C HIS A 331 -8.16 36.11 14.81
N ASP A 332 -8.10 36.06 13.48
CA ASP A 332 -9.19 36.43 12.58
C ASP A 332 -9.94 35.20 12.07
N GLU A 333 -10.92 35.41 11.19
CA GLU A 333 -11.53 34.33 10.42
C GLU A 333 -10.55 33.68 9.45
N LEU A 334 -10.85 32.46 9.03
CA LEU A 334 -10.21 31.85 7.87
C LEU A 334 -10.67 32.62 6.64
N THR A 335 -9.85 33.56 6.20
CA THR A 335 -10.15 34.43 5.06
C THR A 335 -10.25 33.64 3.76
N LEU A 336 -11.28 33.94 2.99
CA LEU A 336 -11.58 33.40 1.65
C LEU A 336 -11.71 34.56 0.64
N GLU A 337 -11.03 35.67 0.89
CA GLU A 337 -10.98 36.80 -0.06
C GLU A 337 -10.20 36.42 -1.32
N MET A 338 -8.99 35.87 -1.14
CA MET A 338 -8.04 35.54 -2.20
C MET A 338 -8.17 34.08 -2.68
N VAL A 339 -9.42 33.67 -2.91
CA VAL A 339 -9.80 32.42 -3.58
C VAL A 339 -10.85 32.71 -4.64
N THR A 340 -10.98 31.82 -5.62
CA THR A 340 -12.05 31.94 -6.64
C THR A 340 -13.42 31.74 -6.00
N SER A 341 -14.48 32.27 -6.63
CA SER A 341 -15.86 32.12 -6.12
C SER A 341 -16.25 30.65 -5.93
N ARG A 342 -15.80 29.76 -6.83
CA ARG A 342 -16.08 28.32 -6.75
C ARG A 342 -15.38 27.66 -5.56
N GLU A 343 -14.13 28.03 -5.29
CA GLU A 343 -13.38 27.55 -4.12
C GLU A 343 -14.01 28.06 -2.82
N ARG A 344 -14.44 29.33 -2.78
CA ARG A 344 -15.15 29.92 -1.64
C ARG A 344 -16.43 29.15 -1.31
N ASP A 345 -17.27 28.89 -2.31
CA ASP A 345 -18.51 28.11 -2.14
C ASP A 345 -18.24 26.66 -1.70
N TYR A 346 -17.12 26.07 -2.13
CA TYR A 346 -16.69 24.76 -1.67
C TYR A 346 -16.29 24.81 -0.19
N MET A 347 -15.45 25.77 0.19
CA MET A 347 -15.01 25.96 1.58
C MET A 347 -16.18 26.22 2.53
N TYR A 348 -17.16 27.04 2.13
CA TYR A 348 -18.36 27.25 2.94
C TYR A 348 -19.19 25.99 3.13
N ARG A 349 -19.38 25.18 2.08
CA ARG A 349 -20.13 23.92 2.20
C ARG A 349 -19.43 22.90 3.08
N MET A 350 -18.11 22.84 3.03
CA MET A 350 -17.32 21.86 3.78
C MET A 350 -17.12 22.26 5.24
N TYR A 351 -16.73 23.51 5.50
CA TYR A 351 -16.20 23.93 6.79
C TYR A 351 -17.10 24.90 7.57
N ALA A 352 -18.12 25.47 6.92
CA ALA A 352 -19.08 26.41 7.49
C ALA A 352 -20.53 26.03 7.14
N ALA A 353 -20.90 24.79 7.50
CA ALA A 353 -22.26 24.28 7.34
C ALA A 353 -23.28 25.14 8.12
N ASP A 354 -22.91 25.59 9.32
CA ASP A 354 -23.66 26.62 10.05
C ASP A 354 -23.38 28.00 9.42
N PRO A 355 -24.41 28.72 8.92
CA PRO A 355 -24.24 30.08 8.40
C PRO A 355 -23.66 31.06 9.42
N LEU A 356 -23.90 30.85 10.72
CA LEU A 356 -23.32 31.69 11.78
C LEU A 356 -21.80 31.53 11.88
N ALA A 357 -21.21 30.46 11.36
CA ALA A 357 -19.75 30.32 11.30
C ALA A 357 -19.11 31.17 10.19
N ARG A 358 -19.91 31.80 9.31
CA ARG A 358 -19.44 32.69 8.25
C ARG A 358 -19.42 34.13 8.76
N LEU A 359 -18.41 34.88 8.36
CA LEU A 359 -18.26 36.30 8.68
C LEU A 359 -17.47 36.98 7.56
N ASN A 360 -17.94 38.13 7.07
CA ASN A 360 -17.39 38.80 5.90
C ASN A 360 -17.23 37.79 4.74
N LEU A 361 -16.02 37.68 4.18
CA LEU A 361 -15.63 36.65 3.21
C LEU A 361 -14.74 35.58 3.85
N GLY A 362 -15.16 34.98 4.97
CA GLY A 362 -14.39 33.93 5.64
C GLY A 362 -15.16 33.08 6.66
N ILE A 363 -14.42 32.24 7.39
CA ILE A 363 -14.96 31.26 8.35
C ILE A 363 -14.36 31.48 9.75
N ARG A 364 -15.16 31.93 10.71
CA ARG A 364 -14.72 32.29 12.08
C ARG A 364 -14.65 31.09 13.04
N ARG A 365 -13.86 30.07 12.67
CA ARG A 365 -13.65 28.85 13.46
C ARG A 365 -12.17 28.59 13.77
N ARG A 366 -11.89 27.85 14.83
CA ARG A 366 -10.55 27.38 15.22
C ARG A 366 -10.13 26.13 14.44
N LEU A 367 -8.85 25.76 14.52
CA LEU A 367 -8.28 24.62 13.80
C LEU A 367 -8.96 23.29 14.13
N ALA A 368 -9.07 22.94 15.42
CA ALA A 368 -9.65 21.66 15.81
C ALA A 368 -11.14 21.53 15.41
N PRO A 369 -12.00 22.55 15.62
CA PRO A 369 -13.37 22.53 15.11
C PRO A 369 -13.49 22.47 13.58
N LEU A 370 -12.59 23.11 12.83
CA LEU A 370 -12.55 22.99 11.36
C LEU A 370 -12.21 21.57 10.89
N LEU A 371 -11.50 20.80 11.70
CA LEU A 371 -11.06 19.44 11.37
C LEU A 371 -11.88 18.36 12.10
N ASP A 372 -13.08 18.72 12.59
CA ASP A 372 -14.00 17.83 13.31
C ASP A 372 -13.38 17.18 14.56
N ASN A 373 -12.38 17.83 15.16
CA ASN A 373 -11.56 17.30 16.25
C ASN A 373 -10.84 15.97 15.92
N ASP A 374 -10.63 15.66 14.64
CA ASP A 374 -9.86 14.50 14.21
C ASP A 374 -8.37 14.73 14.47
N SER A 375 -7.84 14.01 15.46
CA SER A 375 -6.45 14.14 15.88
C SER A 375 -5.44 13.88 14.75
N GLU A 376 -5.75 12.98 13.80
CA GLU A 376 -4.84 12.67 12.70
C GLU A 376 -4.84 13.78 11.65
N ARG A 377 -6.00 14.40 11.37
CA ARG A 377 -6.06 15.60 10.51
C ARG A 377 -5.33 16.79 11.14
N ILE A 378 -5.47 17.01 12.44
CA ILE A 378 -4.78 18.09 13.15
C ILE A 378 -3.27 17.88 13.09
N LYS A 379 -2.79 16.65 13.33
CA LYS A 379 -1.37 16.29 13.21
C LYS A 379 -0.87 16.46 11.79
N LEU A 380 -1.61 16.02 10.79
CA LEU A 380 -1.26 16.17 9.37
C LEU A 380 -1.13 17.65 8.98
N MET A 381 -2.10 18.48 9.35
CA MET A 381 -2.06 19.93 9.06
C MET A 381 -0.87 20.62 9.72
N ASN A 382 -0.57 20.28 10.98
CA ASN A 382 0.62 20.78 11.65
C ASN A 382 1.91 20.23 11.01
N ALA A 383 1.95 18.97 10.56
CA ALA A 383 3.10 18.44 9.85
C ALA A 383 3.34 19.19 8.53
N LEU A 384 2.29 19.52 7.77
CA LEU A 384 2.42 20.35 6.57
C LEU A 384 2.90 21.78 6.90
N LEU A 385 2.32 22.41 7.93
CA LEU A 385 2.75 23.72 8.44
C LEU A 385 4.25 23.72 8.78
N LEU A 386 4.74 22.66 9.41
CA LEU A 386 6.13 22.59 9.90
C LEU A 386 7.14 22.15 8.82
N SER A 387 6.68 21.59 7.70
CA SER A 387 7.54 21.03 6.65
C SER A 387 7.52 21.77 5.31
N LEU A 388 6.53 22.63 5.05
CA LEU A 388 6.52 23.53 3.88
C LEU A 388 7.51 24.70 4.08
N PRO A 389 7.96 25.37 3.00
CA PRO A 389 9.00 26.39 3.07
C PRO A 389 8.47 27.66 3.73
N GLY A 390 9.03 27.98 4.90
CA GLY A 390 8.69 29.17 5.67
C GLY A 390 8.92 29.02 7.17
N ALA A 391 8.69 30.11 7.88
CA ALA A 391 8.63 30.14 9.33
C ALA A 391 7.18 29.89 9.80
N PRO A 392 6.92 28.80 10.54
CA PRO A 392 5.57 28.47 10.99
C PRO A 392 5.11 29.39 12.13
N ILE A 393 3.86 29.77 12.08
CA ILE A 393 3.12 30.48 13.13
C ILE A 393 2.08 29.52 13.71
N ILE A 394 2.11 29.35 15.03
CA ILE A 394 1.13 28.60 15.81
C ILE A 394 0.26 29.59 16.56
N TYR A 395 -1.06 29.45 16.43
CA TYR A 395 -2.02 30.27 17.16
C TYR A 395 -2.29 29.68 18.55
N TYR A 396 -2.30 30.53 19.58
CA TYR A 396 -2.35 30.06 20.97
C TYR A 396 -3.54 29.14 21.23
N GLY A 397 -3.30 27.96 21.80
CA GLY A 397 -4.32 26.98 22.13
C GLY A 397 -4.54 25.92 21.05
N ASP A 398 -4.07 26.12 19.81
CA ASP A 398 -4.17 25.10 18.76
C ASP A 398 -3.26 23.90 19.07
N GLU A 399 -2.18 24.08 19.84
CA GLU A 399 -1.30 23.01 20.30
C GLU A 399 -1.95 22.05 21.30
N ILE A 400 -3.05 22.47 21.95
CA ILE A 400 -3.90 21.61 22.79
C ILE A 400 -5.23 21.27 22.11
N GLY A 401 -5.51 21.82 20.93
CA GLY A 401 -6.78 21.57 20.21
C GLY A 401 -7.97 22.34 20.81
N MET A 402 -7.77 23.60 21.22
CA MET A 402 -8.86 24.45 21.68
C MET A 402 -9.97 24.60 20.63
N GLY A 403 -11.21 24.66 21.12
CA GLY A 403 -12.41 24.94 20.32
C GLY A 403 -12.69 26.43 20.15
N ASP A 404 -13.83 26.73 19.52
CA ASP A 404 -14.33 28.08 19.32
C ASP A 404 -15.74 28.25 19.91
N ASN A 405 -16.16 29.51 20.05
CA ASN A 405 -17.54 29.88 20.38
C ASN A 405 -18.08 30.91 19.38
N ILE A 406 -18.69 30.42 18.31
CA ILE A 406 -19.22 31.24 17.20
C ILE A 406 -20.33 32.23 17.60
N TYR A 407 -20.85 32.16 18.84
CA TYR A 407 -21.91 33.04 19.33
C TYR A 407 -21.40 34.34 19.98
N LEU A 408 -20.08 34.52 20.19
CA LEU A 408 -19.51 35.67 20.90
C LEU A 408 -19.43 36.97 20.07
N GLY A 409 -19.97 36.98 18.86
CA GLY A 409 -19.98 38.15 17.96
C GLY A 409 -18.61 38.43 17.33
N ASP A 410 -18.61 39.00 16.11
CA ASP A 410 -17.41 39.23 15.31
C ASP A 410 -16.47 38.00 15.29
N ARG A 411 -15.17 38.19 15.56
CA ARG A 411 -14.10 37.18 15.61
C ARG A 411 -13.78 36.70 17.04
N ASN A 412 -14.51 37.18 18.05
CA ASN A 412 -14.26 36.85 19.45
C ASN A 412 -14.33 35.35 19.77
N GLY A 413 -15.06 34.58 18.95
CA GLY A 413 -15.22 33.15 19.11
C GLY A 413 -13.92 32.34 19.09
N VAL A 414 -12.86 32.85 18.45
CA VAL A 414 -11.54 32.20 18.42
C VAL A 414 -10.54 32.83 19.41
N ARG A 415 -10.95 33.86 20.17
CA ARG A 415 -10.11 34.68 21.07
C ARG A 415 -10.42 34.44 22.55
N THR A 416 -11.01 33.29 22.88
CA THR A 416 -11.38 32.92 24.26
C THR A 416 -10.14 32.66 25.14
N PRO A 417 -10.27 32.71 26.48
CA PRO A 417 -9.15 32.50 27.39
C PRO A 417 -8.43 31.16 27.16
N MET A 418 -7.09 31.16 27.26
CA MET A 418 -6.26 29.95 27.20
C MET A 418 -6.64 28.95 28.30
N GLN A 419 -6.70 27.65 27.96
CA GLN A 419 -7.17 26.60 28.88
C GLN A 419 -6.01 25.90 29.59
N TRP A 420 -5.64 26.39 30.77
CA TRP A 420 -4.49 25.89 31.54
C TRP A 420 -4.78 24.65 32.37
N SER A 421 -5.91 24.61 33.07
CA SER A 421 -6.27 23.52 33.98
C SER A 421 -7.79 23.28 33.96
N PRO A 422 -8.31 22.18 34.53
CA PRO A 422 -9.75 21.95 34.66
C PRO A 422 -10.39 22.80 35.76
N ASP A 423 -9.64 23.68 36.43
CA ASP A 423 -10.14 24.52 37.51
C ASP A 423 -11.05 25.65 36.99
N ARG A 424 -11.58 26.43 37.93
CA ARG A 424 -12.36 27.64 37.65
C ARG A 424 -11.69 28.51 36.58
N ASN A 425 -12.49 28.98 35.63
CA ASN A 425 -12.05 29.78 34.49
C ASN A 425 -10.90 29.14 33.69
N ALA A 426 -10.84 27.82 33.60
CA ALA A 426 -9.76 27.08 32.94
C ALA A 426 -8.36 27.32 33.52
N GLY A 427 -8.25 27.79 34.78
CA GLY A 427 -6.97 28.20 35.37
C GLY A 427 -6.38 29.49 34.76
N PHE A 428 -7.13 30.21 33.92
CA PHE A 428 -6.71 31.48 33.32
C PHE A 428 -6.75 32.65 34.32
N SER A 429 -7.77 32.70 35.17
CA SER A 429 -8.01 33.78 36.15
C SER A 429 -8.71 33.28 37.41
N THR A 430 -8.47 33.91 38.55
CA THR A 430 -9.21 33.67 39.80
C THR A 430 -10.46 34.55 39.95
N ALA A 431 -10.74 35.43 38.98
CA ALA A 431 -11.88 36.35 39.01
C ALA A 431 -13.25 35.65 39.06
N ASP A 432 -14.31 36.41 39.35
CA ASP A 432 -15.68 35.99 39.04
C ASP A 432 -15.80 35.65 37.55
N PRO A 433 -16.34 34.47 37.15
CA PRO A 433 -16.52 34.12 35.75
C PRO A 433 -17.25 35.21 34.94
N GLN A 434 -18.16 35.97 35.56
CA GLN A 434 -18.90 37.06 34.91
C GLN A 434 -18.02 38.30 34.62
N ARG A 435 -16.86 38.41 35.27
CA ARG A 435 -15.91 39.52 35.07
C ARG A 435 -14.84 39.22 34.03
N LEU A 436 -14.80 37.99 33.50
CA LEU A 436 -13.86 37.66 32.43
C LEU A 436 -14.15 38.50 31.19
N TYR A 437 -13.09 38.91 30.49
CA TYR A 437 -13.26 39.66 29.23
C TYR A 437 -14.06 38.86 28.19
N LEU A 438 -13.89 37.53 28.18
CA LEU A 438 -14.71 36.56 27.44
C LEU A 438 -14.80 35.26 28.26
N PRO A 439 -15.90 34.49 28.12
CA PRO A 439 -16.01 33.20 28.77
C PRO A 439 -15.03 32.17 28.16
N PRO A 440 -14.48 31.25 28.97
CA PRO A 440 -13.76 30.09 28.42
C PRO A 440 -14.74 29.16 27.70
N ILE A 441 -14.21 28.25 26.89
CA ILE A 441 -15.03 27.24 26.22
C ILE A 441 -15.52 26.22 27.26
N MET A 442 -16.81 25.91 27.23
CA MET A 442 -17.48 25.04 28.23
C MET A 442 -18.34 23.96 27.58
N ASP A 443 -18.29 23.80 26.26
CA ASP A 443 -19.03 22.73 25.59
C ASP A 443 -18.42 21.35 25.92
N PRO A 444 -19.16 20.25 25.75
CA PRO A 444 -18.70 18.92 26.14
C PRO A 444 -17.48 18.39 25.38
N ILE A 445 -17.16 18.94 24.19
CA ILE A 445 -16.08 18.44 23.32
C ILE A 445 -14.81 19.24 23.56
N TYR A 446 -14.89 20.57 23.52
CA TYR A 446 -13.71 21.46 23.61
C TYR A 446 -13.56 22.19 24.94
N GLY A 447 -14.50 21.98 25.87
CA GLY A 447 -14.52 22.64 27.16
C GLY A 447 -13.26 22.37 27.98
N TYR A 448 -12.84 23.35 28.77
CA TYR A 448 -11.58 23.29 29.51
C TYR A 448 -11.45 22.12 30.49
N ALA A 449 -12.57 21.51 30.91
CA ALA A 449 -12.56 20.28 31.70
C ALA A 449 -11.95 19.08 30.94
N ALA A 450 -12.12 19.04 29.62
CA ALA A 450 -11.56 18.01 28.74
C ALA A 450 -10.26 18.46 28.06
N VAL A 451 -10.21 19.71 27.58
CA VAL A 451 -9.08 20.26 26.83
C VAL A 451 -8.32 21.29 27.68
N ASN A 452 -7.22 20.89 28.31
CA ASN A 452 -6.37 21.83 29.03
C ASN A 452 -4.91 21.38 29.07
N VAL A 453 -4.01 22.35 29.31
CA VAL A 453 -2.55 22.13 29.37
C VAL A 453 -2.18 21.14 30.47
N GLU A 454 -2.74 21.23 31.67
CA GLU A 454 -2.39 20.35 32.79
C GLU A 454 -2.65 18.87 32.47
N ALA A 455 -3.83 18.55 31.93
CA ALA A 455 -4.20 17.20 31.55
C ALA A 455 -3.30 16.67 30.43
N GLN A 456 -3.11 17.47 29.37
CA GLN A 456 -2.29 17.05 28.23
C GLN A 456 -0.79 16.98 28.55
N ALA A 457 -0.29 17.77 29.49
CA ALA A 457 1.10 17.68 29.91
C ALA A 457 1.42 16.35 30.59
N ARG A 458 0.45 15.75 31.31
CA ARG A 458 0.59 14.44 31.97
C ARG A 458 0.46 13.25 31.01
N ASP A 459 -0.33 13.41 29.94
CA ASP A 459 -0.51 12.36 28.93
C ASP A 459 0.57 12.41 27.84
N ALA A 460 1.41 11.38 27.76
CA ALA A 460 2.49 11.30 26.79
C ALA A 460 2.01 11.25 25.33
N SER A 461 0.79 10.77 25.06
CA SER A 461 0.23 10.69 23.69
C SER A 461 -0.61 11.91 23.31
N SER A 462 -0.75 12.89 24.20
CA SER A 462 -1.52 14.11 23.97
C SER A 462 -1.02 14.91 22.77
N LEU A 463 -1.92 15.74 22.23
CA LEU A 463 -1.57 16.66 21.14
C LEU A 463 -0.45 17.62 21.55
N LEU A 464 -0.48 18.16 22.78
CA LEU A 464 0.58 19.03 23.31
C LEU A 464 1.95 18.35 23.31
N ASN A 465 2.04 17.13 23.84
CA ASN A 465 3.31 16.41 23.89
C ASN A 465 3.74 15.94 22.49
N TRP A 466 2.81 15.69 21.58
CA TRP A 466 3.11 15.48 20.17
C TRP A 466 3.67 16.75 19.51
N MET A 467 3.08 17.92 19.75
CA MET A 467 3.55 19.22 19.25
C MET A 467 4.98 19.52 19.75
N ARG A 468 5.28 19.28 21.03
CA ARG A 468 6.64 19.40 21.59
C ARG A 468 7.65 18.54 20.83
N ARG A 469 7.33 17.28 20.58
CA ARG A 469 8.21 16.34 19.86
C ARG A 469 8.46 16.78 18.43
N ILE A 470 7.41 17.13 17.69
CA ILE A 470 7.54 17.48 16.27
C ILE A 470 8.25 18.82 16.07
N LEU A 471 8.06 19.78 16.99
CA LEU A 471 8.81 21.04 17.01
C LEU A 471 10.29 20.84 17.34
N ALA A 472 10.61 19.92 18.26
CA ALA A 472 11.99 19.54 18.56
C ALA A 472 12.67 18.89 17.34
N VAL A 473 11.96 18.03 16.62
CA VAL A 473 12.45 17.47 15.34
C VAL A 473 12.71 18.60 14.35
N ARG A 474 11.74 19.49 14.08
CA ARG A 474 11.93 20.61 13.16
C ARG A 474 13.15 21.46 13.52
N ARG A 475 13.35 21.75 14.81
CA ARG A 475 14.49 22.55 15.30
C ARG A 475 15.84 21.89 15.02
N GLY A 476 15.90 20.56 14.98
CA GLY A 476 17.11 19.81 14.67
C GLY A 476 17.54 19.85 13.20
N HIS A 477 16.67 20.33 12.30
CA HIS A 477 16.83 20.20 10.85
C HIS A 477 16.59 21.54 10.12
N GLN A 478 17.67 22.18 9.66
CA GLN A 478 17.60 23.50 9.01
C GLN A 478 16.90 23.46 7.64
N ALA A 479 16.87 22.29 6.99
CA ALA A 479 16.20 22.12 5.70
C ALA A 479 14.71 22.50 5.73
N PHE A 480 14.02 22.40 6.88
CA PHE A 480 12.62 22.84 6.97
C PHE A 480 12.46 24.37 6.90
N GLY A 481 13.33 25.13 7.54
CA GLY A 481 13.29 26.59 7.50
C GLY A 481 13.88 27.15 6.21
N ARG A 482 15.05 26.64 5.80
CA ARG A 482 15.89 27.27 4.78
C ARG A 482 15.99 26.50 3.46
N GLY A 483 15.57 25.24 3.44
CA GLY A 483 15.80 24.36 2.30
C GLY A 483 14.89 24.65 1.11
N ALA A 484 15.44 24.43 -0.09
CA ALA A 484 14.66 24.42 -1.32
C ALA A 484 13.61 23.29 -1.28
N LEU A 485 12.45 23.50 -1.91
CA LEU A 485 11.40 22.50 -2.00
C LEU A 485 11.34 21.93 -3.42
N THR A 486 11.35 20.60 -3.53
CA THR A 486 11.11 19.89 -4.80
C THR A 486 9.95 18.92 -4.64
N PHE A 487 8.84 19.16 -5.33
CA PHE A 487 7.71 18.22 -5.34
C PHE A 487 8.02 16.94 -6.12
N LEU A 488 7.70 15.80 -5.52
CA LEU A 488 7.62 14.52 -6.22
C LEU A 488 6.25 14.39 -6.89
N ARG A 489 6.18 13.61 -7.97
CA ARG A 489 4.96 13.44 -8.77
C ARG A 489 4.46 11.98 -8.76
N PRO A 490 4.06 11.43 -7.61
CA PRO A 490 3.45 10.10 -7.57
C PRO A 490 2.15 10.07 -8.39
N VAL A 491 1.85 8.90 -8.94
CA VAL A 491 0.59 8.63 -9.66
C VAL A 491 -0.61 8.77 -8.71
N ASN A 492 -0.45 8.36 -7.44
CA ASN A 492 -1.48 8.50 -6.43
C ASN A 492 -1.65 9.98 -6.02
N ARG A 493 -2.74 10.61 -6.47
CA ARG A 493 -3.05 12.03 -6.20
C ARG A 493 -3.37 12.33 -4.73
N LYS A 494 -3.72 11.30 -3.95
CA LYS A 494 -4.00 11.40 -2.52
C LYS A 494 -2.73 11.61 -1.68
N ILE A 495 -1.55 11.39 -2.27
CA ILE A 495 -0.27 11.53 -1.58
C ILE A 495 0.46 12.78 -2.03
N LEU A 496 0.69 13.71 -1.09
CA LEU A 496 1.60 14.81 -1.26
C LEU A 496 3.01 14.37 -0.85
N ALA A 497 3.97 14.40 -1.78
CA ALA A 497 5.36 14.07 -1.50
C ALA A 497 6.30 15.15 -2.03
N PHE A 498 7.29 15.54 -1.23
CA PHE A 498 8.30 16.54 -1.61
C PHE A 498 9.59 16.33 -0.82
N VAL A 499 10.70 16.86 -1.37
CA VAL A 499 12.01 16.86 -0.71
C VAL A 499 12.38 18.29 -0.33
N ARG A 500 12.88 18.46 0.91
CA ARG A 500 13.53 19.69 1.39
C ARG A 500 15.04 19.51 1.33
N GLU A 501 15.73 20.44 0.68
CA GLU A 501 17.18 20.35 0.44
C GLU A 501 17.91 21.58 0.95
N TYR A 502 18.88 21.40 1.85
CA TYR A 502 19.71 22.48 2.37
C TYR A 502 21.13 21.98 2.67
N GLY A 503 22.12 22.45 1.91
CA GLY A 503 23.48 21.90 1.99
C GLY A 503 23.49 20.40 1.69
N ASP A 504 24.02 19.60 2.62
CA ASP A 504 24.06 18.14 2.53
C ASP A 504 22.85 17.43 3.17
N GLU A 505 21.88 18.19 3.67
CA GLU A 505 20.66 17.69 4.31
C GLU A 505 19.51 17.57 3.30
N PHE A 506 18.97 16.35 3.18
CA PHE A 506 17.85 16.01 2.30
C PHE A 506 16.75 15.35 3.13
N ILE A 507 15.57 15.94 3.18
CA ILE A 507 14.42 15.43 3.95
C ILE A 507 13.27 15.16 2.99
N LEU A 508 12.89 13.89 2.87
CA LEU A 508 11.71 13.44 2.16
C LEU A 508 10.49 13.54 3.08
N CYS A 509 9.53 14.39 2.71
CA CYS A 509 8.24 14.52 3.36
C CYS A 509 7.17 13.82 2.51
N VAL A 510 6.41 12.91 3.10
CA VAL A 510 5.32 12.17 2.43
C VAL A 510 4.09 12.26 3.31
N ALA A 511 2.98 12.74 2.76
CA ALA A 511 1.74 13.01 3.48
C ALA A 511 0.55 12.38 2.75
N ASN A 512 -0.23 11.56 3.46
CA ASN A 512 -1.49 11.04 2.95
C ASN A 512 -2.62 12.02 3.27
N LEU A 513 -3.24 12.57 2.24
CA LEU A 513 -4.37 13.51 2.39
C LEU A 513 -5.71 12.79 2.52
N ALA A 514 -5.77 11.48 2.28
CA ALA A 514 -6.99 10.70 2.36
C ALA A 514 -7.22 10.11 3.75
N HIS A 515 -8.50 9.90 4.09
CA HIS A 515 -8.90 9.26 5.34
C HIS A 515 -8.62 7.75 5.39
N THR A 516 -8.27 7.14 4.25
CA THR A 516 -7.97 5.70 4.11
C THR A 516 -6.50 5.45 3.87
N ALA A 517 -6.03 4.23 4.15
CA ALA A 517 -4.66 3.85 3.85
C ALA A 517 -4.36 3.93 2.35
N GLN A 518 -3.18 4.43 1.99
CA GLN A 518 -2.78 4.67 0.60
C GLN A 518 -1.37 4.09 0.34
N PRO A 519 -1.20 3.27 -0.71
CA PRO A 519 0.12 2.93 -1.23
C PRO A 519 0.63 4.03 -2.17
N VAL A 520 1.95 4.18 -2.23
CA VAL A 520 2.61 5.10 -3.16
C VAL A 520 3.97 4.58 -3.59
N GLU A 521 4.25 4.71 -4.88
CA GLU A 521 5.57 4.53 -5.45
C GLU A 521 6.17 5.91 -5.71
N LEU A 522 7.36 6.17 -5.16
CA LEU A 522 8.07 7.43 -5.29
C LEU A 522 9.30 7.27 -6.18
N ASP A 523 9.45 8.15 -7.16
CA ASP A 523 10.70 8.24 -7.92
C ASP A 523 11.76 8.96 -7.07
N LEU A 524 12.68 8.17 -6.52
CA LEU A 524 13.81 8.63 -5.72
C LEU A 524 15.15 8.35 -6.43
N ALA A 525 15.17 8.16 -7.75
CA ALA A 525 16.38 7.76 -8.48
C ALA A 525 17.59 8.69 -8.24
N ARG A 526 17.33 10.00 -8.04
CA ARG A 526 18.35 11.01 -7.68
C ARG A 526 19.09 10.70 -6.37
N PHE A 527 18.47 9.93 -5.48
CA PHE A 527 18.97 9.61 -4.15
C PHE A 527 19.40 8.14 -4.02
N LYS A 528 19.65 7.45 -5.15
CA LYS A 528 20.14 6.06 -5.17
C LYS A 528 21.33 5.88 -4.23
N GLY A 529 21.28 4.84 -3.40
CA GLY A 529 22.31 4.53 -2.40
C GLY A 529 22.23 5.34 -1.10
N ARG A 530 21.34 6.33 -1.01
CA ARG A 530 20.96 6.93 0.28
C ARG A 530 19.96 6.05 1.00
N VAL A 531 19.91 6.20 2.31
CA VAL A 531 19.07 5.39 3.19
C VAL A 531 18.08 6.32 3.91
N PRO A 532 16.77 6.15 3.72
CA PRO A 532 15.77 6.96 4.42
C PRO A 532 15.71 6.60 5.90
N VAL A 533 15.78 7.59 6.78
CA VAL A 533 15.69 7.44 8.23
C VAL A 533 14.55 8.31 8.75
N GLU A 534 13.57 7.71 9.40
CA GLU A 534 12.42 8.41 9.96
C GLU A 534 12.84 9.31 11.14
N LEU A 535 12.42 10.58 11.12
CA LEU A 535 13.01 11.61 11.99
C LEU A 535 12.55 11.57 13.46
N THR A 536 11.40 10.99 13.77
CA THR A 536 10.87 10.96 15.15
C THR A 536 11.45 9.80 15.97
N GLY A 537 11.41 8.58 15.42
CA GLY A 537 11.89 7.35 16.02
C GLY A 537 13.29 6.92 15.57
N ARG A 538 13.86 7.59 14.56
CA ARG A 538 15.17 7.23 13.94
C ARG A 538 15.18 5.82 13.35
N THR A 539 14.00 5.34 12.97
CA THR A 539 13.83 4.03 12.32
C THR A 539 14.37 4.12 10.91
N ILE A 540 15.23 3.18 10.54
CA ILE A 540 15.87 3.19 9.24
C ILE A 540 15.06 2.31 8.28
N PHE A 541 14.86 2.81 7.06
CA PHE A 541 14.12 2.15 6.00
C PHE A 541 15.10 1.51 4.99
N PRO A 542 14.62 0.63 4.09
CA PRO A 542 15.45 0.08 3.01
C PRO A 542 16.18 1.16 2.19
N ALA A 543 17.40 0.86 1.74
CA ALA A 543 18.16 1.78 0.91
C ALA A 543 17.44 2.07 -0.42
N VAL A 544 17.58 3.29 -0.93
CA VAL A 544 17.01 3.69 -2.21
C VAL A 544 17.74 2.96 -3.34
N GLY A 545 17.02 2.06 -4.01
CA GLY A 545 17.49 1.28 -5.16
C GLY A 545 17.21 1.93 -6.52
N GLU A 546 17.15 1.12 -7.58
CA GLU A 546 16.75 1.59 -8.93
C GLU A 546 15.23 1.55 -9.18
N LEU A 547 14.50 0.75 -8.40
CA LEU A 547 13.05 0.64 -8.52
C LEU A 547 12.36 1.83 -7.82
N PRO A 548 11.13 2.19 -8.25
CA PRO A 548 10.31 3.13 -7.50
C PRO A 548 10.16 2.72 -6.04
N TYR A 549 10.33 3.69 -5.14
CA TYR A 549 10.37 3.44 -3.72
C TYR A 549 8.95 3.31 -3.16
N LEU A 550 8.55 2.10 -2.78
CA LEU A 550 7.22 1.81 -2.27
C LEU A 550 7.09 2.22 -0.80
N LEU A 551 6.06 3.01 -0.50
CA LEU A 551 5.61 3.34 0.85
C LEU A 551 4.11 3.06 1.00
N THR A 552 3.70 2.75 2.22
CA THR A 552 2.29 2.66 2.61
C THR A 552 2.06 3.57 3.81
N LEU A 553 1.01 4.39 3.74
CA LEU A 553 0.64 5.31 4.81
C LEU A 553 -0.79 5.00 5.27
N HIS A 554 -1.04 5.05 6.57
CA HIS A 554 -2.40 5.00 7.10
C HIS A 554 -3.17 6.30 6.75
N GLY A 555 -4.49 6.32 6.99
CA GLY A 555 -5.32 7.51 6.75
C GLY A 555 -4.78 8.73 7.50
N HIS A 556 -4.64 9.86 6.81
CA HIS A 556 -4.04 11.11 7.27
C HIS A 556 -2.61 10.99 7.84
N GLY A 557 -1.92 9.87 7.65
CA GLY A 557 -0.56 9.66 8.13
C GLY A 557 0.47 10.43 7.31
N PHE A 558 1.64 10.68 7.91
CA PHE A 558 2.78 11.30 7.22
C PHE A 558 4.11 10.70 7.67
N TYR A 559 5.14 10.86 6.85
CA TYR A 559 6.53 10.53 7.14
C TYR A 559 7.43 11.73 6.85
N TRP A 560 8.39 11.98 7.75
CA TRP A 560 9.57 12.77 7.47
C TRP A 560 10.79 11.87 7.54
N LEU A 561 11.44 11.66 6.41
CA LEU A 561 12.58 10.74 6.27
C LEU A 561 13.82 11.54 5.85
N GLN A 562 14.86 11.54 6.68
CA GLN A 562 16.18 12.04 6.26
C GLN A 562 16.84 11.03 5.32
N LEU A 563 17.27 11.48 4.15
CA LEU A 563 18.00 10.64 3.19
C LEU A 563 19.50 10.70 3.52
N ALA A 564 19.92 9.86 4.47
CA ALA A 564 21.30 9.81 4.94
C ALA A 564 22.23 9.09 3.94
N ALA A 565 23.51 9.45 3.94
CA ALA A 565 24.52 8.68 3.21
C ALA A 565 24.76 7.35 3.91
N ALA A 566 24.98 6.27 3.14
CA ALA A 566 25.16 4.92 3.69
C ALA A 566 26.34 4.80 4.68
N GLY A 567 27.36 5.68 4.56
CA GLY A 567 28.52 5.70 5.46
C GLY A 567 28.27 6.34 6.84
N ASP A 568 27.20 7.12 7.01
CA ASP A 568 26.89 7.83 8.25
C ASP A 568 26.00 7.01 9.22
N LEU A 569 25.54 5.84 8.77
CA LEU A 569 24.64 4.99 9.53
C LEU A 569 25.40 3.85 10.20
N PRO A 570 24.99 3.41 11.41
CA PRO A 570 25.45 2.14 11.96
C PRO A 570 25.22 1.05 10.92
N ALA A 571 26.19 0.15 10.72
CA ALA A 571 26.33 -0.81 9.61
C ALA A 571 25.21 -1.87 9.48
N ARG A 572 23.94 -1.52 9.69
CA ARG A 572 22.92 -2.43 10.20
C ARG A 572 21.60 -2.48 9.43
N LEU A 573 21.59 -2.20 8.12
CA LEU A 573 20.39 -2.46 7.31
C LEU A 573 20.56 -3.36 6.10
N ASP A 574 21.78 -3.77 5.80
CA ASP A 574 21.99 -4.93 4.93
C ASP A 574 22.08 -6.24 5.72
N ALA A 575 22.00 -6.16 7.06
CA ALA A 575 21.90 -7.35 7.89
C ALA A 575 20.43 -7.82 7.90
N PRO A 576 20.09 -8.99 7.33
CA PRO A 576 18.78 -9.59 7.58
C PRO A 576 18.59 -9.68 9.10
N LEU A 577 17.46 -9.16 9.58
CA LEU A 577 17.05 -9.01 11.00
C LEU A 577 17.15 -10.30 11.84
N ALA A 578 17.47 -11.46 11.25
CA ALA A 578 17.64 -12.75 11.93
C ALA A 578 18.89 -12.84 12.83
N HIS A 579 19.90 -11.98 12.66
CA HIS A 579 21.21 -12.18 13.28
C HIS A 579 21.30 -11.90 14.78
N GLU A 580 20.51 -10.97 15.32
CA GLU A 580 20.60 -10.58 16.74
C GLU A 580 19.90 -11.55 17.69
N GLU A 581 18.91 -12.30 17.21
CA GLU A 581 18.13 -13.24 18.01
C GLU A 581 18.63 -14.70 17.92
N ALA A 582 19.72 -14.96 17.19
CA ALA A 582 20.27 -16.29 17.03
C ALA A 582 20.96 -16.78 18.32
N PRO A 583 20.78 -18.05 18.73
CA PRO A 583 21.36 -18.59 19.96
C PRO A 583 22.90 -18.58 19.91
N LEU A 584 23.55 -18.40 21.07
CA LEU A 584 25.00 -18.47 21.22
C LEU A 584 25.45 -19.89 21.62
N LEU A 585 26.29 -20.50 20.78
CA LEU A 585 26.91 -21.80 21.00
C LEU A 585 28.39 -21.65 21.38
N VAL A 586 28.82 -22.30 22.45
CA VAL A 586 30.21 -22.20 22.94
C VAL A 586 31.02 -23.43 22.52
N PHE A 587 31.87 -23.24 21.51
CA PHE A 587 32.79 -24.25 21.01
C PHE A 587 34.10 -24.19 21.81
N PHE A 588 34.75 -25.33 22.02
CA PHE A 588 36.00 -25.42 22.78
C PHE A 588 37.13 -26.12 22.03
N ASP A 589 36.81 -26.87 20.98
CA ASP A 589 37.76 -27.56 20.10
C ASP A 589 37.19 -27.78 18.68
N GLY A 590 36.78 -26.71 17.99
CA GLY A 590 36.19 -26.79 16.64
C GLY A 590 35.03 -27.81 16.57
N TRP A 591 34.88 -28.50 15.43
CA TRP A 591 33.83 -29.52 15.25
C TRP A 591 33.88 -30.66 16.28
N HIS A 592 35.04 -31.00 16.86
CA HIS A 592 35.16 -32.02 17.90
C HIS A 592 34.32 -31.70 19.14
N SER A 593 34.01 -30.42 19.37
CA SER A 593 33.14 -29.97 20.47
C SER A 593 31.75 -30.60 20.45
N LEU A 594 31.27 -31.07 19.28
CA LEU A 594 29.94 -31.68 19.12
C LEU A 594 29.91 -33.19 19.44
N PHE A 595 31.08 -33.83 19.57
CA PHE A 595 31.22 -35.29 19.58
C PHE A 595 31.84 -35.79 20.89
N ARG A 596 31.06 -36.53 21.70
CA ARG A 596 31.49 -37.02 23.02
C ARG A 596 32.75 -37.89 22.96
N GLU A 597 32.91 -38.66 21.89
CA GLU A 597 34.01 -39.59 21.65
C GLU A 597 35.30 -38.90 21.20
N ARG A 598 35.23 -37.62 20.83
CA ARG A 598 36.39 -36.82 20.39
C ARG A 598 36.91 -35.87 21.47
N VAL A 599 36.28 -35.85 22.65
CA VAL A 599 36.64 -34.92 23.74
C VAL A 599 37.13 -35.66 24.98
N VAL A 600 38.00 -35.00 25.75
CA VAL A 600 38.50 -35.51 27.03
C VAL A 600 37.38 -35.76 28.05
N PRO A 601 37.51 -36.72 28.98
CA PRO A 601 36.41 -37.16 29.86
C PRO A 601 35.69 -36.05 30.63
N TRP A 602 36.40 -35.04 31.13
CA TRP A 602 35.82 -33.92 31.88
C TRP A 602 35.08 -32.90 31.01
N ARG A 603 35.17 -32.99 29.68
CA ARG A 603 34.44 -32.13 28.71
C ARG A 603 33.25 -32.82 28.05
N ILE A 604 33.01 -34.11 28.32
CA ILE A 604 31.89 -34.89 27.74
C ILE A 604 30.54 -34.22 28.00
N ALA A 605 30.27 -33.84 29.25
CA ALA A 605 29.02 -33.17 29.62
C ALA A 605 28.82 -31.83 28.88
N MET A 606 29.91 -31.13 28.56
CA MET A 606 29.86 -29.88 27.81
C MET A 606 29.60 -30.12 26.32
N ALA A 607 30.18 -31.18 25.73
CA ALA A 607 29.89 -31.61 24.37
C ALA A 607 28.44 -32.05 24.18
N GLU A 608 27.91 -32.86 25.11
CA GLU A 608 26.53 -33.34 25.08
C GLU A 608 25.54 -32.19 25.23
N LYS A 609 25.83 -31.22 26.11
CA LYS A 609 25.02 -29.99 26.25
C LYS A 609 25.04 -29.14 24.98
N LEU A 610 26.22 -28.92 24.39
CA LEU A 610 26.37 -28.15 23.16
C LEU A 610 25.58 -28.79 22.01
N ARG A 611 25.68 -30.12 21.85
CA ARG A 611 24.94 -30.87 20.84
C ARG A 611 23.43 -30.80 21.07
N ALA A 612 22.96 -30.98 22.31
CA ALA A 612 21.54 -30.85 22.63
C ALA A 612 20.99 -29.45 22.29
N GLN A 613 21.76 -28.40 22.58
CA GLN A 613 21.37 -27.02 22.24
C GLN A 613 21.25 -26.80 20.72
N LEU A 614 22.19 -27.35 19.94
CA LEU A 614 22.13 -27.30 18.48
C LEU A 614 20.92 -28.07 17.92
N GLU A 615 20.66 -29.28 18.41
CA GLU A 615 19.60 -30.19 17.93
C GLU A 615 18.18 -29.75 18.33
N SER A 616 18.02 -29.10 19.49
CA SER A 616 16.70 -28.76 20.06
C SER A 616 16.33 -27.28 19.98
N GLU A 617 17.30 -26.35 19.91
CA GLU A 617 17.01 -24.90 19.92
C GLU A 617 17.36 -24.23 18.58
N ALA A 618 18.60 -24.41 18.10
CA ALA A 618 19.09 -23.66 16.95
C ALA A 618 18.55 -24.20 15.61
N LEU A 619 18.73 -25.50 15.36
CA LEU A 619 18.36 -26.11 14.07
C LEU A 619 16.86 -26.11 13.80
N PRO A 620 15.96 -26.50 14.73
CA PRO A 620 14.53 -26.50 14.45
C PRO A 620 14.01 -25.10 14.10
N ARG A 621 14.47 -24.05 14.80
CA ARG A 621 14.11 -22.65 14.52
C ARG A 621 14.61 -22.21 13.14
N PHE A 622 15.86 -22.52 12.81
CA PHE A 622 16.44 -22.17 11.51
C PHE A 622 15.71 -22.87 10.36
N VAL A 623 15.52 -24.19 10.44
CA VAL A 623 14.91 -25.01 9.38
C VAL A 623 13.43 -24.68 9.17
N ALA A 624 12.68 -24.40 10.24
CA ALA A 624 11.27 -24.00 10.14
C ALA A 624 11.06 -22.67 9.40
N ALA A 625 12.07 -21.78 9.40
CA ALA A 625 12.02 -20.51 8.69
C ALA A 625 12.40 -20.60 7.20
N GLN A 626 12.86 -21.77 6.73
CA GLN A 626 13.38 -21.90 5.37
C GLN A 626 12.29 -22.20 4.34
N ALA A 627 12.32 -21.45 3.22
CA ALA A 627 11.38 -21.63 2.11
C ALA A 627 11.51 -22.98 1.37
N TRP A 628 12.63 -23.70 1.55
CA TRP A 628 12.82 -25.04 0.96
C TRP A 628 12.11 -26.15 1.75
N LEU A 629 11.64 -25.89 2.97
CA LEU A 629 10.90 -26.89 3.74
C LEU A 629 9.42 -26.87 3.29
N ALA A 630 8.96 -27.95 2.65
CA ALA A 630 7.53 -28.13 2.43
C ALA A 630 6.80 -28.18 3.78
N ALA A 631 5.65 -27.50 3.92
CA ALA A 631 4.91 -27.36 5.17
C ALA A 631 4.85 -28.70 5.92
N PRO A 632 5.59 -28.86 7.04
CA PRO A 632 5.68 -30.15 7.69
C PRO A 632 4.31 -30.49 8.29
N ALA A 633 3.87 -31.73 8.16
CA ALA A 633 2.60 -32.19 8.72
C ALA A 633 2.55 -32.05 10.26
N GLU A 634 3.72 -31.98 10.91
CA GLU A 634 3.90 -31.81 12.35
C GLU A 634 5.05 -30.82 12.67
N PRO A 635 5.02 -30.12 13.83
CA PRO A 635 6.06 -29.18 14.21
C PRO A 635 7.42 -29.86 14.48
N LEU A 636 8.51 -29.28 13.95
CA LEU A 636 9.89 -29.72 14.20
C LEU A 636 10.27 -29.48 15.68
N ARG A 637 10.33 -30.55 16.48
CA ARG A 637 10.67 -30.46 17.92
C ARG A 637 12.16 -30.65 18.21
N ARG A 638 12.80 -31.60 17.51
CA ARG A 638 14.23 -31.89 17.65
C ARG A 638 14.75 -32.48 16.34
N LEU A 639 15.87 -31.96 15.87
CA LEU A 639 16.60 -32.47 14.72
C LEU A 639 17.85 -33.18 15.23
N ALA A 640 17.77 -34.49 15.43
CA ALA A 640 18.89 -35.29 15.92
C ALA A 640 19.89 -35.58 14.78
N LEU A 641 21.19 -35.49 15.08
CA LEU A 641 22.24 -35.81 14.10
C LEU A 641 22.24 -37.32 13.82
N ALA A 642 21.86 -37.71 12.61
CA ALA A 642 21.77 -39.10 12.15
C ALA A 642 23.15 -39.64 11.71
N ASP A 643 23.83 -38.92 10.83
CA ASP A 643 25.21 -39.21 10.43
C ASP A 643 25.92 -37.94 9.97
N HIS A 644 27.26 -37.96 9.94
CA HIS A 644 28.07 -36.81 9.56
C HIS A 644 29.43 -37.18 8.99
N ALA A 645 30.03 -36.24 8.26
CA ALA A 645 31.45 -36.25 7.93
C ALA A 645 32.04 -34.84 8.09
N ALA A 646 33.17 -34.75 8.80
CA ALA A 646 33.97 -33.53 8.85
C ALA A 646 34.83 -33.45 7.59
N TRP A 647 34.77 -32.31 6.89
CA TRP A 647 35.57 -32.04 5.71
C TRP A 647 36.32 -30.73 5.91
N SER A 648 37.64 -30.78 5.87
CA SER A 648 38.51 -29.60 5.85
C SER A 648 39.45 -29.63 4.65
N ASP A 649 39.63 -28.49 3.98
CA ASP A 649 40.66 -28.26 2.95
C ASP A 649 41.27 -26.85 3.10
N ASP A 650 42.13 -26.44 2.15
CA ASP A 650 42.79 -25.12 2.17
C ASP A 650 41.80 -23.93 2.11
N GLY A 651 40.54 -24.18 1.73
CA GLY A 651 39.48 -23.18 1.59
C GLY A 651 38.50 -23.08 2.78
N GLY A 652 38.54 -24.01 3.74
CA GLY A 652 37.65 -23.95 4.91
C GLY A 652 37.46 -25.27 5.67
N SER A 653 36.56 -25.25 6.66
CA SER A 653 36.17 -26.44 7.43
C SER A 653 34.66 -26.52 7.58
N TRP A 654 34.10 -27.63 7.10
CA TRP A 654 32.67 -27.88 7.00
C TRP A 654 32.27 -29.19 7.67
N LEU A 655 31.02 -29.25 8.11
CA LEU A 655 30.40 -30.47 8.61
C LEU A 655 29.24 -30.86 7.69
N LEU A 656 29.41 -31.95 6.95
CA LEU A 656 28.33 -32.51 6.13
C LEU A 656 27.46 -33.35 7.06
N ALA A 657 26.29 -32.83 7.42
CA ALA A 657 25.44 -33.41 8.45
C ALA A 657 24.05 -33.79 7.93
N LEU A 658 23.62 -34.99 8.32
CA LEU A 658 22.30 -35.56 8.08
C LEU A 658 21.51 -35.47 9.39
N TRP A 659 20.36 -34.81 9.36
CA TRP A 659 19.53 -34.55 10.54
C TRP A 659 18.19 -35.27 10.41
N ARG A 660 17.73 -35.93 11.47
CA ARG A 660 16.45 -36.66 11.50
C ARG A 660 15.52 -36.02 12.53
N ASN A 661 14.27 -35.78 12.14
CA ASN A 661 13.25 -35.27 13.06
C ASN A 661 12.82 -36.38 14.04
N GLU A 662 12.98 -36.17 15.35
CA GLU A 662 12.50 -37.08 16.39
C GLU A 662 11.12 -36.61 16.90
N GLY A 663 10.03 -37.24 16.44
CA GLY A 663 8.70 -36.85 16.94
C GLY A 663 7.41 -37.44 16.34
N GLY A 664 7.40 -38.27 15.28
CA GLY A 664 6.16 -38.74 14.64
C GLY A 664 6.26 -40.09 13.92
N SER A 665 5.13 -40.74 13.64
CA SER A 665 5.00 -42.14 13.17
C SER A 665 5.76 -42.44 11.86
N THR A 666 6.41 -43.62 11.81
CA THR A 666 6.95 -44.41 10.65
C THR A 666 7.64 -43.75 9.44
N ASP A 667 7.53 -42.44 9.17
CA ASP A 667 8.20 -41.71 8.08
C ASP A 667 8.92 -40.44 8.61
N ALA A 668 9.98 -40.63 9.40
CA ALA A 668 10.77 -39.52 9.92
C ALA A 668 11.52 -38.77 8.79
N THR A 669 11.20 -37.50 8.57
CA THR A 669 11.87 -36.64 7.57
C THR A 669 13.36 -36.52 7.88
N THR A 670 14.21 -36.87 6.90
CA THR A 670 15.66 -36.67 6.96
C THR A 670 16.06 -35.42 6.16
N VAL A 671 16.85 -34.55 6.76
CA VAL A 671 17.28 -33.27 6.20
C VAL A 671 18.79 -33.26 6.04
N PHE A 672 19.27 -32.90 4.85
CA PHE A 672 20.68 -32.62 4.60
C PHE A 672 20.97 -31.14 4.78
N LEU A 673 21.79 -30.82 5.79
CA LEU A 673 22.20 -29.45 6.08
C LEU A 673 23.71 -29.43 6.39
N PRO A 674 24.55 -29.15 5.39
CA PRO A 674 25.97 -28.92 5.63
C PRO A 674 26.16 -27.59 6.36
N LEU A 675 27.08 -27.57 7.34
CA LEU A 675 27.34 -26.41 8.18
C LEU A 675 28.75 -25.88 7.95
N SER A 676 28.88 -24.55 7.88
CA SER A 676 30.16 -23.84 7.83
C SER A 676 30.40 -23.08 9.14
N LEU A 677 31.65 -23.09 9.60
CA LEU A 677 32.10 -22.42 10.83
C LEU A 677 33.09 -21.32 10.49
N VAL A 678 32.64 -20.06 10.54
CA VAL A 678 33.42 -18.89 10.12
C VAL A 678 33.67 -17.97 11.31
N TRP A 679 34.90 -17.47 11.46
CA TRP A 679 35.32 -16.61 12.59
C TRP A 679 35.44 -15.15 12.16
N GLU A 680 35.06 -14.21 13.03
CA GLU A 680 35.00 -12.75 12.74
C GLU A 680 36.36 -12.13 12.37
N ASN A 681 37.48 -12.70 12.81
CA ASN A 681 38.82 -12.20 12.49
C ASN A 681 39.39 -12.79 11.18
N GLY A 682 38.55 -13.43 10.36
CA GLY A 682 38.93 -14.15 9.14
C GLY A 682 38.58 -13.41 7.86
N ASP A 683 38.15 -14.16 6.84
CA ASP A 683 37.72 -13.62 5.56
C ASP A 683 36.35 -12.91 5.67
N ASP A 684 36.39 -11.58 5.70
CA ASP A 684 35.23 -10.68 5.77
C ASP A 684 34.19 -10.95 4.67
N GLU A 685 34.62 -11.41 3.49
CA GLU A 685 33.72 -11.68 2.37
C GLU A 685 32.86 -12.93 2.63
N THR A 686 33.49 -14.00 3.11
CA THR A 686 32.82 -15.23 3.52
C THR A 686 31.87 -14.99 4.69
N LEU A 687 32.29 -14.17 5.68
CA LEU A 687 31.43 -13.82 6.81
C LEU A 687 30.16 -13.10 6.35
N ARG A 688 30.28 -12.09 5.48
CA ARG A 688 29.13 -11.33 4.93
C ARG A 688 28.18 -12.24 4.15
N ALA A 689 28.70 -13.16 3.35
CA ALA A 689 27.89 -14.09 2.58
C ALA A 689 27.10 -15.07 3.47
N LEU A 690 27.66 -15.45 4.63
CA LEU A 690 27.02 -16.38 5.57
C LEU A 690 25.92 -15.72 6.42
N LEU A 691 25.93 -14.39 6.59
CA LEU A 691 25.03 -13.69 7.52
C LEU A 691 23.53 -14.01 7.29
N PRO A 692 23.01 -14.03 6.05
CA PRO A 692 21.61 -14.37 5.79
C PRO A 692 21.24 -15.82 6.10
N ALA A 693 22.21 -16.72 6.23
CA ALA A 693 22.02 -18.16 6.40
C ALA A 693 22.51 -18.65 7.79
N THR A 694 22.49 -17.77 8.79
CA THR A 694 22.98 -18.05 10.13
C THR A 694 22.06 -18.98 10.93
N VAL A 695 22.64 -20.06 11.45
CA VAL A 695 22.01 -21.00 12.38
C VAL A 695 22.21 -20.55 13.82
N ALA A 696 23.44 -20.15 14.18
CA ALA A 696 23.81 -19.73 15.53
C ALA A 696 25.05 -18.85 15.55
N ARG A 697 25.19 -18.03 16.58
CA ARG A 697 26.46 -17.36 16.89
C ARG A 697 27.37 -18.35 17.60
N VAL A 698 28.66 -18.35 17.29
CA VAL A 698 29.65 -19.22 17.95
C VAL A 698 30.70 -18.42 18.68
N ARG A 699 31.19 -18.98 19.79
CA ARG A 699 32.34 -18.45 20.51
C ARG A 699 33.30 -19.58 20.87
N GLN A 700 34.58 -19.39 20.60
CA GLN A 700 35.66 -20.24 21.10
C GLN A 700 36.73 -19.36 21.75
N GLN A 701 36.82 -19.43 23.08
CA GLN A 701 37.68 -18.56 23.90
C GLN A 701 37.42 -17.06 23.64
N GLU A 702 38.37 -16.34 23.05
CA GLU A 702 38.28 -14.93 22.66
C GLU A 702 37.75 -14.72 21.24
N ARG A 703 37.68 -15.78 20.42
CA ARG A 703 37.21 -15.70 19.03
C ARG A 703 35.69 -15.83 18.99
N VAL A 704 35.04 -14.90 18.30
CA VAL A 704 33.60 -14.91 17.98
C VAL A 704 33.44 -15.22 16.50
N GLY A 705 32.36 -15.89 16.14
CA GLY A 705 32.08 -16.30 14.77
C GLY A 705 30.61 -16.64 14.56
N VAL A 706 30.32 -17.21 13.39
CA VAL A 706 29.00 -17.60 12.95
C VAL A 706 29.01 -19.07 12.48
N LEU A 707 27.99 -19.81 12.90
CA LEU A 707 27.64 -21.12 12.34
C LEU A 707 26.46 -20.92 11.39
N GLY A 708 26.65 -21.24 10.12
CA GLY A 708 25.64 -21.04 9.08
C GLY A 708 25.58 -22.17 8.06
N ASP A 709 24.59 -22.13 7.18
CA ASP A 709 24.44 -23.08 6.08
C ASP A 709 25.62 -22.97 5.10
N ALA A 710 26.34 -24.08 4.90
CA ALA A 710 27.53 -24.09 4.05
C ALA A 710 27.22 -23.81 2.57
N CYS A 711 25.96 -23.91 2.12
CA CYS A 711 25.63 -23.54 0.73
C CYS A 711 25.75 -22.04 0.44
N ALA A 712 25.87 -21.19 1.47
CA ALA A 712 26.21 -19.78 1.34
C ALA A 712 27.74 -19.53 1.26
N ASP A 713 28.55 -20.56 1.55
CA ASP A 713 30.01 -20.51 1.53
C ASP A 713 30.53 -20.92 0.14
N ALA A 714 31.14 -19.97 -0.57
CA ALA A 714 31.64 -20.19 -1.92
C ALA A 714 32.75 -21.25 -1.98
N ALA A 715 33.59 -21.34 -0.95
CA ALA A 715 34.67 -22.32 -0.89
C ALA A 715 34.11 -23.74 -0.74
N PHE A 716 33.07 -23.92 0.11
CA PHE A 716 32.34 -25.19 0.22
C PHE A 716 31.76 -25.63 -1.12
N CYS A 717 31.05 -24.72 -1.81
CA CYS A 717 30.42 -25.03 -3.09
C CYS A 717 31.45 -25.46 -4.15
N ARG A 718 32.61 -24.78 -4.22
CA ARG A 718 33.72 -25.18 -5.11
C ARG A 718 34.29 -26.54 -4.74
N GLY A 719 34.50 -26.79 -3.44
CA GLY A 719 34.97 -28.07 -2.92
C GLY A 719 34.04 -29.21 -3.33
N LEU A 720 32.72 -29.02 -3.16
CA LEU A 720 31.70 -30.01 -3.49
C LEU A 720 31.70 -30.40 -4.97
N VAL A 721 31.76 -29.43 -5.88
CA VAL A 721 31.84 -29.69 -7.33
C VAL A 721 33.15 -30.40 -7.68
N THR A 722 34.27 -29.97 -7.09
CA THR A 722 35.59 -30.58 -7.34
C THR A 722 35.62 -32.04 -6.88
N ALA A 723 35.01 -32.36 -5.74
CA ALA A 723 34.91 -33.74 -5.25
C ALA A 723 34.05 -34.63 -6.17
N ILE A 724 32.94 -34.10 -6.69
CA ILE A 724 32.08 -34.76 -7.69
C ILE A 724 32.85 -35.10 -8.95
N VAL A 725 33.56 -34.13 -9.53
CA VAL A 725 34.33 -34.35 -10.77
C VAL A 725 35.50 -35.32 -10.54
N ALA A 726 36.13 -35.28 -9.36
CA ALA A 726 37.28 -36.12 -9.03
C ALA A 726 36.93 -37.57 -8.62
N GLY A 727 35.66 -37.92 -8.46
CA GLY A 727 35.28 -39.30 -8.09
C GLY A 727 35.67 -39.68 -6.66
N ARG A 728 35.60 -38.76 -5.70
CA ARG A 728 36.04 -39.02 -4.32
C ARG A 728 35.01 -39.82 -3.51
N GLU A 729 35.46 -40.42 -2.42
CA GLU A 729 34.59 -41.02 -1.41
C GLU A 729 34.97 -40.47 -0.03
N LEU A 730 33.97 -40.04 0.73
CA LEU A 730 34.13 -39.49 2.08
C LEU A 730 33.42 -40.42 3.08
N ARG A 731 34.16 -40.95 4.04
CA ARG A 731 33.62 -41.87 5.05
C ARG A 731 32.92 -41.09 6.16
N CYS A 732 31.67 -41.43 6.44
CA CYS A 732 30.90 -40.91 7.56
C CYS A 732 31.04 -41.82 8.80
N ALA A 733 30.36 -41.51 9.89
CA ALA A 733 30.39 -42.33 11.09
C ALA A 733 29.64 -43.67 10.91
N GLN A 734 28.55 -43.68 10.13
CA GLN A 734 27.74 -44.87 9.82
C GLN A 734 27.86 -45.25 8.34
N GLY A 735 27.72 -44.29 7.41
CA GLY A 735 27.78 -44.55 5.97
C GLY A 735 28.99 -43.97 5.22
N SER A 736 28.81 -43.75 3.92
CA SER A 736 29.78 -43.06 3.05
C SER A 736 29.08 -42.11 2.09
N ILE A 737 29.70 -40.97 1.78
CA ILE A 737 29.27 -40.07 0.71
C ILE A 737 30.14 -40.35 -0.52
N ARG A 738 29.50 -40.87 -1.57
CA ARG A 738 30.13 -41.15 -2.86
C ARG A 738 29.89 -39.98 -3.81
N PHE A 739 30.98 -39.44 -4.33
CA PHE A 739 30.96 -38.39 -5.33
C PHE A 739 31.19 -39.04 -6.70
N ALA A 740 30.15 -39.11 -7.53
CA ALA A 740 30.15 -39.88 -8.78
C ALA A 740 30.05 -38.94 -10.00
N PRO A 741 31.13 -38.79 -10.81
CA PRO A 741 31.08 -38.06 -12.06
C PRO A 741 30.36 -38.88 -13.15
N THR A 742 29.80 -38.20 -14.13
CA THR A 742 29.32 -38.83 -15.38
C THR A 742 30.39 -38.75 -16.46
N SER A 743 30.18 -39.48 -17.56
CA SER A 743 30.98 -39.38 -18.79
C SER A 743 31.00 -37.97 -19.42
N ALA A 744 30.08 -37.08 -19.02
CA ALA A 744 30.02 -35.70 -19.50
C ALA A 744 30.76 -34.69 -18.60
N ALA A 745 31.36 -35.12 -17.48
CA ALA A 745 31.98 -34.22 -16.50
C ALA A 745 33.08 -33.33 -17.10
N PRO A 746 33.12 -32.02 -16.80
CA PRO A 746 34.15 -31.13 -17.30
C PRO A 746 35.49 -31.38 -16.58
N VAL A 747 36.42 -32.07 -17.23
CA VAL A 747 37.76 -32.35 -16.69
C VAL A 747 38.72 -31.22 -17.06
N GLY A 748 39.35 -30.59 -16.06
CA GLY A 748 40.46 -29.63 -16.25
C GLY A 748 40.10 -28.14 -16.30
N GLU A 749 38.86 -27.75 -16.00
CA GLU A 749 38.47 -26.34 -15.94
C GLU A 749 38.88 -25.65 -14.63
N PRO A 750 39.35 -24.38 -14.65
CA PRO A 750 39.70 -23.65 -13.45
C PRO A 750 38.45 -23.18 -12.69
N LEU A 751 37.83 -24.10 -11.95
CA LEU A 751 36.69 -23.87 -11.05
C LEU A 751 36.97 -22.76 -10.03
N ALA A 752 38.22 -22.52 -9.66
CA ALA A 752 38.62 -21.48 -8.70
C ALA A 752 38.32 -20.05 -9.17
N ALA A 753 38.29 -19.79 -10.48
CA ALA A 753 38.14 -18.44 -11.04
C ALA A 753 36.68 -18.02 -11.30
N LEU A 754 35.72 -18.94 -11.22
CA LEU A 754 34.32 -18.65 -11.55
C LEU A 754 33.61 -17.95 -10.38
N PRO A 755 32.83 -16.87 -10.57
CA PRO A 755 32.05 -16.28 -9.48
C PRO A 755 30.95 -17.26 -9.02
N VAL A 756 30.77 -17.41 -7.70
CA VAL A 756 29.76 -18.30 -7.09
C VAL A 756 28.61 -17.47 -6.57
N ARG A 757 27.38 -17.83 -6.93
CA ARG A 757 26.19 -17.11 -6.48
C ARG A 757 25.05 -18.08 -6.15
N MET A 758 24.47 -17.96 -4.97
CA MET A 758 23.21 -18.65 -4.64
C MET A 758 22.06 -17.93 -5.35
N THR A 759 21.38 -18.60 -6.28
CA THR A 759 20.40 -17.98 -7.20
C THR A 759 18.94 -18.21 -6.82
N GLY A 760 18.66 -19.12 -5.88
CA GLY A 760 17.32 -19.27 -5.34
C GLY A 760 17.09 -20.52 -4.49
N VAL A 761 16.03 -20.46 -3.69
CA VAL A 761 15.50 -21.56 -2.88
C VAL A 761 14.21 -22.05 -3.53
N ARG A 762 14.18 -23.29 -4.00
CA ARG A 762 12.97 -23.96 -4.50
C ARG A 762 12.54 -25.00 -3.47
N SER A 763 11.26 -25.37 -3.45
CA SER A 763 10.75 -26.41 -2.54
C SER A 763 11.62 -27.67 -2.62
N GLY A 764 12.29 -28.02 -1.52
CA GLY A 764 13.15 -29.20 -1.37
C GLY A 764 14.63 -29.07 -1.75
N ALA A 765 15.11 -27.97 -2.37
CA ALA A 765 16.51 -27.85 -2.80
C ALA A 765 17.06 -26.39 -2.86
N THR A 766 18.37 -26.25 -2.66
CA THR A 766 19.11 -25.00 -2.84
C THR A 766 19.91 -25.04 -4.14
N THR A 767 19.86 -23.97 -4.94
CA THR A 767 20.59 -23.88 -6.22
C THR A 767 21.69 -22.84 -6.16
N VAL A 768 22.89 -23.23 -6.59
CA VAL A 768 24.10 -22.40 -6.64
C VAL A 768 24.64 -22.37 -8.08
N GLU A 769 24.95 -21.19 -8.57
CA GLU A 769 25.47 -20.93 -9.92
C GLU A 769 26.98 -20.65 -9.87
N PHE A 770 27.73 -21.17 -10.84
CA PHE A 770 29.17 -20.90 -11.03
C PHE A 770 29.40 -20.23 -12.38
N GLY A 771 29.57 -18.90 -12.39
CA GLY A 771 30.03 -18.12 -13.54
C GLY A 771 29.33 -18.41 -14.87
N GLN A 772 28.02 -18.69 -14.85
CA GLN A 772 27.25 -19.08 -16.04
C GLN A 772 27.77 -20.33 -16.77
N ARG A 773 28.43 -21.25 -16.05
CA ARG A 773 28.96 -22.51 -16.61
C ARG A 773 28.40 -23.75 -15.95
N LEU A 774 28.17 -23.71 -14.64
CA LEU A 774 27.68 -24.86 -13.87
C LEU A 774 26.56 -24.45 -12.91
N PHE A 775 25.61 -25.37 -12.71
CA PHE A 775 24.65 -25.32 -11.63
C PHE A 775 24.89 -26.47 -10.66
N LEU A 776 24.94 -26.15 -9.37
CA LEU A 776 24.93 -27.10 -8.27
C LEU A 776 23.58 -27.03 -7.58
N LYS A 777 22.89 -28.17 -7.54
CA LYS A 777 21.61 -28.33 -6.83
C LYS A 777 21.85 -29.21 -5.61
N VAL A 778 21.61 -28.67 -4.41
CA VAL A 778 21.76 -29.38 -3.14
C VAL A 778 20.37 -29.74 -2.61
N TYR A 779 20.09 -31.03 -2.49
CA TYR A 779 18.81 -31.54 -1.99
C TYR A 779 18.76 -31.40 -0.47
N ARG A 780 17.72 -30.75 0.06
CA ARG A 780 17.59 -30.47 1.50
C ARG A 780 16.74 -31.49 2.22
N GLN A 781 15.65 -31.96 1.60
CA GLN A 781 14.84 -33.06 2.12
C GLN A 781 15.24 -34.34 1.40
N LEU A 782 15.81 -35.30 2.14
CA LEU A 782 16.25 -36.56 1.59
C LEU A 782 15.13 -37.60 1.64
N ARG A 783 15.08 -38.43 0.60
CA ARG A 783 14.22 -39.62 0.54
C ARG A 783 15.09 -40.80 0.16
N ALA A 784 14.82 -41.94 0.79
CA ALA A 784 15.42 -43.20 0.42
C ALA A 784 15.06 -43.59 -1.02
N GLY A 785 16.04 -44.04 -1.79
CA GLY A 785 15.87 -44.58 -3.13
C GLY A 785 16.25 -43.62 -4.26
N THR A 786 16.07 -44.09 -5.49
CA THR A 786 16.51 -43.39 -6.69
C THR A 786 15.74 -42.08 -6.88
N ASN A 787 16.45 -40.95 -6.92
CA ASN A 787 15.85 -39.65 -7.26
C ASN A 787 15.58 -39.58 -8.77
N PRO A 788 14.34 -39.34 -9.20
CA PRO A 788 13.98 -39.26 -10.61
C PRO A 788 14.81 -38.24 -11.40
N GLU A 789 15.16 -37.09 -10.82
CA GLU A 789 15.92 -36.05 -11.51
C GLU A 789 17.32 -36.52 -11.89
N LEU A 790 17.96 -37.23 -10.96
CA LEU A 790 19.27 -37.84 -11.19
C LEU A 790 19.16 -39.04 -12.16
N GLU A 791 18.13 -39.87 -12.02
CA GLU A 791 17.87 -41.03 -12.88
C GLU A 791 17.65 -40.63 -14.34
N PHE A 792 16.71 -39.71 -14.60
CA PHE A 792 16.43 -39.18 -15.94
C PHE A 792 17.62 -38.42 -16.49
N GLY A 793 18.25 -37.57 -15.68
CA GLY A 793 19.38 -36.76 -16.11
C GLY A 793 20.58 -37.62 -16.54
N ARG A 794 20.93 -38.65 -15.76
CA ARG A 794 21.99 -39.61 -16.14
C ARG A 794 21.61 -40.38 -17.41
N PHE A 795 20.39 -40.93 -17.50
CA PHE A 795 19.97 -41.69 -18.68
C PHE A 795 19.98 -40.84 -19.97
N LEU A 796 19.41 -39.64 -19.92
CA LEU A 796 19.35 -38.75 -21.07
C LEU A 796 20.72 -38.19 -21.46
N THR A 797 21.64 -38.03 -20.50
CA THR A 797 23.02 -37.56 -20.76
C THR A 797 23.89 -38.68 -21.34
N GLU A 798 23.92 -39.85 -20.70
CA GLU A 798 24.92 -40.90 -20.99
C GLU A 798 24.43 -41.96 -21.97
N VAL A 799 23.15 -42.34 -21.88
CA VAL A 799 22.57 -43.46 -22.65
C VAL A 799 21.88 -42.95 -23.91
N ALA A 800 20.84 -42.13 -23.75
CA ALA A 800 20.06 -41.63 -24.89
C ALA A 800 20.74 -40.46 -25.62
N ARG A 801 21.73 -39.81 -24.97
CA ARG A 801 22.50 -38.66 -25.49
C ARG A 801 21.59 -37.59 -26.11
N PHE A 802 20.52 -37.26 -25.39
CA PHE A 802 19.52 -36.31 -25.86
C PHE A 802 20.08 -34.88 -25.73
N PRO A 803 20.21 -34.11 -26.83
CA PRO A 803 20.93 -32.84 -26.82
C PRO A 803 20.18 -31.68 -26.15
N HIS A 804 18.86 -31.79 -25.96
CA HIS A 804 18.02 -30.70 -25.45
C HIS A 804 17.70 -30.83 -23.96
N ILE A 805 18.71 -31.20 -23.16
CA ILE A 805 18.67 -31.20 -21.69
C ILE A 805 19.93 -30.54 -21.14
N ALA A 806 19.85 -30.05 -19.89
CA ALA A 806 21.05 -29.66 -19.16
C ALA A 806 21.87 -30.94 -18.85
N PRO A 807 23.09 -31.09 -19.37
CA PRO A 807 23.88 -32.29 -19.15
C PRO A 807 24.19 -32.45 -17.67
N VAL A 808 24.00 -33.65 -17.15
CA VAL A 808 24.38 -33.98 -15.76
C VAL A 808 25.86 -34.34 -15.75
N TYR A 809 26.67 -33.61 -14.99
CA TYR A 809 28.11 -33.81 -14.86
C TYR A 809 28.50 -34.72 -13.69
N GLY A 810 27.62 -34.88 -12.70
CA GLY A 810 27.83 -35.80 -11.60
C GLY A 810 26.89 -35.51 -10.43
N ALA A 811 27.00 -36.34 -9.39
CA ALA A 811 26.21 -36.19 -8.18
C ALA A 811 26.99 -36.64 -6.93
N ALA A 812 26.54 -36.17 -5.77
CA ALA A 812 26.94 -36.69 -4.48
C ALA A 812 25.80 -37.54 -3.91
N GLU A 813 26.08 -38.79 -3.55
CA GLU A 813 25.10 -39.75 -3.05
C GLU A 813 25.58 -40.31 -1.71
N TYR A 814 24.74 -40.27 -0.68
CA TYR A 814 24.97 -40.94 0.59
C TYR A 814 24.55 -42.42 0.48
N CYS A 815 25.43 -43.31 0.93
CA CYS A 815 25.24 -44.75 0.99
C CYS A 815 25.29 -45.16 2.47
N GLY A 816 24.13 -45.54 3.02
CA GLY A 816 24.00 -46.04 4.39
C GLY A 816 24.39 -47.52 4.54
N ASP A 817 24.44 -48.01 5.77
CA ASP A 817 24.71 -49.43 6.09
C ASP A 817 23.66 -50.41 5.52
N ASP A 818 22.47 -49.90 5.18
CA ASP A 818 21.36 -50.61 4.57
C ASP A 818 21.42 -50.66 3.03
N ASP A 819 22.54 -50.21 2.45
CA ASP A 819 22.80 -50.11 1.00
C ASP A 819 21.79 -49.19 0.26
N GLN A 820 21.02 -48.37 0.99
CA GLN A 820 20.11 -47.40 0.41
C GLN A 820 20.86 -46.14 0.00
N LEU A 821 20.65 -45.72 -1.25
CA LEU A 821 21.23 -44.50 -1.82
C LEU A 821 20.31 -43.30 -1.63
N MET A 822 20.86 -42.20 -1.14
CA MET A 822 20.18 -40.91 -1.01
C MET A 822 21.00 -39.81 -1.70
N PRO A 823 20.50 -39.17 -2.76
CA PRO A 823 21.24 -38.11 -3.44
C PRO A 823 21.25 -36.84 -2.60
N LEU A 824 22.45 -36.33 -2.33
CA LEU A 824 22.71 -35.12 -1.57
C LEU A 824 22.84 -33.89 -2.48
N ALA A 825 23.50 -34.04 -3.63
CA ALA A 825 23.71 -32.94 -4.57
C ALA A 825 23.84 -33.42 -6.02
N LEU A 826 23.56 -32.53 -6.97
CA LEU A 826 23.62 -32.76 -8.42
C LEU A 826 24.36 -31.59 -9.08
N VAL A 827 25.28 -31.88 -10.01
CA VAL A 827 25.97 -30.88 -10.84
C VAL A 827 25.49 -31.00 -12.29
N GLN A 828 25.06 -29.88 -12.86
CA GLN A 828 24.59 -29.78 -14.24
C GLN A 828 25.30 -28.67 -15.01
N GLY A 829 25.34 -28.80 -16.33
CA GLY A 829 25.75 -27.70 -17.22
C GLY A 829 24.81 -26.51 -17.11
N PHE A 830 25.40 -25.32 -17.05
CA PHE A 830 24.62 -24.09 -17.20
C PHE A 830 24.17 -23.96 -18.65
N VAL A 831 22.90 -23.62 -18.81
CA VAL A 831 22.30 -23.36 -20.11
C VAL A 831 21.99 -21.88 -20.15
N GLU A 832 22.72 -21.12 -20.97
CA GLU A 832 22.36 -19.74 -21.27
C GLU A 832 20.95 -19.71 -21.86
N ASN A 833 20.03 -19.07 -21.14
CA ASN A 833 18.61 -19.09 -21.46
C ASN A 833 18.00 -17.70 -21.25
N GLN A 834 16.86 -17.48 -21.89
CA GLN A 834 16.06 -16.26 -21.80
C GLN A 834 14.93 -16.35 -20.77
N GLY A 835 15.01 -17.30 -19.83
CA GLY A 835 13.98 -17.58 -18.83
C GLY A 835 13.26 -18.92 -19.03
N ASP A 836 12.36 -19.23 -18.09
CA ASP A 836 11.48 -20.40 -18.23
C ASP A 836 10.35 -20.12 -19.23
N GLY A 837 9.81 -21.19 -19.83
CA GLY A 837 8.75 -21.08 -20.83
C GLY A 837 7.46 -20.48 -20.29
N TRP A 838 7.26 -20.45 -18.97
CA TRP A 838 6.07 -19.88 -18.35
C TRP A 838 6.17 -18.36 -18.29
N ASP A 839 7.26 -17.83 -17.75
CA ASP A 839 7.50 -16.40 -17.66
C ASP A 839 7.63 -15.79 -19.06
N TYR A 840 8.34 -16.45 -19.99
CA TYR A 840 8.40 -16.03 -21.40
C TYR A 840 7.01 -15.95 -22.04
N THR A 841 6.15 -16.96 -21.79
CA THR A 841 4.78 -17.00 -22.33
C THR A 841 3.90 -15.92 -21.73
N LEU A 842 4.02 -15.65 -20.41
CA LEU A 842 3.27 -14.57 -19.77
C LEU A 842 3.73 -13.19 -20.25
N ASP A 843 5.03 -12.95 -20.38
CA ASP A 843 5.58 -11.68 -20.88
C ASP A 843 5.22 -11.45 -22.35
N TYR A 844 5.21 -12.52 -23.14
CA TYR A 844 4.68 -12.48 -24.50
C TYR A 844 3.19 -12.11 -24.51
N LEU A 845 2.36 -12.78 -23.71
CA LEU A 845 0.93 -12.50 -23.62
C LEU A 845 0.65 -11.08 -23.14
N GLN A 846 1.44 -10.55 -22.21
CA GLN A 846 1.34 -9.17 -21.75
C GLN A 846 1.67 -8.17 -22.86
N ARG A 847 2.77 -8.37 -23.59
CA ARG A 847 3.14 -7.54 -24.74
C ARG A 847 2.10 -7.63 -25.86
N PHE A 848 1.61 -8.83 -26.14
CA PHE A 848 0.53 -9.06 -27.09
C PHE A 848 -0.73 -8.29 -26.69
N LEU A 849 -1.14 -8.40 -25.43
CA LEU A 849 -2.31 -7.70 -24.88
C LEU A 849 -2.13 -6.18 -24.81
N ALA A 850 -0.89 -5.67 -24.77
CA ALA A 850 -0.57 -4.24 -24.79
C ALA A 850 -0.58 -3.65 -26.22
N GLN A 851 -0.26 -4.45 -27.23
CA GLN A 851 -0.27 -4.04 -28.64
C GLN A 851 -1.68 -4.00 -29.27
N LEU A 852 -2.67 -4.60 -28.61
CA LEU A 852 -4.09 -4.47 -28.95
C LEU A 852 -4.62 -3.07 -28.61
N GLY A 853 -4.33 -2.09 -29.46
CA GLY A 853 -4.93 -0.75 -29.41
C GLY A 853 -6.39 -0.72 -29.92
N PRO A 854 -7.14 0.37 -29.71
CA PRO A 854 -8.59 0.45 -29.97
C PRO A 854 -9.01 0.34 -31.45
N ALA A 855 -8.08 0.25 -32.40
CA ALA A 855 -8.36 0.18 -33.84
C ALA A 855 -7.76 -1.06 -34.55
N ALA A 856 -7.20 -2.03 -33.82
CA ALA A 856 -6.51 -3.18 -34.41
C ALA A 856 -7.35 -4.47 -34.42
N THR A 857 -8.61 -4.42 -34.86
CA THR A 857 -9.55 -5.57 -34.80
C THR A 857 -9.56 -6.48 -36.04
N ALA A 858 -8.66 -6.30 -37.02
CA ALA A 858 -8.60 -7.18 -38.20
C ALA A 858 -7.20 -7.67 -38.62
N ALA A 859 -6.10 -7.14 -38.05
CA ALA A 859 -4.73 -7.50 -38.44
C ALA A 859 -3.95 -8.34 -37.41
N ALA A 860 -4.47 -8.52 -36.19
CA ALA A 860 -3.73 -9.17 -35.10
C ALA A 860 -3.63 -10.71 -35.23
N THR A 861 -4.48 -11.35 -36.04
CA THR A 861 -4.38 -12.79 -36.33
C THR A 861 -3.12 -13.18 -37.09
N ALA A 862 -2.38 -12.23 -37.69
CA ALA A 862 -1.14 -12.48 -38.42
C ALA A 862 0.15 -12.33 -37.58
N SER A 863 0.10 -11.84 -36.34
CA SER A 863 1.28 -11.35 -35.62
C SER A 863 1.96 -12.36 -34.66
N HIS A 864 1.54 -13.63 -34.66
CA HIS A 864 2.02 -14.64 -33.70
C HIS A 864 2.95 -15.70 -34.27
N GLY A 865 3.30 -15.60 -35.57
CA GLY A 865 4.07 -16.64 -36.27
C GLY A 865 5.37 -17.02 -35.55
N GLY A 866 6.09 -16.05 -34.98
CA GLY A 866 7.31 -16.31 -34.21
C GLY A 866 7.06 -17.11 -32.91
N TYR A 867 5.97 -16.83 -32.20
CA TYR A 867 5.61 -17.59 -30.99
C TYR A 867 5.09 -18.99 -31.33
N LEU A 868 4.25 -19.12 -32.36
CA LEU A 868 3.75 -20.42 -32.81
C LEU A 868 4.90 -21.31 -33.31
N ALA A 869 5.90 -20.76 -34.01
CA ALA A 869 7.10 -21.49 -34.40
C ALA A 869 7.90 -22.03 -33.18
N LEU A 870 7.93 -21.27 -32.07
CA LEU A 870 8.49 -21.77 -30.81
C LEU A 870 7.63 -22.90 -30.22
N MET A 871 6.29 -22.80 -30.26
CA MET A 871 5.43 -23.88 -29.77
C MET A 871 5.52 -25.15 -30.62
N GLU A 872 5.70 -25.03 -31.93
CA GLU A 872 6.03 -26.14 -32.82
C GLU A 872 7.37 -26.77 -32.43
N THR A 873 8.39 -25.95 -32.18
CA THR A 873 9.71 -26.40 -31.71
C THR A 873 9.59 -27.16 -30.38
N LEU A 874 8.85 -26.61 -29.41
CA LEU A 874 8.57 -27.27 -28.13
C LEU A 874 7.84 -28.61 -28.31
N GLY A 875 6.87 -28.69 -29.23
CA GLY A 875 6.18 -29.92 -29.59
C GLY A 875 7.14 -30.98 -30.14
N ARG A 876 8.03 -30.57 -31.04
CA ARG A 876 9.08 -31.43 -31.62
C ARG A 876 10.06 -31.92 -30.55
N ARG A 877 10.61 -31.04 -29.70
CA ARG A 877 11.55 -31.42 -28.62
C ARG A 877 10.91 -32.37 -27.61
N THR A 878 9.63 -32.16 -27.30
CA THR A 878 8.87 -33.06 -26.41
C THR A 878 8.72 -34.45 -27.03
N ALA A 879 8.45 -34.54 -28.33
CA ALA A 879 8.36 -35.82 -29.04
C ALA A 879 9.73 -36.52 -29.15
N GLU A 880 10.80 -35.78 -29.44
CA GLU A 880 12.17 -36.30 -29.48
C GLU A 880 12.61 -36.85 -28.12
N MET A 881 12.30 -36.13 -27.03
CA MET A 881 12.50 -36.63 -25.66
C MET A 881 11.73 -37.93 -25.42
N HIS A 882 10.45 -38.00 -25.80
CA HIS A 882 9.67 -39.23 -25.67
C HIS A 882 10.27 -40.39 -26.48
N ARG A 883 10.84 -40.13 -27.66
CA ARG A 883 11.54 -41.15 -28.44
C ARG A 883 12.83 -41.60 -27.79
N ALA A 884 13.62 -40.67 -27.25
CA ALA A 884 14.83 -40.97 -26.47
C ALA A 884 14.51 -41.85 -25.25
N LEU A 885 13.39 -41.59 -24.58
CA LEU A 885 12.88 -42.38 -23.45
C LEU A 885 12.19 -43.69 -23.88
N ALA A 886 11.90 -43.87 -25.17
CA ALA A 886 11.37 -45.09 -25.75
C ALA A 886 12.46 -46.01 -26.33
N MET A 887 13.74 -45.63 -26.24
CA MET A 887 14.85 -46.44 -26.74
C MET A 887 15.02 -47.70 -25.89
N SER A 888 15.19 -48.86 -26.54
CA SER A 888 15.61 -50.06 -25.84
C SER A 888 17.08 -49.92 -25.46
N SER A 889 17.35 -49.98 -24.16
CA SER A 889 18.66 -49.71 -23.55
C SER A 889 19.16 -50.86 -22.68
N GLY A 890 18.32 -51.87 -22.43
CA GLY A 890 18.61 -52.96 -21.49
C GLY A 890 18.38 -52.57 -20.02
N ASN A 891 18.00 -51.32 -19.76
CA ASN A 891 17.53 -50.88 -18.45
C ASN A 891 16.02 -51.08 -18.36
N ALA A 892 15.59 -52.05 -17.55
CA ALA A 892 14.19 -52.39 -17.35
C ALA A 892 13.31 -51.21 -16.87
N ALA A 893 13.88 -50.16 -16.26
CA ALA A 893 13.14 -48.95 -15.88
C ALA A 893 12.76 -48.08 -17.09
N PHE A 894 13.56 -48.07 -18.15
CA PHE A 894 13.38 -47.23 -19.34
C PHE A 894 12.89 -47.98 -20.58
N ASP A 895 13.13 -49.29 -20.69
CA ASP A 895 12.71 -50.07 -21.87
C ASP A 895 11.19 -49.96 -22.15
N PRO A 896 10.74 -49.69 -23.38
CA PRO A 896 9.32 -49.46 -23.66
C PRO A 896 8.46 -50.71 -23.43
N GLY A 897 7.21 -50.54 -23.00
CA GLY A 897 6.21 -51.62 -22.87
C GLY A 897 4.90 -51.33 -23.62
N PRO A 898 4.01 -52.31 -23.85
CA PRO A 898 2.71 -52.06 -24.49
C PRO A 898 1.74 -51.32 -23.55
N PHE A 899 0.98 -50.33 -24.05
CA PHE A 899 -0.13 -49.67 -23.34
C PHE A 899 -1.47 -50.26 -23.79
N GLY A 900 -2.17 -50.97 -22.91
CA GLY A 900 -3.29 -51.85 -23.26
C GLY A 900 -4.60 -51.62 -22.50
N ALA A 901 -5.52 -52.56 -22.70
CA ALA A 901 -6.85 -52.64 -22.09
C ALA A 901 -6.88 -52.56 -20.54
N PRO A 902 -5.94 -53.19 -19.79
CA PRO A 902 -5.97 -53.18 -18.33
C PRO A 902 -5.73 -51.79 -17.72
N GLU A 903 -4.88 -50.97 -18.34
CA GLU A 903 -4.57 -49.63 -17.86
C GLU A 903 -5.69 -48.62 -18.14
N VAL A 904 -6.33 -48.71 -19.32
CA VAL A 904 -7.53 -47.92 -19.63
C VAL A 904 -8.66 -48.28 -18.67
N ALA A 905 -8.84 -49.57 -18.36
CA ALA A 905 -9.79 -50.02 -17.34
C ALA A 905 -9.45 -49.49 -15.94
N ALA A 906 -8.16 -49.45 -15.56
CA ALA A 906 -7.71 -48.88 -14.29
C ALA A 906 -7.97 -47.36 -14.19
N TRP A 907 -7.88 -46.62 -15.29
CA TRP A 907 -8.17 -45.19 -15.34
C TRP A 907 -9.66 -44.88 -15.35
N THR A 908 -10.45 -45.63 -16.12
CA THR A 908 -11.91 -45.58 -16.05
C THR A 908 -12.38 -45.91 -14.62
N ALA A 909 -11.74 -46.89 -13.97
CA ALA A 909 -11.98 -47.22 -12.57
C ALA A 909 -11.54 -46.11 -11.59
N ALA A 910 -10.43 -45.42 -11.84
CA ALA A 910 -9.97 -44.30 -11.01
C ALA A 910 -10.89 -43.06 -11.13
N LEU A 911 -11.35 -42.75 -12.35
CA LEU A 911 -12.33 -41.67 -12.60
C LEU A 911 -13.68 -41.99 -11.97
N HIS A 912 -14.13 -43.25 -12.11
CA HIS A 912 -15.29 -43.77 -11.40
C HIS A 912 -15.11 -43.67 -9.87
N ALA A 913 -13.91 -43.95 -9.35
CA ALA A 913 -13.60 -43.84 -7.93
C ALA A 913 -13.56 -42.41 -7.41
N GLN A 914 -13.13 -41.45 -8.23
CA GLN A 914 -13.13 -40.03 -7.91
C GLN A 914 -14.55 -39.44 -7.91
N ALA A 915 -15.36 -39.77 -8.92
CA ALA A 915 -16.77 -39.35 -8.96
C ALA A 915 -17.55 -39.88 -7.74
N ALA A 916 -17.24 -41.11 -7.31
CA ALA A 916 -17.76 -41.65 -6.08
C ALA A 916 -17.24 -40.89 -4.85
N ALA A 917 -15.92 -40.65 -4.72
CA ALA A 917 -15.30 -39.91 -3.61
C ALA A 917 -16.00 -38.56 -3.31
N THR A 918 -16.31 -37.78 -4.35
CA THR A 918 -17.00 -36.49 -4.21
C THR A 918 -18.41 -36.65 -3.64
N LEU A 919 -19.12 -37.70 -4.06
CA LEU A 919 -20.42 -38.05 -3.51
C LEU A 919 -20.30 -38.58 -2.06
N ASP A 920 -19.19 -39.20 -1.67
CA ASP A 920 -18.95 -39.61 -0.27
C ASP A 920 -18.64 -38.41 0.63
N LEU A 921 -17.97 -37.39 0.10
CA LEU A 921 -17.69 -36.12 0.79
C LEU A 921 -18.98 -35.34 1.10
N LEU A 922 -19.96 -35.39 0.18
CA LEU A 922 -21.34 -34.92 0.41
C LEU A 922 -22.05 -35.72 1.51
N ALA A 923 -21.84 -37.05 1.56
CA ALA A 923 -22.40 -37.90 2.62
C ALA A 923 -21.77 -37.67 4.00
N GLN A 924 -20.47 -37.39 4.07
CA GLN A 924 -19.75 -37.11 5.32
C GLN A 924 -20.08 -35.73 5.91
N SER A 925 -20.44 -34.77 5.06
CA SER A 925 -20.76 -33.40 5.48
C SER A 925 -22.19 -33.21 5.99
N ARG A 926 -22.99 -34.29 6.04
CA ARG A 926 -24.43 -34.31 6.38
C ARG A 926 -24.77 -33.57 7.68
N GLU A 927 -24.09 -33.88 8.79
CA GLU A 927 -24.38 -33.28 10.10
C GLU A 927 -24.05 -31.79 10.19
N SER A 928 -23.26 -31.28 9.24
CA SER A 928 -22.85 -29.87 9.18
C SER A 928 -23.73 -29.00 8.27
N LEU A 929 -24.74 -29.60 7.62
CA LEU A 929 -25.67 -28.93 6.71
C LEU A 929 -26.93 -28.45 7.46
N PRO A 930 -27.50 -27.28 7.10
CA PRO A 930 -28.76 -26.80 7.69
C PRO A 930 -29.92 -27.77 7.45
N GLY A 931 -30.88 -27.86 8.37
CA GLY A 931 -31.92 -28.92 8.38
C GLY A 931 -32.72 -29.12 7.09
N ALA A 932 -32.96 -28.07 6.30
CA ALA A 932 -33.62 -28.19 4.99
C ALA A 932 -32.69 -28.72 3.87
N ALA A 933 -31.38 -28.44 3.94
CA ALA A 933 -30.37 -28.91 2.98
C ALA A 933 -29.99 -30.39 3.19
N LEU A 934 -30.25 -30.90 4.39
CA LEU A 934 -29.99 -32.28 4.76
C LEU A 934 -30.87 -33.22 3.95
N ALA A 935 -32.18 -32.98 3.91
CA ALA A 935 -33.16 -33.77 3.15
C ALA A 935 -32.80 -33.83 1.64
N ASP A 936 -32.29 -32.73 1.10
CA ASP A 936 -31.92 -32.67 -0.30
C ASP A 936 -30.60 -33.40 -0.61
N ALA A 937 -29.64 -33.38 0.33
CA ALA A 937 -28.43 -34.19 0.24
C ALA A 937 -28.77 -35.70 0.21
N GLU A 938 -29.80 -36.13 0.94
CA GLU A 938 -30.20 -37.55 0.99
C GLU A 938 -30.74 -38.07 -0.34
N ALA A 939 -31.54 -37.28 -1.05
CA ALA A 939 -32.14 -37.72 -2.30
C ALA A 939 -31.16 -37.64 -3.50
N LEU A 940 -30.13 -36.77 -3.47
CA LEU A 940 -29.05 -36.79 -4.48
C LEU A 940 -28.10 -37.98 -4.28
N LEU A 941 -27.80 -38.32 -3.02
CA LEU A 941 -27.03 -39.53 -2.66
C LEU A 941 -27.74 -40.81 -3.13
N ALA A 942 -29.07 -40.80 -3.20
CA ALA A 942 -29.81 -41.91 -3.78
C ALA A 942 -29.37 -42.15 -5.24
N LEU A 943 -29.24 -41.11 -6.09
CA LEU A 943 -29.01 -41.18 -7.56
C LEU A 943 -27.62 -41.66 -8.01
N ARG A 944 -26.69 -41.91 -7.08
CA ARG A 944 -25.33 -42.41 -7.29
C ARG A 944 -25.16 -43.55 -8.33
N PRO A 945 -25.93 -44.66 -8.30
CA PRO A 945 -25.65 -45.82 -9.16
C PRO A 945 -25.91 -45.55 -10.65
N ALA A 946 -26.79 -44.60 -10.99
CA ALA A 946 -27.08 -44.25 -12.39
C ALA A 946 -25.97 -43.40 -13.03
N LEU A 947 -25.37 -42.49 -12.27
CA LEU A 947 -24.26 -41.62 -12.70
C LEU A 947 -22.95 -42.41 -12.90
N LEU A 948 -22.65 -43.28 -11.96
CA LEU A 948 -21.45 -44.15 -12.01
C LEU A 948 -21.52 -45.17 -13.16
N GLY A 949 -22.72 -45.70 -13.46
CA GLY A 949 -22.94 -46.61 -14.59
C GLY A 949 -22.67 -46.00 -15.98
N ALA A 950 -22.87 -44.69 -16.16
CA ALA A 950 -22.62 -44.01 -17.43
C ALA A 950 -21.11 -43.83 -17.71
N ILE A 951 -20.29 -43.60 -16.68
CA ILE A 951 -18.83 -43.48 -16.76
C ILE A 951 -18.18 -44.80 -17.17
N GLY A 952 -18.76 -45.93 -16.73
CA GLY A 952 -18.29 -47.27 -17.09
C GLY A 952 -18.51 -47.68 -18.56
N ALA A 953 -19.43 -47.03 -19.29
CA ALA A 953 -19.78 -47.41 -20.66
C ALA A 953 -18.92 -46.75 -21.76
N TRP A 954 -18.02 -45.82 -21.41
CA TRP A 954 -17.37 -44.91 -22.37
C TRP A 954 -16.13 -45.45 -23.10
N LEU A 955 -15.49 -46.55 -22.66
CA LEU A 955 -14.24 -47.03 -23.28
C LEU A 955 -14.22 -48.56 -23.44
N ALA A 956 -14.30 -49.03 -24.69
CA ALA A 956 -14.04 -50.42 -25.06
C ALA A 956 -12.52 -50.65 -25.28
N PRO A 957 -11.99 -51.84 -24.91
CA PRO A 957 -10.54 -52.09 -24.87
C PRO A 957 -9.93 -52.26 -26.26
N ARG A 958 -9.07 -51.33 -26.68
CA ARG A 958 -8.07 -51.51 -27.75
C ARG A 958 -6.69 -51.06 -27.27
N PRO A 959 -5.59 -51.69 -27.72
CA PRO A 959 -4.23 -51.22 -27.42
C PRO A 959 -3.99 -49.86 -28.10
N LEU A 960 -3.54 -48.87 -27.32
CA LEU A 960 -3.53 -47.46 -27.71
C LEU A 960 -2.12 -46.85 -27.86
N GLY A 961 -1.03 -47.60 -27.65
CA GLY A 961 0.34 -47.10 -27.87
C GLY A 961 1.40 -47.76 -26.99
N VAL A 962 2.53 -47.06 -26.78
CA VAL A 962 3.63 -47.52 -25.92
C VAL A 962 3.62 -46.87 -24.53
N ARG A 963 4.18 -47.58 -23.55
CA ARG A 963 4.50 -47.13 -22.20
C ARG A 963 5.97 -46.80 -22.14
N ILE A 964 6.30 -45.55 -21.83
CA ILE A 964 7.68 -45.10 -21.62
C ILE A 964 7.80 -44.50 -20.22
N ARG A 965 9.03 -44.29 -19.77
CA ARG A 965 9.27 -43.44 -18.61
C ARG A 965 8.88 -42.01 -19.01
N CYS A 966 7.91 -41.40 -18.33
CA CYS A 966 7.42 -40.05 -18.62
C CYS A 966 7.82 -39.08 -17.49
N HIS A 967 7.91 -37.78 -17.80
CA HIS A 967 8.27 -36.75 -16.84
C HIS A 967 7.23 -36.61 -15.72
N GLY A 968 5.94 -36.73 -16.03
CA GLY A 968 4.86 -36.85 -15.05
C GLY A 968 4.28 -35.55 -14.48
N ASP A 969 5.02 -34.43 -14.58
CA ASP A 969 4.61 -33.04 -14.25
C ASP A 969 5.24 -32.04 -15.23
N TYR A 970 5.10 -32.32 -16.52
CA TYR A 970 5.70 -31.51 -17.59
C TYR A 970 4.82 -30.29 -17.90
N ARG A 971 5.28 -29.09 -17.54
CA ARG A 971 4.59 -27.81 -17.78
C ARG A 971 5.58 -26.78 -18.33
N LEU A 972 5.12 -25.58 -18.67
CA LEU A 972 5.97 -24.51 -19.20
C LEU A 972 7.12 -24.10 -18.27
N ARG A 973 7.02 -24.38 -16.97
CA ARG A 973 8.10 -24.12 -15.98
C ARG A 973 9.24 -25.13 -16.03
N GLN A 974 9.05 -26.26 -16.70
CA GLN A 974 10.03 -27.33 -16.86
C GLN A 974 10.80 -27.23 -18.18
N VAL A 975 10.62 -26.13 -18.93
CA VAL A 975 11.36 -25.86 -20.16
C VAL A 975 12.00 -24.49 -20.09
N LEU A 976 13.26 -24.39 -20.52
CA LEU A 976 13.99 -23.15 -20.68
C LEU A 976 14.07 -22.80 -22.16
N LEU A 977 13.86 -21.53 -22.49
CA LEU A 977 14.08 -21.04 -23.84
C LEU A 977 15.56 -20.65 -23.99
N ALA A 978 16.28 -21.28 -24.91
CA ALA A 978 17.70 -21.03 -25.18
C ALA A 978 17.92 -20.91 -26.69
N GLN A 979 18.34 -19.73 -27.16
CA GLN A 979 18.67 -19.46 -28.58
C GLN A 979 17.56 -19.87 -29.58
N ASN A 980 16.28 -19.57 -29.25
CA ASN A 980 15.09 -19.96 -30.03
C ASN A 980 14.80 -21.48 -30.06
N ASP A 981 15.40 -22.26 -29.18
CA ASP A 981 15.10 -23.68 -28.94
C ASP A 981 14.72 -23.91 -27.47
N PHE A 982 14.27 -25.11 -27.12
CA PHE A 982 13.90 -25.47 -25.75
C PHE A 982 14.84 -26.51 -25.15
N VAL A 983 15.25 -26.27 -23.91
CA VAL A 983 15.97 -27.23 -23.07
C VAL A 983 15.06 -27.68 -21.94
N ILE A 984 14.92 -29.00 -21.77
CA ILE A 984 14.04 -29.59 -20.75
C ILE A 984 14.81 -29.77 -19.44
N ILE A 985 14.21 -29.35 -18.33
CA ILE A 985 14.83 -29.34 -16.99
C ILE A 985 13.86 -29.83 -15.90
N ASN A 986 14.38 -30.12 -14.71
CA ASN A 986 13.61 -30.51 -13.50
C ASN A 986 12.74 -31.77 -13.68
N PHE A 987 13.36 -32.89 -14.05
CA PHE A 987 12.69 -34.19 -14.14
C PHE A 987 12.30 -34.70 -12.74
N GLY A 988 11.01 -34.84 -12.45
CA GLY A 988 10.52 -35.34 -11.16
C GLY A 988 9.49 -34.40 -10.54
N GLY A 989 8.22 -34.81 -10.59
CA GLY A 989 7.11 -34.05 -10.01
C GLY A 989 7.10 -34.03 -8.49
N THR A 990 6.33 -33.09 -7.92
CA THR A 990 6.12 -32.97 -6.48
C THR A 990 5.46 -34.22 -5.90
N ALA A 991 6.14 -34.86 -4.94
CA ALA A 991 5.56 -35.65 -3.85
C ALA A 991 4.90 -37.02 -4.16
N ALA A 992 5.46 -37.87 -5.03
CA ALA A 992 5.13 -39.32 -5.01
C ALA A 992 6.34 -40.17 -4.57
N PRO A 993 6.14 -41.24 -3.77
CA PRO A 993 7.24 -42.14 -3.36
C PRO A 993 7.91 -42.83 -4.55
N ALA A 994 9.22 -43.08 -4.44
CA ALA A 994 10.07 -43.73 -5.43
C ALA A 994 9.52 -45.10 -5.93
N ALA A 995 8.64 -45.74 -5.16
CA ALA A 995 8.00 -47.01 -5.51
C ALA A 995 6.94 -46.94 -6.63
N THR A 996 6.50 -45.75 -7.08
CA THR A 996 5.40 -45.60 -8.06
C THR A 996 5.78 -44.90 -9.36
N ALA A 997 7.06 -44.95 -9.71
CA ALA A 997 7.59 -44.36 -10.92
C ALA A 997 7.33 -45.27 -12.15
N HIS A 998 6.05 -45.52 -12.46
CA HIS A 998 5.64 -46.42 -13.53
C HIS A 998 5.79 -45.80 -14.93
N LYS A 999 6.08 -46.65 -15.92
CA LYS A 999 5.99 -46.30 -17.35
C LYS A 999 4.53 -45.97 -17.71
N ARG A 1000 4.28 -44.85 -18.37
CA ARG A 1000 2.95 -44.32 -18.72
C ARG A 1000 2.86 -44.01 -20.22
N SER A 1001 1.65 -43.65 -20.66
CA SER A 1001 1.44 -43.08 -22.00
C SER A 1001 2.13 -41.71 -22.10
N PRO A 1002 3.00 -41.47 -23.11
CA PRO A 1002 3.56 -40.15 -23.40
C PRO A 1002 2.53 -39.00 -23.47
N LEU A 1003 1.27 -39.30 -23.82
CA LEU A 1003 0.16 -38.33 -23.80
C LEU A 1003 -0.11 -37.69 -22.42
N CYS A 1004 0.38 -38.28 -21.33
CA CYS A 1004 0.30 -37.65 -20.00
C CYS A 1004 1.07 -36.33 -19.93
N ASP A 1005 2.27 -36.29 -20.51
CA ASP A 1005 3.13 -35.10 -20.53
C ASP A 1005 2.56 -34.06 -21.52
N VAL A 1006 2.01 -34.52 -22.64
CA VAL A 1006 1.28 -33.68 -23.61
C VAL A 1006 0.08 -33.00 -22.95
N ALA A 1007 -0.79 -33.76 -22.26
CA ALA A 1007 -1.94 -33.21 -21.54
C ALA A 1007 -1.52 -32.18 -20.48
N SER A 1008 -0.43 -32.46 -19.77
CA SER A 1008 0.12 -31.55 -18.77
C SER A 1008 0.60 -30.22 -19.37
N MET A 1009 1.24 -30.26 -20.54
CA MET A 1009 1.66 -29.05 -21.26
C MET A 1009 0.46 -28.25 -21.78
N LEU A 1010 -0.57 -28.91 -22.32
CA LEU A 1010 -1.80 -28.26 -22.77
C LEU A 1010 -2.51 -27.50 -21.63
N ARG A 1011 -2.59 -28.12 -20.45
CA ARG A 1011 -3.09 -27.44 -19.25
C ARG A 1011 -2.23 -26.24 -18.86
N SER A 1012 -0.92 -26.32 -19.09
CA SER A 1012 -0.02 -25.19 -18.83
C SER A 1012 -0.32 -23.99 -19.74
N PHE A 1013 -0.69 -24.20 -21.00
CA PHE A 1013 -1.14 -23.11 -21.88
C PHE A 1013 -2.47 -22.49 -21.41
N ALA A 1014 -3.43 -23.33 -21.00
CA ALA A 1014 -4.69 -22.87 -20.44
C ALA A 1014 -4.50 -22.05 -19.15
N ALA A 1015 -3.58 -22.49 -18.28
CA ALA A 1015 -3.22 -21.77 -17.07
C ALA A 1015 -2.56 -20.41 -17.36
N ALA A 1016 -1.67 -20.34 -18.37
CA ALA A 1016 -1.04 -19.09 -18.77
C ALA A 1016 -2.06 -18.08 -19.33
N ALA A 1017 -3.02 -18.55 -20.16
CA ALA A 1017 -4.12 -17.72 -20.65
C ALA A 1017 -4.93 -17.10 -19.50
N ARG A 1018 -5.31 -17.92 -18.51
CA ARG A 1018 -6.09 -17.47 -17.34
C ARG A 1018 -5.33 -16.44 -16.51
N VAL A 1019 -4.03 -16.65 -16.27
CA VAL A 1019 -3.20 -15.72 -15.48
C VAL A 1019 -2.96 -14.41 -16.23
N ALA A 1020 -2.73 -14.46 -17.54
CA ALA A 1020 -2.56 -13.26 -18.36
C ALA A 1020 -3.82 -12.38 -18.37
N LEU A 1021 -5.00 -12.99 -18.46
CA LEU A 1021 -6.28 -12.27 -18.39
C LEU A 1021 -6.54 -11.69 -17.00
N ALA A 1022 -6.25 -12.43 -15.93
CA ALA A 1022 -6.43 -11.95 -14.56
C ALA A 1022 -5.53 -10.75 -14.19
N ARG A 1023 -4.33 -10.66 -14.78
CA ARG A 1023 -3.38 -9.56 -14.52
C ARG A 1023 -3.74 -8.23 -15.22
N LYS A 1024 -4.66 -8.23 -16.18
CA LYS A 1024 -5.15 -7.01 -16.84
C LYS A 1024 -6.42 -6.55 -16.13
N ALA A 1025 -6.29 -5.54 -15.25
CA ALA A 1025 -7.33 -5.06 -14.33
C ALA A 1025 -8.67 -4.62 -14.98
N ALA A 1026 -8.69 -4.47 -16.31
CA ALA A 1026 -9.88 -4.34 -17.15
C ALA A 1026 -9.59 -4.97 -18.53
N ALA A 1027 -9.57 -6.30 -18.63
CA ALA A 1027 -9.47 -6.97 -19.92
C ALA A 1027 -10.73 -6.70 -20.76
N SER A 1028 -10.59 -6.13 -21.96
CA SER A 1028 -11.69 -6.00 -22.92
C SER A 1028 -12.10 -7.37 -23.48
N ASP A 1029 -13.34 -7.51 -23.97
CA ASP A 1029 -13.79 -8.76 -24.62
C ASP A 1029 -12.92 -9.14 -25.83
N ASP A 1030 -12.35 -8.16 -26.54
CA ASP A 1030 -11.39 -8.37 -27.62
C ASP A 1030 -10.08 -8.98 -27.13
N ALA A 1031 -9.60 -8.55 -25.96
CA ALA A 1031 -8.41 -9.14 -25.32
C ALA A 1031 -8.67 -10.59 -24.86
N ALA A 1032 -9.87 -10.88 -24.34
CA ALA A 1032 -10.26 -12.24 -23.95
C ALA A 1032 -10.38 -13.16 -25.18
N ALA A 1033 -11.03 -12.72 -26.25
CA ALA A 1033 -11.13 -13.46 -27.50
C ALA A 1033 -9.75 -13.69 -28.15
N ALA A 1034 -8.87 -12.68 -28.14
CA ALA A 1034 -7.52 -12.78 -28.66
C ALA A 1034 -6.65 -13.79 -27.88
N VAL A 1035 -6.74 -13.82 -26.54
CA VAL A 1035 -6.03 -14.79 -25.70
C VAL A 1035 -6.59 -16.21 -25.86
N HIS A 1036 -7.91 -16.37 -25.99
CA HIS A 1036 -8.49 -17.69 -26.28
C HIS A 1036 -8.12 -18.21 -27.67
N ALA A 1037 -8.09 -17.34 -28.68
CA ALA A 1037 -7.60 -17.68 -30.02
C ALA A 1037 -6.11 -18.06 -29.99
N TRP A 1038 -5.29 -17.32 -29.25
CA TRP A 1038 -3.89 -17.66 -28.99
C TRP A 1038 -3.74 -19.03 -28.31
N GLN A 1039 -4.57 -19.33 -27.30
CA GLN A 1039 -4.50 -20.60 -26.57
C GLN A 1039 -4.80 -21.78 -27.51
N ALA A 1040 -5.86 -21.67 -28.31
CA ALA A 1040 -6.22 -22.68 -29.30
C ALA A 1040 -5.10 -22.85 -30.35
N ALA A 1041 -4.61 -21.76 -30.93
CA ALA A 1041 -3.54 -21.81 -31.92
C ALA A 1041 -2.23 -22.40 -31.36
N SER A 1042 -1.87 -22.06 -30.12
CA SER A 1042 -0.65 -22.57 -29.47
C SER A 1042 -0.77 -24.06 -29.13
N ALA A 1043 -1.95 -24.49 -28.65
CA ALA A 1043 -2.24 -25.90 -28.40
C ALA A 1043 -2.20 -26.72 -29.69
N ASP A 1044 -2.82 -26.22 -30.77
CA ASP A 1044 -2.84 -26.87 -32.07
C ASP A 1044 -1.44 -26.96 -32.69
N ALA A 1045 -0.65 -25.88 -32.65
CA ALA A 1045 0.73 -25.85 -33.14
C ALA A 1045 1.63 -26.85 -32.40
N PHE A 1046 1.57 -26.86 -31.07
CA PHE A 1046 2.31 -27.82 -30.23
C PHE A 1046 1.91 -29.27 -30.54
N LEU A 1047 0.60 -29.56 -30.61
CA LEU A 1047 0.08 -30.90 -30.86
C LEU A 1047 0.39 -31.40 -32.27
N ALA A 1048 0.29 -30.55 -33.27
CA ALA A 1048 0.59 -30.89 -34.65
C ALA A 1048 2.06 -31.28 -34.81
N ALA A 1049 2.98 -30.46 -34.30
CA ALA A 1049 4.41 -30.73 -34.34
C ALA A 1049 4.81 -31.95 -33.49
N TRP A 1050 4.19 -32.12 -32.31
CA TRP A 1050 4.40 -33.31 -31.49
C TRP A 1050 3.95 -34.58 -32.22
N ARG A 1051 2.76 -34.57 -32.84
CA ARG A 1051 2.22 -35.73 -33.58
C ARG A 1051 3.13 -36.13 -34.73
N GLU A 1052 3.64 -35.15 -35.48
CA GLU A 1052 4.55 -35.39 -36.60
C GLU A 1052 5.86 -36.02 -36.12
N ALA A 1053 6.48 -35.47 -35.07
CA ALA A 1053 7.76 -35.95 -34.56
C ALA A 1053 7.66 -37.24 -33.72
N ALA A 1054 6.50 -37.55 -33.15
CA ALA A 1054 6.20 -38.75 -32.36
C ALA A 1054 5.81 -39.97 -33.21
N ALA A 1055 5.90 -39.88 -34.54
CA ALA A 1055 5.62 -40.98 -35.46
C ALA A 1055 6.39 -42.26 -35.03
N GLY A 1056 5.66 -43.34 -34.76
CA GLY A 1056 6.19 -44.62 -34.26
C GLY A 1056 5.96 -44.92 -32.77
N LEU A 1057 5.52 -43.95 -31.95
CA LEU A 1057 5.12 -44.19 -30.55
C LEU A 1057 3.64 -44.59 -30.40
N TYR A 1058 2.80 -44.20 -31.36
CA TYR A 1058 1.35 -44.45 -31.39
C TYR A 1058 0.94 -44.95 -32.79
N GLY A 1059 -0.06 -45.85 -32.85
CA GLY A 1059 -0.59 -46.38 -34.11
C GLY A 1059 -1.38 -45.35 -34.93
N GLU A 1060 -1.82 -45.72 -36.14
CA GLU A 1060 -2.48 -44.82 -37.11
C GLU A 1060 -3.84 -44.24 -36.64
N ASP A 1061 -4.45 -44.77 -35.55
CA ASP A 1061 -5.74 -44.31 -35.01
C ASP A 1061 -5.58 -43.10 -34.06
N TRP A 1062 -5.28 -41.94 -34.65
CA TRP A 1062 -5.20 -40.67 -33.90
C TRP A 1062 -6.53 -40.28 -33.24
N ALA A 1063 -7.68 -40.73 -33.76
CA ALA A 1063 -8.98 -40.43 -33.17
C ALA A 1063 -9.13 -41.08 -31.78
N ALA A 1064 -8.59 -42.30 -31.60
CA ALA A 1064 -8.59 -42.97 -30.31
C ALA A 1064 -7.55 -42.39 -29.34
N ALA A 1065 -6.35 -42.04 -29.83
CA ALA A 1065 -5.34 -41.33 -29.04
C ALA A 1065 -5.82 -39.94 -28.57
N ARG A 1066 -6.57 -39.23 -29.42
CA ARG A 1066 -7.17 -37.92 -29.08
C ARG A 1066 -8.24 -38.03 -28.00
N ARG A 1067 -9.12 -39.03 -28.07
CA ARG A 1067 -10.11 -39.30 -27.00
C ARG A 1067 -9.44 -39.58 -25.64
N LEU A 1068 -8.32 -40.32 -25.65
CA LEU A 1068 -7.53 -40.58 -24.44
C LEU A 1068 -6.85 -39.30 -23.93
N LEU A 1069 -6.35 -38.44 -24.83
CA LEU A 1069 -5.78 -37.14 -24.47
C LEU A 1069 -6.83 -36.21 -23.85
N ASP A 1070 -8.03 -36.13 -24.42
CA ASP A 1070 -9.13 -35.32 -23.90
C ASP A 1070 -9.57 -35.80 -22.49
N LEU A 1071 -9.59 -37.13 -22.26
CA LEU A 1071 -9.83 -37.72 -20.94
C LEU A 1071 -8.71 -37.40 -19.93
N LEU A 1072 -7.45 -37.43 -20.39
CA LEU A 1072 -6.27 -37.09 -19.58
C LEU A 1072 -6.19 -35.62 -19.23
N ASP A 1073 -6.76 -34.77 -20.07
CA ASP A 1073 -6.90 -33.35 -19.83
C ASP A 1073 -7.88 -33.08 -18.67
N GLN A 1074 -8.98 -33.85 -18.64
CA GLN A 1074 -10.06 -33.76 -17.65
C GLN A 1074 -9.75 -34.47 -16.31
N SER A 1075 -8.98 -35.56 -16.31
CA SER A 1075 -8.87 -36.50 -15.17
C SER A 1075 -7.83 -36.16 -14.09
N ARG A 1076 -7.21 -34.96 -14.14
CA ARG A 1076 -6.10 -34.60 -13.22
C ARG A 1076 -6.33 -33.38 -12.32
N GLU A 1077 -7.57 -32.89 -12.21
CA GLU A 1077 -7.94 -32.19 -10.98
C GLU A 1077 -8.16 -33.22 -9.87
N SER A 1078 -7.08 -33.62 -9.21
CA SER A 1078 -7.15 -34.14 -7.84
C SER A 1078 -6.44 -33.17 -6.90
N LEU A 1079 -7.24 -32.39 -6.17
CA LEU A 1079 -7.01 -32.24 -4.73
C LEU A 1079 -7.16 -33.64 -4.09
N PRO A 1080 -6.40 -33.96 -3.02
CA PRO A 1080 -6.29 -35.33 -2.51
C PRO A 1080 -7.53 -35.81 -1.73
N GLY A 1081 -7.95 -37.07 -1.94
CA GLY A 1081 -8.55 -37.93 -0.88
C GLY A 1081 -9.97 -38.53 -1.06
N ALA A 1082 -10.03 -39.78 -1.58
CA ALA A 1082 -10.83 -40.97 -1.17
C ALA A 1082 -12.39 -41.11 -1.26
N ALA A 1083 -12.79 -41.91 -2.27
CA ALA A 1083 -13.66 -43.11 -2.45
C ALA A 1083 -15.06 -43.44 -1.82
N LEU A 1084 -15.93 -43.98 -2.74
CA LEU A 1084 -17.01 -45.04 -2.80
C LEU A 1084 -17.94 -45.46 -1.61
N ALA A 1085 -19.15 -46.10 -1.71
CA ALA A 1085 -20.07 -46.70 -2.73
C ALA A 1085 -21.53 -46.82 -2.14
N ASP A 1086 -22.61 -46.48 -2.86
CA ASP A 1086 -23.75 -47.33 -3.33
C ASP A 1086 -24.95 -47.48 -2.33
N ALA A 1087 -26.19 -47.09 -2.65
CA ALA A 1087 -27.11 -47.49 -3.73
C ALA A 1087 -27.92 -48.76 -3.39
N GLU A 1088 -29.23 -48.62 -3.15
CA GLU A 1088 -30.14 -49.78 -3.30
C GLU A 1088 -31.64 -49.44 -3.55
N ALA A 1089 -32.14 -48.25 -3.21
CA ALA A 1089 -33.56 -47.92 -3.45
C ALA A 1089 -33.90 -47.52 -4.90
N LEU A 1090 -32.90 -47.24 -5.75
CA LEU A 1090 -33.09 -46.70 -7.10
C LEU A 1090 -33.19 -47.73 -8.23
N LEU A 1091 -33.13 -49.01 -7.89
CA LEU A 1091 -33.16 -50.12 -8.85
C LEU A 1091 -34.56 -50.43 -9.43
N ALA A 1092 -35.64 -49.80 -8.95
CA ALA A 1092 -37.00 -50.13 -9.40
C ALA A 1092 -37.48 -49.40 -10.67
N LEU A 1093 -36.86 -48.29 -11.07
CA LEU A 1093 -37.34 -47.43 -12.18
C LEU A 1093 -36.56 -47.56 -13.50
N ARG A 1094 -35.60 -48.49 -13.55
CA ARG A 1094 -34.58 -48.63 -14.61
C ARG A 1094 -35.11 -48.84 -16.04
N PRO A 1095 -36.17 -49.63 -16.32
CA PRO A 1095 -36.57 -49.91 -17.70
C PRO A 1095 -37.30 -48.74 -18.38
N ALA A 1096 -38.09 -47.98 -17.62
CA ALA A 1096 -38.83 -46.82 -18.12
C ALA A 1096 -37.88 -45.63 -18.38
N LEU A 1097 -36.87 -45.46 -17.51
CA LEU A 1097 -35.87 -44.39 -17.63
C LEU A 1097 -34.97 -44.58 -18.86
N LEU A 1098 -34.54 -45.82 -19.15
CA LEU A 1098 -33.71 -46.11 -20.32
C LEU A 1098 -34.48 -45.97 -21.66
N GLY A 1099 -35.78 -46.29 -21.67
CA GLY A 1099 -36.64 -46.04 -22.82
C GLY A 1099 -36.88 -44.54 -23.08
N ALA A 1100 -37.07 -43.76 -22.01
CA ALA A 1100 -37.22 -42.30 -22.10
C ALA A 1100 -35.93 -41.61 -22.53
N ILE A 1101 -34.76 -42.01 -22.00
CA ILE A 1101 -33.45 -41.47 -22.38
C ILE A 1101 -33.09 -41.82 -23.84
N GLY A 1102 -33.44 -43.03 -24.30
CA GLY A 1102 -33.29 -43.42 -25.70
C GLY A 1102 -34.13 -42.57 -26.67
N ALA A 1103 -35.33 -42.14 -26.24
CA ALA A 1103 -36.16 -41.19 -27.00
C ALA A 1103 -35.67 -39.73 -26.87
N TRP A 1104 -35.06 -39.37 -25.73
CA TRP A 1104 -34.50 -38.05 -25.42
C TRP A 1104 -33.25 -37.72 -26.26
N LEU A 1105 -32.49 -38.74 -26.67
CA LEU A 1105 -31.27 -38.62 -27.48
C LEU A 1105 -31.51 -38.68 -29.01
N ALA A 1106 -32.77 -38.71 -29.46
CA ALA A 1106 -33.06 -38.61 -30.89
C ALA A 1106 -32.80 -37.17 -31.41
N PRO A 1107 -32.04 -36.98 -32.51
CA PRO A 1107 -31.64 -35.65 -32.95
C PRO A 1107 -32.81 -34.95 -33.63
N ARG A 1108 -33.40 -33.95 -32.96
CA ARG A 1108 -34.16 -32.89 -33.66
C ARG A 1108 -33.60 -31.52 -33.25
N PRO A 1109 -33.25 -30.65 -34.22
CA PRO A 1109 -32.70 -29.34 -33.92
C PRO A 1109 -33.83 -28.42 -33.42
N LEU A 1110 -33.94 -28.26 -32.10
CA LEU A 1110 -34.88 -27.33 -31.47
C LEU A 1110 -34.25 -25.93 -31.37
N GLY A 1111 -34.59 -25.08 -32.34
CA GLY A 1111 -34.43 -23.62 -32.26
C GLY A 1111 -33.07 -23.06 -32.69
N VAL A 1112 -33.05 -21.73 -32.84
CA VAL A 1112 -31.90 -20.98 -33.35
C VAL A 1112 -30.87 -20.79 -32.24
N ARG A 1113 -29.62 -21.22 -32.51
CA ARG A 1113 -28.50 -20.96 -31.60
C ARG A 1113 -28.01 -19.53 -31.84
N ILE A 1114 -28.01 -18.69 -30.80
CA ILE A 1114 -27.48 -17.31 -30.84
C ILE A 1114 -26.34 -17.18 -29.83
N ARG A 1115 -25.54 -16.12 -29.91
CA ARG A 1115 -24.62 -15.81 -28.81
C ARG A 1115 -25.45 -15.33 -27.63
N CYS A 1116 -25.41 -16.09 -26.55
CA CYS A 1116 -26.06 -15.77 -25.29
C CYS A 1116 -24.99 -15.38 -24.27
N HIS A 1117 -25.35 -14.56 -23.29
CA HIS A 1117 -24.52 -14.06 -22.21
C HIS A 1117 -23.91 -15.20 -21.35
N GLY A 1118 -24.70 -16.24 -21.07
CA GLY A 1118 -24.33 -17.41 -20.29
C GLY A 1118 -24.43 -17.23 -18.76
N ASP A 1119 -24.39 -15.99 -18.26
CA ASP A 1119 -24.52 -15.65 -16.83
C ASP A 1119 -25.27 -14.31 -16.62
N TYR A 1120 -26.39 -14.14 -17.33
CA TYR A 1120 -27.21 -12.92 -17.25
C TYR A 1120 -28.03 -12.88 -15.95
N ARG A 1121 -27.86 -11.85 -15.11
CA ARG A 1121 -28.42 -11.72 -13.76
C ARG A 1121 -28.87 -10.27 -13.48
N LEU A 1122 -29.65 -10.06 -12.42
CA LEU A 1122 -30.19 -8.74 -12.04
C LEU A 1122 -29.12 -7.67 -11.80
N ARG A 1123 -27.92 -8.05 -11.37
CA ARG A 1123 -26.79 -7.13 -11.15
C ARG A 1123 -26.23 -6.52 -12.44
N GLN A 1124 -26.63 -7.03 -13.60
CA GLN A 1124 -26.20 -6.58 -14.93
C GLN A 1124 -27.25 -5.71 -15.63
N VAL A 1125 -28.38 -5.43 -14.95
CA VAL A 1125 -29.38 -4.47 -15.39
C VAL A 1125 -29.43 -3.29 -14.43
N LEU A 1126 -29.65 -2.09 -14.97
CA LEU A 1126 -29.80 -0.85 -14.22
C LEU A 1126 -31.19 -0.29 -14.46
N LEU A 1127 -31.88 0.05 -13.38
CA LEU A 1127 -33.16 0.72 -13.45
C LEU A 1127 -32.91 2.22 -13.72
N ALA A 1128 -33.29 2.70 -14.90
CA ALA A 1128 -33.18 4.10 -15.28
C ALA A 1128 -34.58 4.67 -15.54
N GLN A 1129 -34.97 5.67 -14.75
CA GLN A 1129 -36.30 6.28 -14.77
C GLN A 1129 -37.43 5.27 -14.48
N ASN A 1130 -38.02 4.65 -15.52
CA ASN A 1130 -39.12 3.67 -15.46
C ASN A 1130 -38.87 2.41 -16.31
N ASP A 1131 -37.63 2.17 -16.77
CA ASP A 1131 -37.30 1.01 -17.61
C ASP A 1131 -35.95 0.38 -17.21
N PHE A 1132 -35.71 -0.87 -17.64
CA PHE A 1132 -34.48 -1.59 -17.39
C PHE A 1132 -33.49 -1.44 -18.55
N VAL A 1133 -32.31 -0.89 -18.25
CA VAL A 1133 -31.20 -0.79 -19.20
C VAL A 1133 -30.20 -1.91 -18.89
N ILE A 1134 -29.88 -2.73 -19.89
CA ILE A 1134 -28.83 -3.74 -19.76
C ILE A 1134 -27.48 -3.01 -19.82
N ILE A 1135 -26.79 -2.95 -18.69
CA ILE A 1135 -25.57 -2.15 -18.53
C ILE A 1135 -24.30 -2.99 -18.61
N ASN A 1136 -24.40 -4.32 -18.56
CA ASN A 1136 -23.22 -5.18 -18.53
C ASN A 1136 -23.46 -6.54 -19.20
N PHE A 1137 -22.73 -6.80 -20.28
CA PHE A 1137 -22.78 -8.07 -21.02
C PHE A 1137 -21.71 -9.09 -20.56
N GLY A 1138 -20.94 -8.83 -19.50
CA GLY A 1138 -19.95 -9.73 -18.90
C GLY A 1138 -20.35 -10.31 -17.53
N GLY A 1139 -20.13 -11.61 -17.32
CA GLY A 1139 -20.38 -12.35 -16.06
C GLY A 1139 -19.19 -12.34 -15.07
N THR A 1140 -19.42 -12.70 -13.81
CA THR A 1140 -18.36 -12.77 -12.78
C THR A 1140 -17.66 -14.14 -12.81
N ALA A 1141 -16.35 -14.14 -13.08
CA ALA A 1141 -15.40 -15.21 -12.74
C ALA A 1141 -15.73 -16.64 -13.22
N ALA A 1142 -15.91 -16.81 -14.54
CA ALA A 1142 -15.69 -18.06 -15.28
C ALA A 1142 -15.16 -17.67 -16.69
N PRO A 1143 -14.33 -18.50 -17.37
CA PRO A 1143 -13.67 -18.13 -18.62
C PRO A 1143 -14.66 -17.76 -19.72
N ALA A 1144 -14.25 -16.94 -20.69
CA ALA A 1144 -15.03 -16.59 -21.89
C ALA A 1144 -15.18 -17.76 -22.88
N ALA A 1145 -15.55 -18.95 -22.38
CA ALA A 1145 -16.00 -20.10 -23.15
C ALA A 1145 -17.49 -20.02 -23.54
N THR A 1146 -18.11 -18.84 -23.50
CA THR A 1146 -19.50 -18.60 -23.91
C THR A 1146 -19.63 -17.78 -25.20
N ALA A 1147 -18.69 -17.87 -26.15
CA ALA A 1147 -18.89 -17.33 -27.50
C ALA A 1147 -19.29 -18.40 -28.55
N HIS A 1148 -19.70 -19.59 -28.11
CA HIS A 1148 -20.40 -20.51 -29.00
C HIS A 1148 -21.88 -20.15 -29.04
N LYS A 1149 -22.48 -20.16 -30.24
CA LYS A 1149 -23.93 -20.04 -30.39
C LYS A 1149 -24.59 -21.13 -29.52
N ARG A 1150 -25.42 -20.75 -28.56
CA ARG A 1150 -26.14 -21.64 -27.64
C ARG A 1150 -27.63 -21.27 -27.69
N SER A 1151 -28.45 -22.02 -26.96
CA SER A 1151 -29.86 -21.65 -26.82
C SER A 1151 -29.98 -20.34 -26.03
N PRO A 1152 -30.71 -19.32 -26.53
CA PRO A 1152 -31.02 -18.12 -25.76
C PRO A 1152 -31.66 -18.37 -24.38
N LEU A 1153 -32.21 -19.58 -24.17
CA LEU A 1153 -32.78 -20.00 -22.89
C LEU A 1153 -31.73 -20.08 -21.77
N CYS A 1154 -30.43 -20.16 -22.09
CA CYS A 1154 -29.36 -20.09 -21.07
C CYS A 1154 -29.41 -18.78 -20.26
N ASP A 1155 -29.68 -17.65 -20.91
CA ASP A 1155 -29.73 -16.33 -20.26
C ASP A 1155 -31.03 -16.14 -19.50
N VAL A 1156 -32.12 -16.68 -20.06
CA VAL A 1156 -33.43 -16.72 -19.40
C VAL A 1156 -33.32 -17.51 -18.10
N ALA A 1157 -32.70 -18.69 -18.13
CA ALA A 1157 -32.45 -19.51 -16.94
C ALA A 1157 -31.63 -18.73 -15.90
N SER A 1158 -30.55 -18.07 -16.34
CA SER A 1158 -29.71 -17.27 -15.46
C SER A 1158 -30.45 -16.10 -14.79
N MET A 1159 -31.32 -15.41 -15.53
CA MET A 1159 -32.10 -14.30 -14.96
C MET A 1159 -33.14 -14.81 -13.97
N LEU A 1160 -33.82 -15.92 -14.28
CA LEU A 1160 -34.73 -16.59 -13.35
C LEU A 1160 -34.04 -17.02 -12.05
N ARG A 1161 -32.79 -17.49 -12.12
CA ARG A 1161 -31.95 -17.77 -10.95
C ARG A 1161 -31.65 -16.51 -10.14
N SER A 1162 -31.47 -15.37 -10.80
CA SER A 1162 -31.21 -14.11 -10.12
C SER A 1162 -32.40 -13.62 -9.29
N PHE A 1163 -33.65 -13.84 -9.73
CA PHE A 1163 -34.84 -13.56 -8.92
C PHE A 1163 -34.89 -14.44 -7.67
N ALA A 1164 -34.56 -15.73 -7.81
CA ALA A 1164 -34.49 -16.65 -6.66
C ALA A 1164 -33.37 -16.30 -5.68
N ALA A 1165 -32.21 -15.84 -6.18
CA ALA A 1165 -31.12 -15.35 -5.33
C ALA A 1165 -31.51 -14.08 -4.57
N ALA A 1166 -32.20 -13.13 -5.22
CA ALA A 1166 -32.68 -11.91 -4.59
C ALA A 1166 -33.71 -12.19 -3.48
N ALA A 1167 -34.67 -13.09 -3.74
CA ALA A 1167 -35.65 -13.53 -2.75
C ALA A 1167 -34.98 -14.14 -1.50
N ARG A 1168 -33.96 -14.99 -1.70
CA ARG A 1168 -33.19 -15.59 -0.59
C ARG A 1168 -32.44 -14.56 0.23
N VAL A 1169 -31.72 -13.63 -0.40
CA VAL A 1169 -30.99 -12.57 0.31
C VAL A 1169 -31.95 -11.65 1.07
N ALA A 1170 -33.13 -11.37 0.51
CA ALA A 1170 -34.15 -10.57 1.19
C ALA A 1170 -34.68 -11.28 2.45
N LEU A 1171 -34.93 -12.58 2.39
CA LEU A 1171 -35.37 -13.38 3.54
C LEU A 1171 -34.25 -13.52 4.60
N ALA A 1172 -33.01 -13.78 4.18
CA ALA A 1172 -31.86 -13.95 5.08
C ALA A 1172 -31.50 -12.66 5.84
N ARG A 1173 -31.74 -11.48 5.27
CA ARG A 1173 -31.48 -10.19 5.94
C ARG A 1173 -32.49 -9.85 7.03
N LYS A 1174 -33.62 -10.54 7.11
CA LYS A 1174 -34.66 -10.32 8.12
C LYS A 1174 -34.61 -11.48 9.13
N ALA A 1175 -33.93 -11.27 10.27
CA ALA A 1175 -33.61 -12.31 11.25
C ALA A 1175 -34.82 -13.06 11.86
N ALA A 1176 -36.05 -12.58 11.63
CA ALA A 1176 -37.30 -13.31 11.86
C ALA A 1176 -38.33 -12.84 10.80
N ALA A 1177 -38.37 -13.50 9.64
CA ALA A 1177 -39.48 -13.34 8.70
C ALA A 1177 -40.66 -14.20 9.19
N SER A 1178 -41.86 -13.63 9.31
CA SER A 1178 -43.08 -14.42 9.54
C SER A 1178 -43.37 -15.31 8.33
N ASP A 1179 -44.10 -16.41 8.52
CA ASP A 1179 -44.49 -17.30 7.41
C ASP A 1179 -45.23 -16.53 6.29
N ASP A 1180 -46.03 -15.52 6.65
CA ASP A 1180 -46.68 -14.61 5.68
C ASP A 1180 -45.67 -13.80 4.86
N ALA A 1181 -44.55 -13.39 5.46
CA ALA A 1181 -43.49 -12.65 4.76
C ALA A 1181 -42.69 -13.59 3.83
N ALA A 1182 -42.48 -14.84 4.23
CA ALA A 1182 -41.89 -15.86 3.37
C ALA A 1182 -42.81 -16.19 2.19
N ALA A 1183 -44.11 -16.39 2.45
CA ALA A 1183 -45.12 -16.62 1.43
C ALA A 1183 -45.22 -15.45 0.45
N ALA A 1184 -45.25 -14.21 0.93
CA ALA A 1184 -45.28 -13.02 0.08
C ALA A 1184 -44.01 -12.87 -0.78
N VAL A 1185 -42.82 -13.18 -0.25
CA VAL A 1185 -41.56 -13.14 -1.02
C VAL A 1185 -41.50 -14.26 -2.05
N HIS A 1186 -42.02 -15.45 -1.73
CA HIS A 1186 -42.14 -16.55 -2.69
C HIS A 1186 -43.19 -16.28 -3.77
N ALA A 1187 -44.34 -15.70 -3.42
CA ALA A 1187 -45.35 -15.23 -4.36
C ALA A 1187 -44.80 -14.13 -5.26
N TRP A 1188 -44.02 -13.19 -4.71
CA TRP A 1188 -43.31 -12.18 -5.50
C TRP A 1188 -42.30 -12.80 -6.47
N GLN A 1189 -41.50 -13.77 -6.02
CA GLN A 1189 -40.54 -14.48 -6.87
C GLN A 1189 -41.26 -15.22 -8.02
N ALA A 1190 -42.38 -15.88 -7.70
CA ALA A 1190 -43.22 -16.59 -8.66
C ALA A 1190 -43.81 -15.63 -9.70
N ALA A 1191 -44.50 -14.57 -9.24
CA ALA A 1191 -45.11 -13.58 -10.10
C ALA A 1191 -44.08 -12.85 -10.98
N SER A 1192 -42.90 -12.53 -10.44
CA SER A 1192 -41.82 -11.87 -11.19
C SER A 1192 -41.21 -12.78 -12.24
N ALA A 1193 -41.03 -14.07 -11.92
CA ALA A 1193 -40.54 -15.06 -12.88
C ALA A 1193 -41.56 -15.32 -14.00
N ASP A 1194 -42.84 -15.43 -13.66
CA ASP A 1194 -43.91 -15.69 -14.62
C ASP A 1194 -44.16 -14.46 -15.52
N ALA A 1195 -44.14 -13.25 -14.97
CA ALA A 1195 -44.23 -12.01 -15.74
C ALA A 1195 -43.02 -11.83 -16.69
N PHE A 1196 -41.81 -12.13 -16.21
CA PHE A 1196 -40.60 -12.08 -17.05
C PHE A 1196 -40.66 -13.10 -18.19
N LEU A 1197 -41.10 -14.34 -17.90
CA LEU A 1197 -41.26 -15.38 -18.91
C LEU A 1197 -42.37 -15.06 -19.91
N ALA A 1198 -43.49 -14.50 -19.47
CA ALA A 1198 -44.58 -14.09 -20.35
C ALA A 1198 -44.13 -12.99 -21.32
N ALA A 1199 -43.48 -11.95 -20.81
CA ALA A 1199 -42.94 -10.85 -21.61
C ALA A 1199 -41.81 -11.31 -22.55
N TRP A 1200 -40.93 -12.21 -22.08
CA TRP A 1200 -39.87 -12.79 -22.93
C TRP A 1200 -40.48 -13.65 -24.05
N ARG A 1201 -41.51 -14.45 -23.75
CA ARG A 1201 -42.21 -15.27 -24.75
C ARG A 1201 -42.88 -14.41 -25.82
N GLU A 1202 -43.52 -13.31 -25.42
CA GLU A 1202 -44.13 -12.34 -26.35
C GLU A 1202 -43.07 -11.70 -27.26
N ALA A 1203 -41.94 -11.26 -26.68
CA ALA A 1203 -40.86 -10.61 -27.43
C ALA A 1203 -40.01 -11.58 -28.29
N ALA A 1204 -39.92 -12.86 -27.91
CA ALA A 1204 -39.06 -13.87 -28.55
C ALA A 1204 -39.83 -14.88 -29.43
N ALA A 1205 -41.11 -14.62 -29.75
CA ALA A 1205 -42.00 -15.51 -30.50
C ALA A 1205 -41.45 -15.97 -31.88
N GLY A 1206 -40.46 -15.28 -32.44
CA GLY A 1206 -39.79 -15.64 -33.70
C GLY A 1206 -38.56 -16.55 -33.57
N LEU A 1207 -38.04 -16.82 -32.37
CA LEU A 1207 -36.80 -17.59 -32.16
C LEU A 1207 -37.04 -19.08 -31.87
N TYR A 1208 -38.19 -19.39 -31.30
CA TYR A 1208 -38.71 -20.73 -31.06
C TYR A 1208 -40.19 -20.65 -31.44
N GLY A 1209 -40.63 -21.38 -32.48
CA GLY A 1209 -42.02 -21.31 -32.98
C GLY A 1209 -43.07 -21.72 -31.93
N GLU A 1210 -44.31 -21.97 -32.35
CA GLU A 1210 -45.47 -22.15 -31.44
C GLU A 1210 -45.38 -23.31 -30.42
N ASP A 1211 -44.37 -24.20 -30.50
CA ASP A 1211 -44.17 -25.32 -29.56
C ASP A 1211 -43.37 -24.92 -28.30
N TRP A 1212 -43.99 -24.10 -27.44
CA TRP A 1212 -43.41 -23.61 -26.19
C TRP A 1212 -43.10 -24.72 -25.17
N ALA A 1213 -43.78 -25.87 -25.27
CA ALA A 1213 -43.55 -27.00 -24.39
C ALA A 1213 -42.14 -27.60 -24.59
N ALA A 1214 -41.58 -27.54 -25.80
CA ALA A 1214 -40.24 -28.01 -26.10
C ALA A 1214 -39.13 -27.06 -25.61
N ALA A 1215 -39.36 -25.75 -25.68
CA ALA A 1215 -38.41 -24.75 -25.17
C ALA A 1215 -38.32 -24.81 -23.64
N ARG A 1216 -39.45 -25.02 -22.94
CA ARG A 1216 -39.45 -25.18 -21.48
C ARG A 1216 -38.64 -26.38 -21.02
N ARG A 1217 -38.72 -27.51 -21.72
CA ARG A 1217 -37.93 -28.72 -21.44
C ARG A 1217 -36.41 -28.50 -21.52
N LEU A 1218 -35.95 -27.59 -22.39
CA LEU A 1218 -34.53 -27.28 -22.55
C LEU A 1218 -34.01 -26.33 -21.45
N LEU A 1219 -34.88 -25.44 -20.95
CA LEU A 1219 -34.59 -24.52 -19.86
C LEU A 1219 -34.32 -25.28 -18.55
N ASP A 1220 -35.15 -26.27 -18.25
CA ASP A 1220 -35.03 -27.12 -17.06
C ASP A 1220 -33.70 -27.92 -17.05
N LEU A 1221 -33.27 -28.36 -18.23
CA LEU A 1221 -32.03 -29.11 -18.48
C LEU A 1221 -30.75 -28.30 -18.20
N LEU A 1222 -30.79 -27.00 -18.50
CA LEU A 1222 -29.67 -26.07 -18.31
C LEU A 1222 -29.50 -25.65 -16.84
N ASP A 1223 -30.61 -25.58 -16.09
CA ASP A 1223 -30.57 -25.35 -14.65
C ASP A 1223 -30.02 -26.58 -13.88
N LEU A 1224 -30.15 -27.79 -14.43
CA LEU A 1224 -29.64 -29.02 -13.81
C LEU A 1224 -28.10 -29.08 -13.77
N ALA A 1225 -27.44 -28.77 -14.89
CA ALA A 1225 -25.99 -28.89 -15.03
C ALA A 1225 -25.22 -27.93 -14.12
N GLN A 1226 -25.69 -26.69 -14.01
CA GLN A 1226 -25.04 -25.64 -13.22
C GLN A 1226 -25.15 -25.89 -11.70
N ALA A 1227 -26.23 -26.55 -11.27
CA ALA A 1227 -26.45 -26.84 -9.86
C ALA A 1227 -25.48 -27.91 -9.30
N PHE A 1228 -24.90 -28.78 -10.13
CA PHE A 1228 -23.89 -29.75 -9.69
C PHE A 1228 -22.54 -29.10 -9.35
N ASP A 1229 -22.11 -28.11 -10.13
CA ASP A 1229 -20.83 -27.41 -9.91
C ASP A 1229 -20.86 -26.54 -8.65
N GLU A 1230 -21.97 -25.84 -8.40
CA GLU A 1230 -22.16 -24.98 -7.23
C GLU A 1230 -22.21 -25.78 -5.93
N LEU A 1231 -22.74 -27.00 -5.98
CA LEU A 1231 -22.78 -27.92 -4.85
C LEU A 1231 -21.36 -28.36 -4.43
N ALA A 1232 -20.52 -28.73 -5.40
CA ALA A 1232 -19.15 -29.17 -5.13
C ALA A 1232 -18.30 -28.06 -4.49
N HIS A 1233 -18.46 -26.82 -4.95
CA HIS A 1233 -17.73 -25.67 -4.42
C HIS A 1233 -18.16 -25.29 -3.00
N GLY A 1234 -19.48 -25.25 -2.74
CA GLY A 1234 -20.04 -24.85 -1.45
C GLY A 1234 -19.77 -25.84 -0.30
N LEU A 1235 -19.57 -27.13 -0.61
CA LEU A 1235 -19.22 -28.15 0.39
C LEU A 1235 -17.75 -28.09 0.82
N ALA A 1236 -16.85 -27.69 -0.09
CA ALA A 1236 -15.42 -27.59 0.17
C ALA A 1236 -15.03 -26.35 1.01
N HIS A 1237 -15.90 -25.35 1.12
CA HIS A 1237 -15.59 -24.07 1.76
C HIS A 1237 -16.66 -23.70 2.80
N PRO A 1238 -16.37 -23.74 4.12
CA PRO A 1238 -17.36 -23.56 5.19
C PRO A 1238 -18.16 -22.25 5.12
N GLN A 1239 -17.56 -21.19 4.57
CA GLN A 1239 -18.18 -19.88 4.37
C GLN A 1239 -19.22 -19.80 3.22
N HIS A 1240 -19.39 -20.87 2.42
CA HIS A 1240 -20.31 -20.93 1.28
C HIS A 1240 -21.39 -22.03 1.42
N ARG A 1241 -21.65 -22.53 2.64
CA ARG A 1241 -22.56 -23.67 2.90
C ARG A 1241 -24.03 -23.42 2.53
N GLU A 1242 -24.52 -22.17 2.59
CA GLU A 1242 -25.87 -21.84 2.11
C GLU A 1242 -26.02 -21.95 0.57
N GLN A 1243 -24.91 -21.87 -0.16
CA GLN A 1243 -24.85 -22.03 -1.62
C GLN A 1243 -25.01 -23.51 -2.01
N ALA A 1244 -24.39 -24.43 -1.25
CA ALA A 1244 -24.58 -25.88 -1.39
C ALA A 1244 -26.03 -26.31 -1.11
N ALA A 1245 -26.67 -25.73 -0.08
CA ALA A 1245 -28.06 -26.00 0.29
C ALA A 1245 -29.11 -25.59 -0.77
N ALA A 1246 -28.79 -24.60 -1.60
CA ALA A 1246 -29.67 -24.14 -2.68
C ALA A 1246 -29.50 -24.98 -3.95
N ALA A 1247 -28.26 -25.34 -4.27
CA ALA A 1247 -27.91 -26.22 -5.37
C ALA A 1247 -28.55 -27.62 -5.23
N LEU A 1248 -28.54 -28.18 -4.01
CA LEU A 1248 -29.19 -29.45 -3.66
C LEU A 1248 -30.71 -29.47 -3.95
N ARG A 1249 -31.44 -28.40 -3.60
CA ARG A 1249 -32.89 -28.25 -3.86
C ARG A 1249 -33.23 -28.19 -5.34
N THR A 1250 -32.41 -27.46 -6.11
CA THR A 1250 -32.57 -27.34 -7.56
C THR A 1250 -32.40 -28.70 -8.25
N LEU A 1251 -31.42 -29.49 -7.82
CA LEU A 1251 -31.16 -30.82 -8.38
C LEU A 1251 -32.30 -31.83 -8.12
N LEU A 1252 -32.98 -31.72 -6.99
CA LEU A 1252 -34.09 -32.61 -6.65
C LEU A 1252 -35.44 -32.20 -7.23
N ALA A 1253 -35.73 -30.91 -7.30
CA ALA A 1253 -36.95 -30.41 -7.95
C ALA A 1253 -36.97 -30.75 -9.44
N LEU A 1254 -35.81 -30.70 -10.10
CA LEU A 1254 -35.65 -31.11 -11.50
C LEU A 1254 -35.79 -32.62 -11.70
N HIS A 1255 -35.32 -33.44 -10.75
CA HIS A 1255 -35.51 -34.89 -10.77
C HIS A 1255 -37.00 -35.28 -10.62
N ALA A 1256 -37.75 -34.62 -9.73
CA ALA A 1256 -39.18 -34.86 -9.53
C ALA A 1256 -40.04 -34.49 -10.75
N ALA A 1257 -39.70 -33.40 -11.47
CA ALA A 1257 -40.38 -32.98 -12.68
C ALA A 1257 -40.19 -33.97 -13.86
N ILE A 1258 -39.06 -34.67 -13.90
CA ILE A 1258 -38.73 -35.65 -14.94
C ILE A 1258 -39.38 -37.02 -14.65
N ALA A 1259 -39.58 -37.38 -13.37
CA ALA A 1259 -40.19 -38.65 -12.96
C ALA A 1259 -41.74 -38.68 -13.04
N GLY A 1260 -42.40 -37.52 -13.04
CA GLY A 1260 -43.87 -37.40 -12.93
C GLY A 1260 -44.68 -37.66 -14.21
N GLY A 1261 -44.06 -37.73 -15.39
CA GLY A 1261 -44.74 -38.10 -16.65
C GLY A 1261 -45.91 -37.20 -17.11
N THR A 1262 -46.28 -36.15 -16.37
CA THR A 1262 -47.37 -35.24 -16.69
C THR A 1262 -46.83 -34.01 -17.40
N ALA A 1263 -47.10 -33.92 -18.70
CA ALA A 1263 -46.91 -32.72 -19.51
C ALA A 1263 -47.99 -31.67 -19.20
N ALA A 1264 -48.05 -31.17 -17.95
CA ALA A 1264 -48.80 -29.98 -17.59
C ALA A 1264 -47.83 -28.89 -17.10
N PRO A 1265 -48.00 -27.62 -17.52
CA PRO A 1265 -47.02 -26.56 -17.30
C PRO A 1265 -46.92 -26.20 -15.81
N LEU A 1266 -45.69 -26.07 -15.30
CA LEU A 1266 -45.40 -25.33 -14.07
C LEU A 1266 -45.70 -23.84 -14.30
N THR A 1267 -46.93 -23.39 -14.06
CA THR A 1267 -47.14 -22.01 -13.57
C THR A 1267 -46.82 -22.04 -12.08
N ARG A 1268 -46.01 -21.09 -11.58
CA ARG A 1268 -45.72 -20.99 -10.13
C ARG A 1268 -46.92 -20.47 -9.32
N SER A 1269 -48.11 -20.39 -9.92
CA SER A 1269 -49.36 -19.92 -9.31
C SER A 1269 -50.13 -20.98 -8.51
N ASN A 1270 -49.73 -22.26 -8.47
CA ASN A 1270 -50.51 -23.30 -7.79
C ASN A 1270 -50.14 -23.54 -6.32
N ILE A 1271 -49.58 -22.54 -5.63
CA ILE A 1271 -49.38 -22.61 -4.17
C ILE A 1271 -50.59 -22.03 -3.39
N GLU A 1272 -51.56 -21.38 -4.04
CA GLU A 1272 -52.67 -20.71 -3.32
C GLU A 1272 -54.04 -21.45 -3.28
N GLU A 1273 -54.19 -22.67 -3.82
CA GLU A 1273 -55.51 -23.37 -3.81
C GLU A 1273 -55.63 -24.59 -2.89
N ASN A 1274 -54.89 -24.62 -1.77
CA ASN A 1274 -55.22 -25.57 -0.69
C ASN A 1274 -54.99 -24.96 0.69
N SER A 1275 -55.67 -23.84 0.96
CA SER A 1275 -55.90 -23.37 2.32
C SER A 1275 -57.25 -22.64 2.47
N ASP A 1276 -58.33 -23.24 1.96
CA ASP A 1276 -59.63 -23.06 2.60
C ASP A 1276 -59.80 -24.22 3.59
N GLY A 1277 -59.43 -23.95 4.85
CA GLY A 1277 -59.35 -24.99 5.86
C GLY A 1277 -58.85 -24.53 7.23
N ASN A 1278 -59.61 -23.62 7.84
CA ASN A 1278 -59.79 -23.50 9.29
C ASN A 1278 -58.77 -22.69 10.12
N ALA A 1279 -59.24 -21.50 10.51
CA ALA A 1279 -59.28 -20.96 11.87
C ALA A 1279 -58.01 -20.40 12.52
N GLY A 1280 -58.09 -19.13 12.92
CA GLY A 1280 -57.36 -18.56 14.06
C GLY A 1280 -56.92 -17.14 13.86
#